data_AF-A0A669BXC0-F1
#
_entry.id   AF-A0A669BXC0-F1
#
_cell.length_a   1.000
_cell.length_b   1.000
_cell.length_c   1.000
_cell.angle_alpha   90.00
_cell.angle_beta   90.00
_cell.angle_gamma   90.00
#
_symmetry.space_group_name_H-M   'P 1'
#
loop_
_entity.id
_entity.type
_entity.pdbx_description
1 polymer ?
#
loop_
_entity_poly.entity_id
_entity_poly.type
_entity_poly.pdbx_seq_one_letter_code
_entity_poly.pdbx_strand_id
1 'polypeptide(L)'
;MTSKELLLRTLEELGDEEFSDFKWYLEQPHILDGLPSIPKSHLENVKRTETVDKIVQTYSQQSVEVVKKTLTKISRNDLTERLSTISTAAQDVKSPRPITRYKEQLQSNLQVRFVCKQEGWTSKKDEKNLDDIYTDLYITAGGETHTTSHFRQIEMASGRPAGTEISNIFTHPSGIKKNIRTVLTAGEAGSGKTFLVHKFVLDWAEKRTNQDLDLVFPFIFSELNLQKDKEYSFAKLIHMCIPESVHIKEEELNSIFTTLQTSGNSDFEKSEYKLLFVLDGLNESCLQLNFTATEKLPVDVTKSTPVDVLLTNLITGCLLPSARIWMTTWPGEAISADFIDMVTEVRGFTELQREEYFRKRFRDEEKVSRIISHIKSSPSLHFMCHIPVYCWITATVLQEVLESKERGDLPETLTEVYTEFLNIQIRNLKQKYGPEKSLECIKMIAKLAFNQLEKSSLIFSEELTEDESTFTEPLKHSNAFLWFFKEDHQLKKGRKKVFSFVHQSVVEFLAALFVVSDIITEDNLAQSQNCLKRPGNVFSQTYIPEIYSNTVDKTVKSLDGHLDLFLRFLLGLSQQTNKPLLQDLLPTRSSSQTIRLIVEHVKKKVRENPSPERRISLFLCLNELKDGSPVEEIQQFLRSGTVLDDLSPAQWSALVFMILSSQKDLTVFDLKEYSGSEKALLGLLPVVEASNKALFSCCNLSERSYEALCSLLSSQFCSVSELDLSNNRQQDSGVKLISAVLNNPHCKLQTLRLNGCNLSERSCEPLCSLLSSKSCNLRELDLSNNKLQDSGMKLLSAGLKSPHCKLETLRLSNCNLSERSCNDLFSVLRSQSCSLKELDLSNNKLRLSGKNLHESSTKTIVWTSNISKYKDIISNSDLIRSGPPAVYQLRTKKQKFGTLTRMTVGEKNPDKPNKTILLVGETEAGKSTMINALCNYSMGVKWEDETWFYIVEEEKKSQAESQTLDVIVYEIFGFEDKTLPYSLTIIDTPGYGDIRGIKHDIISQRLLDLFGSENGVHEVHAVGLVMKMSEYRLSDRLINVFDSVMSLFGKNMEKNVVALITHSDGRHPKNAFQALEAANIKCAKNEKNQPVHFLFDNCQHEERTEENEIGLEFVWTVTERGMREFTAFLEKATAQKLMITVEVLNKRIRLTTCIQNLKDRFGLTELKQFPEGLKKKKNYRKRKDNLLENPEKEIIQQTAEESQLLNESYKLAVKLDEQALKADSASTIVHWDFLIEKMKERGDTEKVQKLEEMRSRVDEGSRAALRFKQQLGKYLKMD
;
A
#
# COMPACT_ATOMS: atom_id res chain seq x y z
N MET A 1 -33.89 -61.48 -45.03
CA MET A 1 -34.77 -62.66 -44.93
C MET A 1 -35.46 -62.57 -43.58
N THR A 2 -36.79 -62.57 -43.51
CA THR A 2 -37.49 -62.43 -42.22
C THR A 2 -37.34 -63.72 -41.40
N SER A 3 -37.42 -63.63 -40.06
CA SER A 3 -37.36 -64.82 -39.19
C SER A 3 -38.41 -65.86 -39.58
N LYS A 4 -39.58 -65.41 -40.04
CA LYS A 4 -40.66 -66.26 -40.56
C LYS A 4 -40.26 -67.02 -41.84
N GLU A 5 -39.64 -66.35 -42.82
CA GLU A 5 -39.13 -67.02 -44.04
C GLU A 5 -38.02 -68.02 -43.73
N LEU A 6 -37.14 -67.69 -42.78
CA LEU A 6 -36.03 -68.57 -42.37
C LEU A 6 -36.55 -69.85 -41.70
N LEU A 7 -37.50 -69.70 -40.77
CA LEU A 7 -38.12 -70.83 -40.08
C LEU A 7 -38.94 -71.70 -41.04
N LEU A 8 -39.61 -71.10 -42.02
CA LEU A 8 -40.35 -71.84 -43.04
C LEU A 8 -39.43 -72.71 -43.88
N ARG A 9 -38.35 -72.14 -44.44
CA ARG A 9 -37.38 -72.93 -45.22
C ARG A 9 -36.75 -74.05 -44.42
N THR A 10 -36.55 -73.84 -43.12
CA THR A 10 -36.02 -74.89 -42.24
C THR A 10 -37.03 -76.03 -42.08
N LEU A 11 -38.31 -75.72 -41.83
CA LEU A 11 -39.34 -76.73 -41.63
C LEU A 11 -39.70 -77.47 -42.93
N GLU A 12 -39.46 -76.85 -44.09
CA GLU A 12 -39.55 -77.50 -45.40
C GLU A 12 -38.50 -78.60 -45.61
N GLU A 13 -37.38 -78.56 -44.89
CA GLU A 13 -36.33 -79.60 -44.94
C GLU A 13 -36.57 -80.77 -43.98
N LEU A 14 -37.66 -80.74 -43.19
CA LEU A 14 -38.11 -81.87 -42.38
C LEU A 14 -39.01 -82.80 -43.20
N GLY A 15 -38.73 -84.11 -43.17
CA GLY A 15 -39.66 -85.12 -43.68
C GLY A 15 -41.01 -85.09 -42.94
N ASP A 16 -42.05 -85.71 -43.48
CA ASP A 16 -43.40 -85.63 -42.88
C ASP A 16 -43.47 -86.28 -41.48
N GLU A 17 -42.74 -87.37 -41.24
CA GLU A 17 -42.60 -87.97 -39.91
C GLU A 17 -41.83 -87.05 -38.95
N GLU A 18 -40.69 -86.52 -39.38
CA GLU A 18 -39.87 -85.59 -38.57
C GLU A 18 -40.63 -84.30 -38.24
N PHE A 19 -41.47 -83.82 -39.16
CA PHE A 19 -42.32 -82.66 -38.94
C PHE A 19 -43.48 -82.95 -37.97
N SER A 20 -44.00 -84.18 -37.97
CA SER A 20 -44.96 -84.64 -36.96
C SER A 20 -44.31 -84.68 -35.57
N ASP A 21 -43.10 -85.21 -35.46
CA ASP A 21 -42.35 -85.25 -34.20
C ASP A 21 -42.00 -83.83 -33.73
N PHE A 22 -41.61 -82.95 -34.66
CA PHE A 22 -41.35 -81.55 -34.38
C PHE A 22 -42.55 -80.85 -33.74
N LYS A 23 -43.76 -81.07 -34.27
CA LYS A 23 -44.99 -80.54 -33.69
C LYS A 23 -45.28 -81.13 -32.32
N TRP A 24 -45.10 -82.44 -32.15
CA TRP A 24 -45.33 -83.11 -30.87
C TRP A 24 -44.48 -82.49 -29.76
N TYR A 25 -43.23 -82.13 -30.03
CA TYR A 25 -42.36 -81.46 -29.06
C TYR A 25 -42.79 -80.03 -28.72
N LEU A 26 -43.44 -79.32 -29.64
CA LEU A 26 -44.03 -77.99 -29.36
C LEU A 26 -45.29 -78.08 -28.48
N GLU A 27 -45.95 -79.25 -28.45
CA GLU A 27 -47.12 -79.51 -27.62
C GLU A 27 -46.77 -79.84 -26.17
N GLN A 28 -45.53 -80.26 -25.88
CA GLN A 28 -45.15 -80.74 -24.55
C GLN A 28 -44.85 -79.60 -23.56
N PRO A 29 -45.61 -79.46 -22.47
CA PRO A 29 -45.25 -78.55 -21.39
C PRO A 29 -43.95 -79.06 -20.71
N HIS A 30 -43.02 -78.15 -20.44
CA HIS A 30 -41.74 -78.37 -19.74
C HIS A 30 -40.54 -78.89 -20.56
N ILE A 31 -40.67 -79.20 -21.85
CA ILE A 31 -39.50 -79.63 -22.67
C ILE A 31 -38.68 -78.43 -23.20
N LEU A 32 -39.28 -77.25 -23.29
CA LEU A 32 -38.67 -76.02 -23.82
C LEU A 32 -38.36 -75.01 -22.70
N ASP A 33 -37.70 -75.44 -21.63
CA ASP A 33 -37.14 -74.57 -20.57
C ASP A 33 -38.11 -73.53 -19.98
N GLY A 34 -39.35 -73.94 -19.69
CA GLY A 34 -40.36 -73.07 -19.06
C GLY A 34 -41.13 -72.16 -20.02
N LEU A 35 -40.96 -72.30 -21.33
CA LEU A 35 -41.76 -71.59 -22.34
C LEU A 35 -43.15 -72.21 -22.53
N PRO A 36 -44.18 -71.40 -22.87
CA PRO A 36 -45.55 -71.90 -23.04
C PRO A 36 -45.63 -72.90 -24.21
N SER A 37 -46.23 -74.08 -23.99
CA SER A 37 -46.46 -75.06 -25.06
C SER A 37 -47.60 -74.61 -25.98
N ILE A 38 -47.53 -74.95 -27.27
CA ILE A 38 -48.62 -74.67 -28.22
C ILE A 38 -49.67 -75.79 -28.09
N PRO A 39 -50.95 -75.48 -27.82
CA PRO A 39 -51.99 -76.50 -27.72
C PRO A 39 -52.09 -77.37 -28.98
N LYS A 40 -52.28 -78.68 -28.81
CA LYS A 40 -52.44 -79.65 -29.91
C LYS A 40 -53.49 -79.23 -30.95
N SER A 41 -54.59 -78.63 -30.49
CA SER A 41 -55.66 -78.11 -31.36
C SER A 41 -55.20 -77.02 -32.34
N HIS A 42 -54.03 -76.40 -32.12
CA HIS A 42 -53.44 -75.38 -32.99
C HIS A 42 -52.33 -75.92 -33.90
N LEU A 43 -51.95 -77.19 -33.80
CA LEU A 43 -50.89 -77.82 -34.61
C LEU A 43 -51.40 -79.03 -35.42
N GLU A 44 -52.55 -79.58 -35.04
CA GLU A 44 -53.22 -80.70 -35.71
C GLU A 44 -53.70 -80.32 -37.13
N ASN A 45 -53.25 -81.06 -38.15
CA ASN A 45 -53.53 -80.83 -39.58
C ASN A 45 -53.06 -79.48 -40.18
N VAL A 46 -52.26 -78.72 -39.43
CA VAL A 46 -51.75 -77.40 -39.85
C VAL A 46 -50.55 -77.53 -40.79
N LYS A 47 -50.47 -76.73 -41.87
CA LYS A 47 -49.34 -76.80 -42.81
C LYS A 47 -48.05 -76.23 -42.20
N ARG A 48 -46.89 -76.52 -42.81
CA ARG A 48 -45.57 -75.99 -42.39
C ARG A 48 -45.58 -74.45 -42.27
N THR A 49 -46.22 -73.77 -43.21
CA THR A 49 -46.42 -72.30 -43.22
C THR A 49 -47.19 -71.79 -42.00
N GLU A 50 -48.32 -72.40 -41.69
CA GLU A 50 -49.18 -72.01 -40.57
C GLU A 50 -48.56 -72.40 -39.21
N THR A 51 -47.75 -73.46 -39.19
CA THR A 51 -46.98 -73.87 -38.00
C THR A 51 -45.92 -72.82 -37.67
N VAL A 52 -45.21 -72.28 -38.67
CA VAL A 52 -44.31 -71.13 -38.46
C VAL A 52 -45.06 -69.94 -37.89
N ASP A 53 -46.24 -69.64 -38.42
CA ASP A 53 -47.05 -68.51 -37.95
C ASP A 53 -47.44 -68.67 -36.49
N LYS A 54 -47.80 -69.89 -36.08
CA LYS A 54 -48.12 -70.20 -34.70
C LYS A 54 -46.90 -70.09 -33.79
N ILE A 55 -45.72 -70.52 -34.23
CA ILE A 55 -44.46 -70.38 -33.48
C ILE A 55 -44.10 -68.90 -33.32
N VAL A 56 -44.14 -68.12 -34.41
CA VAL A 56 -43.83 -66.68 -34.38
C VAL A 56 -44.81 -65.91 -33.51
N GLN A 57 -46.10 -66.25 -33.57
CA GLN A 57 -47.12 -65.64 -32.73
C GLN A 57 -46.93 -65.98 -31.23
N THR A 58 -46.52 -67.21 -30.92
CA THR A 58 -46.44 -67.68 -29.52
C THR A 58 -45.13 -67.24 -28.85
N TYR A 59 -44.01 -67.26 -29.57
CA TYR A 59 -42.67 -67.06 -28.98
C TYR A 59 -41.99 -65.77 -29.40
N SER A 60 -42.54 -65.01 -30.35
CA SER A 60 -42.02 -63.72 -30.81
C SER A 60 -40.51 -63.75 -31.11
N GLN A 61 -39.69 -63.03 -30.34
CA GLN A 61 -38.23 -62.97 -30.50
C GLN A 61 -37.52 -64.30 -30.21
N GLN A 62 -38.12 -65.21 -29.44
CA GLN A 62 -37.53 -66.50 -29.07
C GLN A 62 -37.85 -67.63 -30.05
N SER A 63 -38.62 -67.36 -31.11
CA SER A 63 -39.07 -68.36 -32.09
C SER A 63 -37.95 -69.18 -32.71
N VAL A 64 -36.82 -68.53 -33.03
CA VAL A 64 -35.64 -69.18 -33.61
C VAL A 64 -34.98 -70.15 -32.63
N GLU A 65 -34.90 -69.77 -31.36
CA GLU A 65 -34.29 -70.58 -30.31
C GLU A 65 -35.17 -71.78 -29.96
N VAL A 66 -36.49 -71.58 -29.94
CA VAL A 66 -37.47 -72.66 -29.76
C VAL A 66 -37.36 -73.68 -30.88
N VAL A 67 -37.27 -73.25 -32.14
CA VAL A 67 -37.10 -74.16 -33.27
C VAL A 67 -35.76 -74.91 -33.19
N LYS A 68 -34.66 -74.25 -32.84
CA LYS A 68 -33.36 -74.93 -32.65
C LYS A 68 -33.41 -76.01 -31.57
N LYS A 69 -33.98 -75.69 -30.40
CA LYS A 69 -34.14 -76.67 -29.31
C LYS A 69 -35.00 -77.85 -29.75
N THR A 70 -36.10 -77.57 -30.46
CA THR A 70 -37.00 -78.60 -30.96
C THR A 70 -36.32 -79.49 -32.02
N LEU A 71 -35.54 -78.89 -32.95
CA LEU A 71 -34.75 -79.63 -33.95
C LEU A 71 -33.67 -80.51 -33.31
N THR A 72 -33.04 -80.04 -32.23
CA THR A 72 -32.06 -80.82 -31.46
C THR A 72 -32.73 -82.03 -30.81
N LYS A 73 -33.98 -81.90 -30.34
CA LYS A 73 -34.74 -83.01 -29.73
C LYS A 73 -35.15 -84.09 -30.74
N ILE A 74 -35.39 -83.73 -32.00
CA ILE A 74 -35.64 -84.69 -33.08
C ILE A 74 -34.36 -85.13 -33.80
N SER A 75 -33.18 -84.86 -33.22
CA SER A 75 -31.86 -85.24 -33.76
C SER A 75 -31.50 -84.64 -35.14
N ARG A 76 -32.19 -83.58 -35.59
CA ARG A 76 -31.82 -82.78 -36.78
C ARG A 76 -30.80 -81.70 -36.42
N ASN A 77 -29.65 -82.16 -35.95
CA ASN A 77 -28.53 -81.29 -35.56
C ASN A 77 -27.92 -80.59 -36.78
N ASP A 78 -28.03 -81.18 -37.97
CA ASP A 78 -27.65 -80.59 -39.27
C ASP A 78 -28.43 -79.30 -39.55
N LEU A 79 -29.75 -79.31 -39.34
CA LEU A 79 -30.60 -78.14 -39.50
C LEU A 79 -30.37 -77.15 -38.37
N THR A 80 -30.14 -77.62 -37.14
CA THR A 80 -29.83 -76.76 -35.99
C THR A 80 -28.53 -75.97 -36.24
N GLU A 81 -27.49 -76.64 -36.74
CA GLU A 81 -26.21 -76.04 -37.07
C GLU A 81 -26.35 -75.05 -38.23
N ARG A 82 -27.08 -75.41 -39.31
CA ARG A 82 -27.40 -74.47 -40.39
C ARG A 82 -28.23 -73.29 -39.92
N LEU A 83 -29.17 -73.47 -39.00
CA LEU A 83 -29.94 -72.37 -38.42
C LEU A 83 -29.08 -71.49 -37.54
N SER A 84 -28.08 -72.02 -36.83
CA SER A 84 -27.08 -71.20 -36.15
C SER A 84 -26.20 -70.44 -37.15
N THR A 85 -25.74 -71.07 -38.24
CA THR A 85 -24.89 -70.43 -39.26
C THR A 85 -25.66 -69.39 -40.08
N ILE A 86 -26.94 -69.63 -40.37
CA ILE A 86 -27.80 -68.67 -41.06
C ILE A 86 -28.31 -67.62 -40.08
N SER A 87 -28.51 -67.92 -38.79
CA SER A 87 -28.81 -66.89 -37.77
C SER A 87 -27.61 -65.98 -37.51
N THR A 88 -26.37 -66.46 -37.61
CA THR A 88 -25.17 -65.63 -37.53
C THR A 88 -24.91 -64.87 -38.83
N ALA A 89 -25.21 -65.45 -40.00
CA ALA A 89 -25.11 -64.76 -41.30
C ALA A 89 -26.29 -63.82 -41.61
N ALA A 90 -27.47 -64.04 -41.03
CA ALA A 90 -28.66 -63.18 -41.14
C ALA A 90 -28.76 -62.14 -40.01
N GLN A 91 -27.85 -62.18 -39.03
CA GLN A 91 -27.65 -61.09 -38.07
C GLN A 91 -26.87 -59.90 -38.67
N ASP A 92 -26.36 -60.02 -39.91
CA ASP A 92 -25.50 -58.99 -40.50
C ASP A 92 -26.23 -57.93 -41.34
N VAL A 93 -27.58 -57.90 -41.37
CA VAL A 93 -28.34 -56.73 -41.87
C VAL A 93 -29.64 -56.53 -41.08
N LYS A 94 -29.69 -55.38 -40.37
CA LYS A 94 -30.78 -54.79 -39.56
C LYS A 94 -30.82 -55.13 -38.07
N SER A 95 -29.72 -54.86 -37.38
CA SER A 95 -29.77 -53.96 -36.24
C SER A 95 -28.84 -52.77 -36.55
N PRO A 96 -29.08 -51.56 -36.02
CA PRO A 96 -27.97 -50.61 -35.88
C PRO A 96 -26.83 -51.38 -35.22
N ARG A 97 -25.58 -51.22 -35.69
CA ARG A 97 -24.46 -51.72 -34.88
C ARG A 97 -24.65 -51.13 -33.48
N PRO A 98 -24.56 -51.92 -32.39
CA PRO A 98 -24.82 -51.42 -31.05
C PRO A 98 -23.99 -50.15 -30.87
N ILE A 99 -24.61 -49.06 -30.40
CA ILE A 99 -23.96 -47.74 -30.29
C ILE A 99 -22.63 -47.83 -29.55
N THR A 100 -22.48 -48.81 -28.66
CA THR A 100 -21.24 -49.23 -28.01
C THR A 100 -20.06 -49.42 -28.98
N ARG A 101 -20.27 -50.01 -30.16
CA ARG A 101 -19.21 -50.17 -31.18
C ARG A 101 -18.80 -48.83 -31.79
N TYR A 102 -19.75 -47.93 -32.05
CA TYR A 102 -19.44 -46.59 -32.55
C TYR A 102 -18.71 -45.77 -31.49
N LYS A 103 -19.15 -45.88 -30.24
CA LYS A 103 -18.48 -45.31 -29.07
C LYS A 103 -17.04 -45.76 -28.98
N GLU A 104 -16.76 -47.07 -28.96
CA GLU A 104 -15.39 -47.59 -28.85
C GLU A 104 -14.48 -47.15 -30.01
N GLN A 105 -15.01 -47.12 -31.24
CA GLN A 105 -14.24 -46.65 -32.40
C GLN A 105 -13.94 -45.16 -32.32
N LEU A 106 -14.94 -44.34 -31.98
CA LEU A 106 -14.77 -42.90 -31.85
C LEU A 106 -13.83 -42.57 -30.68
N GLN A 107 -13.95 -43.27 -29.55
CA GLN A 107 -13.03 -43.19 -28.41
C GLN A 107 -11.59 -43.48 -28.86
N SER A 108 -11.34 -44.59 -29.56
CA SER A 108 -9.99 -44.94 -30.03
C SER A 108 -9.40 -43.89 -30.97
N ASN A 109 -10.21 -43.32 -31.88
CA ASN A 109 -9.73 -42.32 -32.82
C ASN A 109 -9.47 -40.96 -32.17
N LEU A 110 -10.37 -40.53 -31.27
CA LEU A 110 -10.19 -39.29 -30.53
C LEU A 110 -9.04 -39.40 -29.52
N GLN A 111 -8.80 -40.57 -28.92
CA GLN A 111 -7.61 -40.80 -28.11
C GLN A 111 -6.34 -40.47 -28.89
N VAL A 112 -6.21 -40.97 -30.12
CA VAL A 112 -5.04 -40.68 -30.98
C VAL A 112 -4.93 -39.18 -31.31
N ARG A 113 -6.05 -38.47 -31.54
CA ARG A 113 -6.05 -37.03 -31.82
C ARG A 113 -5.63 -36.19 -30.61
N PHE A 114 -6.03 -36.58 -29.40
CA PHE A 114 -5.92 -35.73 -28.21
C PHE A 114 -4.85 -36.18 -27.19
N VAL A 115 -4.24 -37.36 -27.34
CA VAL A 115 -3.23 -37.90 -26.40
C VAL A 115 -1.99 -37.01 -26.31
N CYS A 116 -1.55 -36.45 -27.44
CA CYS A 116 -0.41 -35.55 -27.48
C CYS A 116 -0.89 -34.13 -27.77
N LYS A 117 -0.35 -33.18 -27.03
CA LYS A 117 -0.56 -31.76 -27.31
C LYS A 117 0.75 -31.01 -27.19
N GLN A 118 0.90 -30.05 -28.08
CA GLN A 118 2.00 -29.12 -28.05
C GLN A 118 1.72 -28.03 -27.00
N GLU A 119 2.67 -27.85 -26.08
CA GLU A 119 2.65 -26.77 -25.09
C GLU A 119 3.30 -25.52 -25.68
N GLY A 120 2.53 -24.46 -25.91
CA GLY A 120 3.01 -23.25 -26.56
C GLY A 120 3.04 -23.32 -28.10
N TRP A 121 3.96 -22.58 -28.72
CA TRP A 121 3.98 -22.34 -30.17
C TRP A 121 5.34 -22.60 -30.83
N THR A 122 5.98 -23.72 -30.50
CA THR A 122 7.26 -24.19 -31.09
C THR A 122 7.05 -24.94 -32.43
N SER A 123 8.10 -25.54 -32.99
CA SER A 123 7.96 -26.45 -34.14
C SER A 123 7.36 -27.81 -33.70
N LYS A 124 6.66 -28.53 -34.60
CA LYS A 124 5.99 -29.84 -34.36
C LYS A 124 6.83 -30.97 -33.71
N LYS A 125 8.11 -30.76 -33.43
CA LYS A 125 9.01 -31.77 -32.85
C LYS A 125 8.90 -31.92 -31.33
N ASP A 126 8.12 -31.06 -30.65
CA ASP A 126 8.03 -31.00 -29.18
C ASP A 126 6.66 -31.45 -28.61
N GLU A 127 5.89 -32.26 -29.33
CA GLU A 127 4.64 -32.81 -28.81
C GLU A 127 4.89 -33.70 -27.59
N LYS A 128 4.18 -33.42 -26.50
CA LYS A 128 4.23 -34.19 -25.24
C LYS A 128 2.86 -34.81 -24.98
N ASN A 129 2.83 -35.86 -24.17
CA ASN A 129 1.57 -36.41 -23.70
C ASN A 129 0.82 -35.35 -22.89
N LEU A 130 -0.48 -35.19 -23.16
CA LEU A 130 -1.32 -34.20 -22.50
C LEU A 130 -1.34 -34.41 -20.98
N ASP A 131 -1.32 -35.65 -20.49
CA ASP A 131 -1.32 -35.94 -19.05
C ASP A 131 -0.04 -35.47 -18.34
N ASP A 132 1.10 -35.44 -19.05
CA ASP A 132 2.39 -35.02 -18.49
C ASP A 132 2.45 -33.50 -18.30
N ILE A 133 1.66 -32.74 -19.07
CA ILE A 133 1.68 -31.26 -19.07
C ILE A 133 0.41 -30.64 -18.49
N TYR A 134 -0.71 -31.37 -18.50
CA TYR A 134 -1.99 -30.84 -18.06
C TYR A 134 -1.99 -30.68 -16.54
N THR A 135 -2.47 -29.52 -16.10
CA THR A 135 -2.71 -29.20 -14.70
C THR A 135 -4.17 -28.80 -14.60
N ASP A 136 -4.86 -29.32 -13.59
CA ASP A 136 -6.28 -29.05 -13.41
C ASP A 136 -6.54 -27.54 -13.30
N LEU A 137 -7.63 -27.09 -13.93
CA LEU A 137 -8.04 -25.68 -13.88
C LEU A 137 -9.07 -25.47 -12.78
N TYR A 138 -9.03 -24.30 -12.15
CA TYR A 138 -10.05 -23.90 -11.19
C TYR A 138 -11.30 -23.37 -11.91
N ILE A 139 -12.43 -24.05 -11.70
CA ILE A 139 -13.72 -23.75 -12.34
C ILE A 139 -14.77 -23.47 -11.27
N THR A 140 -15.52 -22.38 -11.43
CA THR A 140 -16.63 -22.01 -10.54
C THR A 140 -17.94 -21.88 -11.32
N ALA A 141 -19.06 -22.18 -10.66
CA ALA A 141 -20.38 -22.00 -11.24
C ALA A 141 -21.00 -20.66 -10.84
N GLY A 142 -21.69 -20.01 -11.79
CA GLY A 142 -22.24 -18.66 -11.64
C GLY A 142 -21.22 -17.59 -12.00
N GLY A 143 -21.36 -16.99 -13.20
CA GLY A 143 -20.56 -15.84 -13.62
C GLY A 143 -21.43 -14.59 -13.70
N GLU A 144 -21.11 -13.56 -12.93
CA GLU A 144 -21.67 -12.23 -13.16
C GLU A 144 -21.07 -11.67 -14.46
N THR A 145 -21.94 -11.23 -15.36
CA THR A 145 -21.58 -10.49 -16.57
C THR A 145 -21.34 -9.03 -16.17
N HIS A 146 -20.19 -8.47 -16.55
CA HIS A 146 -19.77 -7.06 -16.42
C HIS A 146 -18.94 -6.71 -15.16
N THR A 147 -17.62 -6.96 -15.22
CA THR A 147 -16.55 -6.15 -14.60
C THR A 147 -15.17 -6.60 -15.11
N THR A 148 -14.17 -5.73 -15.04
CA THR A 148 -12.96 -5.61 -15.89
C THR A 148 -11.84 -6.66 -15.69
N SER A 149 -11.02 -6.86 -16.74
CA SER A 149 -10.12 -8.02 -16.99
C SER A 149 -8.80 -8.09 -16.21
N HIS A 150 -8.41 -7.07 -15.45
CA HIS A 150 -7.19 -7.13 -14.63
C HIS A 150 -7.48 -7.34 -13.14
N PHE A 151 -8.67 -6.95 -12.67
CA PHE A 151 -9.04 -7.02 -11.25
C PHE A 151 -9.62 -8.37 -10.85
N ARG A 152 -10.18 -9.14 -11.81
CA ARG A 152 -10.53 -10.55 -11.58
C ARG A 152 -9.32 -11.40 -11.17
N GLN A 153 -8.14 -11.21 -11.79
CA GLN A 153 -6.92 -11.95 -11.44
C GLN A 153 -6.50 -11.79 -9.96
N ILE A 154 -6.84 -10.64 -9.37
CA ILE A 154 -6.59 -10.27 -7.99
C ILE A 154 -7.68 -10.83 -7.04
N GLU A 155 -8.92 -10.93 -7.50
CA GLU A 155 -10.08 -11.52 -6.78
C GLU A 155 -9.94 -13.02 -6.55
N MET A 156 -9.29 -13.67 -7.50
CA MET A 156 -9.25 -15.11 -7.65
C MET A 156 -8.23 -15.82 -6.75
N ALA A 157 -7.28 -15.10 -6.14
CA ALA A 157 -6.30 -15.65 -5.19
C ALA A 157 -6.85 -15.83 -3.76
N SER A 158 -8.03 -15.27 -3.45
CA SER A 158 -8.52 -15.10 -2.07
C SER A 158 -9.35 -16.24 -1.48
N GLY A 159 -9.77 -17.26 -2.27
CA GLY A 159 -10.48 -18.50 -1.84
C GLY A 159 -11.71 -18.29 -0.92
N ARG A 160 -12.96 -18.55 -1.32
CA ARG A 160 -13.58 -19.87 -1.58
C ARG A 160 -14.96 -19.64 -2.20
N PRO A 161 -15.19 -20.11 -3.44
CA PRO A 161 -16.40 -20.90 -3.71
C PRO A 161 -16.06 -22.40 -3.83
N ALA A 162 -17.08 -23.26 -3.77
CA ALA A 162 -16.91 -24.68 -4.08
C ALA A 162 -16.49 -24.82 -5.55
N GLY A 163 -15.30 -25.38 -5.81
CA GLY A 163 -14.85 -25.69 -7.16
C GLY A 163 -15.70 -26.80 -7.78
N THR A 164 -16.00 -26.68 -9.06
CA THR A 164 -16.67 -27.74 -9.84
C THR A 164 -15.62 -28.59 -10.52
N GLU A 165 -15.61 -29.90 -10.27
CA GLU A 165 -14.75 -30.83 -11.01
C GLU A 165 -15.18 -30.95 -12.49
N ILE A 166 -14.22 -31.20 -13.36
CA ILE A 166 -14.40 -31.37 -14.83
C ILE A 166 -15.38 -32.51 -15.14
N SER A 167 -15.37 -33.56 -14.32
CA SER A 167 -16.29 -34.71 -14.37
C SER A 167 -17.76 -34.33 -14.12
N ASN A 168 -18.02 -33.15 -13.55
CA ASN A 168 -19.32 -32.71 -13.06
C ASN A 168 -19.81 -31.42 -13.74
N ILE A 169 -19.30 -31.07 -14.93
CA ILE A 169 -19.66 -29.85 -15.67
C ILE A 169 -21.17 -29.71 -15.96
N PHE A 170 -21.94 -30.80 -15.95
CA PHE A 170 -23.41 -30.77 -16.15
C PHE A 170 -24.22 -30.93 -14.85
N THR A 171 -23.58 -30.83 -13.69
CA THR A 171 -24.22 -30.99 -12.38
C THR A 171 -24.30 -29.65 -11.67
N HIS A 172 -25.49 -29.26 -11.19
CA HIS A 172 -25.66 -27.99 -10.50
C HIS A 172 -24.95 -28.01 -9.11
N PRO A 173 -24.23 -26.94 -8.72
CA PRO A 173 -23.46 -26.91 -7.46
C PRO A 173 -24.30 -27.10 -6.19
N SER A 174 -25.59 -26.71 -6.23
CA SER A 174 -26.50 -26.85 -5.09
C SER A 174 -27.08 -28.27 -4.92
N GLY A 175 -26.69 -29.24 -5.76
CA GLY A 175 -27.23 -30.60 -5.73
C GLY A 175 -28.69 -30.72 -6.16
N ILE A 176 -29.33 -29.61 -6.58
CA ILE A 176 -30.69 -29.62 -7.13
C ILE A 176 -30.65 -30.32 -8.50
N LYS A 177 -31.46 -31.38 -8.66
CA LYS A 177 -31.68 -32.06 -9.95
C LYS A 177 -32.42 -31.14 -10.92
N LYS A 178 -31.74 -30.15 -11.49
CA LYS A 178 -32.20 -29.37 -12.64
C LYS A 178 -31.67 -30.06 -13.91
N ASN A 179 -32.51 -30.23 -14.93
CA ASN A 179 -32.07 -30.80 -16.21
C ASN A 179 -31.22 -29.75 -16.94
N ILE A 180 -29.89 -29.88 -16.89
CA ILE A 180 -28.95 -28.96 -17.55
C ILE A 180 -28.64 -29.52 -18.94
N ARG A 181 -29.02 -28.77 -19.98
CA ARG A 181 -28.70 -29.10 -21.37
C ARG A 181 -27.50 -28.33 -21.87
N THR A 182 -27.50 -27.01 -21.70
CA THR A 182 -26.48 -26.12 -22.28
C THR A 182 -25.63 -25.49 -21.18
N VAL A 183 -24.33 -25.76 -21.22
CA VAL A 183 -23.32 -25.17 -20.32
C VAL A 183 -22.44 -24.22 -21.12
N LEU A 184 -22.37 -22.95 -20.69
CA LEU A 184 -21.43 -21.98 -21.22
C LEU A 184 -20.26 -21.80 -20.24
N THR A 185 -19.05 -22.05 -20.70
CA THR A 185 -17.81 -21.86 -19.94
C THR A 185 -17.07 -20.62 -20.42
N ALA A 186 -17.17 -19.55 -19.65
CA ALA A 186 -16.45 -18.32 -19.90
C ALA A 186 -15.08 -18.34 -19.21
N GLY A 187 -14.11 -17.60 -19.73
CA GLY A 187 -12.84 -17.38 -19.04
C GLY A 187 -11.93 -16.48 -19.86
N GLU A 188 -10.99 -15.80 -19.22
CA GLU A 188 -10.08 -14.87 -19.90
C GLU A 188 -9.25 -15.54 -21.00
N ALA A 189 -8.69 -14.74 -21.91
CA ALA A 189 -7.76 -15.24 -22.90
C ALA A 189 -6.58 -15.95 -22.20
N GLY A 190 -6.11 -17.07 -22.76
CA GLY A 190 -5.02 -17.85 -22.17
C GLY A 190 -5.36 -18.65 -20.91
N SER A 191 -6.62 -18.65 -20.42
CA SER A 191 -7.02 -19.36 -19.20
C SER A 191 -7.00 -20.90 -19.29
N GLY A 192 -6.79 -21.47 -20.48
CA GLY A 192 -6.67 -22.92 -20.67
C GLY A 192 -7.96 -23.64 -21.10
N LYS A 193 -9.03 -22.92 -21.49
CA LYS A 193 -10.32 -23.50 -21.93
C LYS A 193 -10.19 -24.62 -22.99
N THR A 194 -9.39 -24.40 -24.03
CA THR A 194 -9.14 -25.43 -25.05
C THR A 194 -8.41 -26.64 -24.49
N PHE A 195 -7.43 -26.46 -23.60
CA PHE A 195 -6.76 -27.58 -22.91
C PHE A 195 -7.74 -28.36 -22.02
N LEU A 196 -8.68 -27.67 -21.38
CA LEU A 196 -9.76 -28.29 -20.60
C LEU A 196 -10.69 -29.14 -21.48
N VAL A 197 -11.12 -28.63 -22.64
CA VAL A 197 -11.92 -29.39 -23.61
C VAL A 197 -11.15 -30.62 -24.09
N HIS A 198 -9.88 -30.45 -24.46
CA HIS A 198 -9.02 -31.54 -24.91
C HIS A 198 -8.87 -32.62 -23.84
N LYS A 199 -8.64 -32.22 -22.58
CA LYS A 199 -8.52 -33.13 -21.44
C LYS A 199 -9.82 -33.90 -21.20
N PHE A 200 -10.97 -33.22 -21.24
CA PHE A 200 -12.27 -33.87 -21.09
C PHE A 200 -12.51 -34.93 -22.18
N VAL A 201 -12.22 -34.60 -23.44
CA VAL A 201 -12.38 -35.54 -24.56
C VAL A 201 -11.41 -36.72 -24.43
N LEU A 202 -10.16 -36.47 -24.02
CA LEU A 202 -9.18 -37.51 -23.78
C LEU A 202 -9.60 -38.44 -22.64
N ASP A 203 -10.05 -37.92 -21.50
CA ASP A 203 -10.50 -38.74 -20.37
C ASP A 203 -11.74 -39.58 -20.71
N TRP A 204 -12.65 -39.06 -21.56
CA TRP A 204 -13.76 -39.84 -22.11
C TRP A 204 -13.28 -40.93 -23.07
N ALA A 205 -12.32 -40.61 -23.94
CA ALA A 205 -11.72 -41.53 -24.90
C ALA A 205 -10.96 -42.68 -24.22
N GLU A 206 -10.25 -42.38 -23.14
CA GLU A 206 -9.48 -43.35 -22.34
C GLU A 206 -10.32 -44.08 -21.29
N LYS A 207 -11.64 -43.87 -21.30
CA LYS A 207 -12.61 -44.53 -20.40
C LYS A 207 -12.39 -44.21 -18.92
N ARG A 208 -11.83 -43.04 -18.58
CA ARG A 208 -11.61 -42.58 -17.20
C ARG A 208 -12.88 -41.99 -16.60
N THR A 209 -13.60 -41.13 -17.33
CA THR A 209 -14.79 -40.41 -16.85
C THR A 209 -15.88 -40.30 -17.94
N ASN A 210 -17.08 -39.85 -17.57
CA ASN A 210 -18.21 -39.55 -18.48
C ASN A 210 -18.66 -40.71 -19.39
N GLN A 211 -18.56 -41.95 -18.90
CA GLN A 211 -18.92 -43.14 -19.69
C GLN A 211 -20.43 -43.36 -19.82
N ASP A 212 -21.25 -42.51 -19.21
CA ASP A 212 -22.68 -42.40 -19.46
C ASP A 212 -23.01 -41.80 -20.83
N LEU A 213 -22.07 -41.07 -21.46
CA LEU A 213 -22.21 -40.52 -22.81
C LEU A 213 -21.99 -41.60 -23.87
N ASP A 214 -22.83 -41.64 -24.89
CA ASP A 214 -22.69 -42.57 -26.02
C ASP A 214 -21.70 -42.06 -27.06
N LEU A 215 -21.85 -40.80 -27.50
CA LEU A 215 -20.99 -40.17 -28.50
C LEU A 215 -20.71 -38.72 -28.12
N VAL A 216 -19.45 -38.30 -28.30
CA VAL A 216 -18.96 -36.95 -28.03
C VAL A 216 -18.40 -36.35 -29.31
N PHE A 217 -18.90 -35.18 -29.71
CA PHE A 217 -18.50 -34.49 -30.93
C PHE A 217 -17.87 -33.13 -30.61
N PRO A 218 -16.53 -33.04 -30.55
CA PRO A 218 -15.82 -31.77 -30.33
C PRO A 218 -15.68 -30.97 -31.63
N PHE A 219 -16.44 -29.89 -31.75
CA PHE A 219 -16.28 -28.87 -32.78
C PHE A 219 -15.37 -27.75 -32.30
N ILE A 220 -14.49 -27.29 -33.18
CA ILE A 220 -13.63 -26.13 -32.97
C ILE A 220 -14.11 -25.02 -33.92
N PHE A 221 -14.38 -23.82 -33.39
CA PHE A 221 -14.96 -22.74 -34.20
C PHE A 221 -14.06 -22.26 -35.33
N SER A 222 -12.73 -22.30 -35.16
CA SER A 222 -11.79 -22.02 -36.24
C SER A 222 -11.95 -22.97 -37.43
N GLU A 223 -12.22 -24.27 -37.19
CA GLU A 223 -12.50 -25.26 -38.23
C GLU A 223 -13.89 -25.04 -38.87
N LEU A 224 -14.88 -24.64 -38.07
CA LEU A 224 -16.23 -24.30 -38.55
C LEU A 224 -16.25 -23.07 -39.46
N ASN A 225 -15.39 -22.07 -39.18
CA ASN A 225 -15.25 -20.88 -40.01
C ASN A 225 -14.85 -21.20 -41.45
N LEU A 226 -14.12 -22.30 -41.70
CA LEU A 226 -13.76 -22.77 -43.06
C LEU A 226 -14.97 -23.25 -43.87
N GLN A 227 -16.09 -23.50 -43.20
CA GLN A 227 -17.36 -23.94 -43.78
C GLN A 227 -18.40 -22.82 -43.83
N LYS A 228 -18.01 -21.58 -43.49
CA LYS A 228 -18.84 -20.38 -43.67
C LYS A 228 -19.27 -20.27 -45.14
N ASP A 229 -20.56 -20.03 -45.35
CA ASP A 229 -21.25 -19.94 -46.66
C ASP A 229 -21.48 -21.27 -47.41
N LYS A 230 -21.32 -22.42 -46.75
CA LYS A 230 -21.65 -23.73 -47.33
C LYS A 230 -22.85 -24.35 -46.63
N GLU A 231 -23.51 -25.25 -47.36
CA GLU A 231 -24.61 -26.04 -46.83
C GLU A 231 -24.20 -27.51 -46.70
N TYR A 232 -24.59 -28.12 -45.59
CA TYR A 232 -24.30 -29.52 -45.29
C TYR A 232 -25.52 -30.16 -44.63
N SER A 233 -25.68 -31.48 -44.74
CA SER A 233 -26.46 -32.21 -43.74
C SER A 233 -25.68 -32.28 -42.44
N PHE A 234 -26.34 -32.47 -41.30
CA PHE A 234 -25.64 -32.44 -40.02
C PHE A 234 -24.60 -33.56 -39.88
N ALA A 235 -24.91 -34.77 -40.36
CA ALA A 235 -23.95 -35.87 -40.42
C ALA A 235 -22.73 -35.54 -41.31
N LYS A 236 -22.95 -34.85 -42.44
CA LYS A 236 -21.85 -34.44 -43.32
C LYS A 236 -20.96 -33.39 -42.66
N LEU A 237 -21.56 -32.44 -41.94
CA LEU A 237 -20.83 -31.43 -41.18
C LEU A 237 -19.93 -32.08 -40.12
N ILE A 238 -20.44 -33.06 -39.38
CA ILE A 238 -19.66 -33.83 -38.39
C ILE A 238 -18.46 -34.51 -39.05
N HIS A 239 -18.62 -35.19 -40.18
CA HIS A 239 -17.47 -35.82 -40.86
C HIS A 239 -16.44 -34.82 -41.39
N MET A 240 -16.89 -33.64 -41.80
CA MET A 240 -16.01 -32.60 -42.33
C MET A 240 -15.17 -31.93 -41.23
N CYS A 241 -15.75 -31.70 -40.05
CA CYS A 241 -15.07 -31.06 -38.92
C CYS A 241 -14.39 -32.05 -37.97
N ILE A 242 -14.88 -33.29 -37.92
CA ILE A 242 -14.39 -34.34 -37.01
C ILE A 242 -14.09 -35.58 -37.85
N PRO A 243 -12.94 -35.61 -38.56
CA PRO A 243 -12.56 -36.75 -39.41
C PRO A 243 -12.51 -38.09 -38.67
N GLU A 244 -12.30 -38.06 -37.34
CA GLU A 244 -12.28 -39.24 -36.47
C GLU A 244 -13.62 -39.99 -36.43
N SER A 245 -14.72 -39.31 -36.80
CA SER A 245 -16.07 -39.87 -36.86
C SER A 245 -16.39 -40.58 -38.17
N VAL A 246 -15.54 -40.50 -39.21
CA VAL A 246 -15.83 -40.94 -40.59
C VAL A 246 -16.16 -42.44 -40.72
N HIS A 247 -15.81 -43.25 -39.72
CA HIS A 247 -16.13 -44.68 -39.67
C HIS A 247 -17.60 -44.97 -39.37
N ILE A 248 -18.29 -44.01 -38.74
CA ILE A 248 -19.74 -44.03 -38.60
C ILE A 248 -20.29 -43.57 -39.94
N LYS A 249 -21.09 -44.39 -40.63
CA LYS A 249 -21.62 -43.99 -41.94
C LYS A 249 -22.61 -42.83 -41.76
N GLU A 250 -22.71 -41.95 -42.75
CA GLU A 250 -23.68 -40.83 -42.72
C GLU A 250 -25.13 -41.34 -42.53
N GLU A 251 -25.47 -42.48 -43.14
CA GLU A 251 -26.78 -43.16 -42.98
C GLU A 251 -27.06 -43.56 -41.52
N GLU A 252 -26.04 -44.00 -40.79
CA GLU A 252 -26.15 -44.44 -39.39
C GLU A 252 -26.28 -43.21 -38.45
N LEU A 253 -25.46 -42.17 -38.67
CA LEU A 253 -25.60 -40.90 -37.95
C LEU A 253 -26.98 -40.27 -38.19
N ASN A 254 -27.43 -40.25 -39.44
CA ASN A 254 -28.77 -39.76 -39.78
C ASN A 254 -29.84 -40.60 -39.08
N SER A 255 -29.72 -41.93 -39.03
CA SER A 255 -30.66 -42.77 -38.27
C SER A 255 -30.70 -42.38 -36.79
N ILE A 256 -29.55 -42.21 -36.13
CA ILE A 256 -29.47 -41.79 -34.73
C ILE A 256 -30.15 -40.42 -34.54
N PHE A 257 -29.82 -39.45 -35.39
CA PHE A 257 -30.39 -38.10 -35.30
C PHE A 257 -31.89 -38.06 -35.60
N THR A 258 -32.37 -38.81 -36.59
CA THR A 258 -33.80 -38.92 -36.89
C THR A 258 -34.56 -39.60 -35.77
N THR A 259 -34.00 -40.63 -35.12
CA THR A 259 -34.61 -41.24 -33.93
C THR A 259 -34.75 -40.23 -32.80
N LEU A 260 -33.69 -39.46 -32.51
CA LEU A 260 -33.75 -38.40 -31.49
C LEU A 260 -34.77 -37.30 -31.85
N GLN A 261 -34.79 -36.86 -33.11
CA GLN A 261 -35.69 -35.81 -33.58
C GLN A 261 -37.17 -36.26 -33.57
N THR A 262 -37.46 -37.51 -33.93
CA THR A 262 -38.83 -38.07 -33.95
C THR A 262 -39.34 -38.46 -32.58
N SER A 263 -38.46 -38.78 -31.62
CA SER A 263 -38.85 -39.09 -30.24
C SER A 263 -39.52 -37.91 -29.52
N GLY A 264 -39.19 -36.68 -29.93
CA GLY A 264 -39.65 -35.45 -29.28
C GLY A 264 -39.19 -35.29 -27.82
N ASN A 265 -38.32 -36.17 -27.33
CA ASN A 265 -37.84 -36.16 -25.96
C ASN A 265 -36.79 -35.05 -25.75
N SER A 266 -36.95 -34.25 -24.69
CA SER A 266 -35.98 -33.24 -24.26
C SER A 266 -35.22 -33.64 -22.98
N ASP A 267 -35.57 -34.77 -22.37
CA ASP A 267 -34.92 -35.31 -21.18
C ASP A 267 -33.71 -36.18 -21.58
N PHE A 268 -32.52 -35.71 -21.23
CA PHE A 268 -31.25 -36.38 -21.52
C PHE A 268 -31.19 -37.78 -20.90
N GLU A 269 -31.70 -37.96 -19.68
CA GLU A 269 -31.59 -39.24 -18.97
C GLU A 269 -32.52 -40.31 -19.53
N LYS A 270 -33.59 -39.89 -20.21
CA LYS A 270 -34.56 -40.78 -20.87
C LYS A 270 -34.33 -40.92 -22.37
N SER A 271 -33.29 -40.27 -22.90
CA SER A 271 -32.95 -40.32 -24.32
C SER A 271 -32.45 -41.71 -24.70
N GLU A 272 -32.84 -42.22 -25.87
CA GLU A 272 -32.32 -43.48 -26.42
C GLU A 272 -30.81 -43.41 -26.68
N TYR A 273 -30.34 -42.22 -27.08
CA TYR A 273 -28.93 -41.94 -27.31
C TYR A 273 -28.51 -40.69 -26.52
N LYS A 274 -27.42 -40.81 -25.76
CA LYS A 274 -26.85 -39.76 -24.92
C LYS A 274 -25.71 -39.06 -25.66
N LEU A 275 -26.04 -37.99 -26.38
CA LEU A 275 -25.09 -37.24 -27.20
C LEU A 275 -24.60 -35.96 -26.51
N LEU A 276 -23.31 -35.66 -26.67
CA LEU A 276 -22.69 -34.40 -26.24
C LEU A 276 -22.00 -33.70 -27.43
N PHE A 277 -22.34 -32.44 -27.64
CA PHE A 277 -21.66 -31.55 -28.58
C PHE A 277 -20.82 -30.53 -27.80
N VAL A 278 -19.50 -30.52 -28.04
CA VAL A 278 -18.59 -29.54 -27.43
C VAL A 278 -18.23 -28.52 -28.50
N LEU A 279 -18.52 -27.24 -28.28
CA LEU A 279 -18.24 -26.14 -29.19
C LEU A 279 -17.14 -25.25 -28.60
N ASP A 280 -15.89 -25.48 -28.98
CA ASP A 280 -14.73 -24.76 -28.43
C ASP A 280 -14.42 -23.49 -29.24
N GLY A 281 -14.31 -22.36 -28.54
CA GLY A 281 -13.83 -21.09 -29.09
C GLY A 281 -14.90 -20.21 -29.76
N LEU A 282 -16.09 -20.07 -29.16
CA LEU A 282 -17.17 -19.26 -29.74
C LEU A 282 -16.74 -17.82 -30.09
N ASN A 283 -15.83 -17.24 -29.31
CA ASN A 283 -15.25 -15.92 -29.52
C ASN A 283 -14.43 -15.79 -30.82
N GLU A 284 -14.07 -16.91 -31.45
CA GLU A 284 -13.37 -16.96 -32.73
C GLU A 284 -14.37 -17.14 -33.89
N SER A 285 -15.68 -17.20 -33.62
CA SER A 285 -16.72 -17.44 -34.61
C SER A 285 -16.85 -16.27 -35.58
N CYS A 286 -16.76 -16.58 -36.87
CA CYS A 286 -17.12 -15.67 -37.95
C CYS A 286 -18.56 -15.91 -38.44
N LEU A 287 -19.31 -16.82 -37.83
CA LEU A 287 -20.66 -17.23 -38.26
C LEU A 287 -21.72 -16.27 -37.71
N GLN A 288 -22.74 -15.95 -38.52
CA GLN A 288 -23.86 -15.09 -38.10
C GLN A 288 -24.90 -15.92 -37.32
N LEU A 289 -24.61 -16.24 -36.06
CA LEU A 289 -25.53 -16.97 -35.20
C LEU A 289 -26.68 -16.05 -34.74
N ASN A 290 -27.89 -16.28 -35.25
CA ASN A 290 -29.04 -15.43 -34.99
C ASN A 290 -29.94 -16.00 -33.87
N PHE A 291 -29.82 -15.44 -32.67
CA PHE A 291 -30.60 -15.86 -31.50
C PHE A 291 -31.91 -15.06 -31.29
N THR A 292 -32.24 -14.09 -32.16
CA THR A 292 -33.39 -13.18 -31.99
C THR A 292 -34.62 -13.53 -32.84
N ALA A 293 -34.48 -14.43 -33.82
CA ALA A 293 -35.59 -14.81 -34.69
C ALA A 293 -36.63 -15.66 -33.93
N THR A 294 -37.83 -15.10 -33.75
CA THR A 294 -39.01 -15.72 -33.13
C THR A 294 -39.63 -16.87 -33.94
N GLU A 295 -39.16 -17.12 -35.16
CA GLU A 295 -39.64 -18.23 -36.00
C GLU A 295 -38.77 -19.47 -35.81
N LYS A 296 -39.20 -20.37 -34.91
CA LYS A 296 -38.69 -21.74 -34.77
C LYS A 296 -39.05 -22.55 -36.02
N LEU A 297 -38.28 -22.41 -37.10
CA LEU A 297 -38.45 -23.23 -38.29
C LEU A 297 -37.88 -24.64 -38.00
N PRO A 298 -38.70 -25.71 -38.06
CA PRO A 298 -38.20 -27.07 -37.86
C PRO A 298 -37.21 -27.43 -38.96
N VAL A 299 -35.94 -27.55 -38.61
CA VAL A 299 -34.86 -27.97 -39.52
C VAL A 299 -34.77 -29.49 -39.53
N ASP A 300 -34.88 -30.08 -40.72
CA ASP A 300 -34.66 -31.52 -40.94
C ASP A 300 -33.15 -31.81 -40.91
N VAL A 301 -32.71 -32.65 -39.97
CA VAL A 301 -31.29 -32.97 -39.75
C VAL A 301 -30.60 -33.60 -40.97
N THR A 302 -31.38 -34.21 -41.87
CA THR A 302 -30.86 -34.91 -43.06
C THR A 302 -30.70 -33.99 -44.27
N LYS A 303 -31.35 -32.81 -44.26
CA LYS A 303 -31.31 -31.87 -45.38
C LYS A 303 -30.08 -30.98 -45.34
N SER A 304 -29.57 -30.67 -46.54
CA SER A 304 -28.53 -29.65 -46.73
C SER A 304 -29.04 -28.30 -46.23
N THR A 305 -28.38 -27.76 -45.22
CA THR A 305 -28.75 -26.50 -44.56
C THR A 305 -27.48 -25.68 -44.28
N PRO A 306 -27.54 -24.35 -44.33
CA PRO A 306 -26.41 -23.49 -43.93
C PRO A 306 -25.89 -23.81 -42.52
N VAL A 307 -24.57 -23.77 -42.34
CA VAL A 307 -23.89 -24.16 -41.08
C VAL A 307 -24.30 -23.27 -39.89
N ASP A 308 -24.46 -21.97 -40.12
CA ASP A 308 -24.94 -21.00 -39.13
C ASP A 308 -26.36 -21.34 -38.64
N VAL A 309 -27.26 -21.72 -39.55
CA VAL A 309 -28.63 -22.17 -39.23
C VAL A 309 -28.61 -23.49 -38.45
N LEU A 310 -27.77 -24.46 -38.84
CA LEU A 310 -27.65 -25.74 -38.12
C LEU A 310 -27.17 -25.55 -36.67
N LEU A 311 -26.10 -24.77 -36.46
CA LEU A 311 -25.56 -24.50 -35.13
C LEU A 311 -26.52 -23.67 -34.28
N THR A 312 -27.18 -22.66 -34.86
CA THR A 312 -28.20 -21.87 -34.16
C THR A 312 -29.36 -22.75 -33.69
N ASN A 313 -29.85 -23.66 -34.53
CA ASN A 313 -30.93 -24.58 -34.16
C ASN A 313 -30.49 -25.63 -33.12
N LEU A 314 -29.23 -26.06 -33.15
CA LEU A 314 -28.67 -26.95 -32.14
C LEU A 314 -28.63 -26.24 -30.77
N ILE A 315 -28.06 -25.03 -30.71
CA ILE A 315 -27.88 -24.24 -29.47
C ILE A 315 -29.24 -23.81 -28.88
N THR A 316 -30.17 -23.32 -29.72
CA THR A 316 -31.53 -22.94 -29.27
C THR A 316 -32.41 -24.14 -28.90
N GLY A 317 -31.94 -25.34 -29.19
CA GLY A 317 -32.61 -26.58 -28.83
C GLY A 317 -33.73 -27.04 -29.76
N CYS A 318 -33.90 -26.38 -30.91
CA CYS A 318 -34.84 -26.77 -31.95
C CYS A 318 -34.38 -28.01 -32.73
N LEU A 319 -33.07 -28.24 -32.78
CA LEU A 319 -32.44 -29.45 -33.33
C LEU A 319 -31.90 -30.31 -32.19
N LEU A 320 -32.21 -31.61 -32.22
CA LEU A 320 -31.79 -32.63 -31.24
C LEU A 320 -32.05 -32.23 -29.77
N PRO A 321 -33.33 -32.12 -29.34
CA PRO A 321 -33.69 -31.48 -28.08
C PRO A 321 -33.14 -32.14 -26.80
N SER A 322 -32.85 -33.44 -26.85
CA SER A 322 -32.28 -34.19 -25.72
C SER A 322 -30.75 -34.12 -25.63
N ALA A 323 -30.04 -33.56 -26.62
CA ALA A 323 -28.57 -33.56 -26.62
C ALA A 323 -27.98 -32.47 -25.72
N ARG A 324 -26.90 -32.81 -25.00
CA ARG A 324 -26.14 -31.85 -24.18
C ARG A 324 -25.19 -31.02 -25.03
N ILE A 325 -24.98 -29.77 -24.64
CA ILE A 325 -24.11 -28.81 -25.32
C ILE A 325 -23.18 -28.18 -24.30
N TRP A 326 -21.89 -28.19 -24.59
CA TRP A 326 -20.88 -27.49 -23.82
C TRP A 326 -20.17 -26.49 -24.73
N MET A 327 -20.17 -25.21 -24.37
CA MET A 327 -19.56 -24.14 -25.17
C MET A 327 -18.48 -23.42 -24.37
N THR A 328 -17.40 -23.00 -25.03
CA THR A 328 -16.37 -22.15 -24.41
C THR A 328 -16.30 -20.78 -25.09
N THR A 329 -16.10 -19.72 -24.31
CA THR A 329 -15.99 -18.34 -24.81
C THR A 329 -15.15 -17.43 -23.89
N TRP A 330 -14.88 -16.19 -24.32
CA TRP A 330 -14.38 -15.09 -23.50
C TRP A 330 -15.49 -14.45 -22.66
N PRO A 331 -15.15 -13.73 -21.57
CA PRO A 331 -16.14 -13.01 -20.79
C PRO A 331 -16.79 -11.90 -21.61
N GLY A 332 -18.12 -11.79 -21.57
CA GLY A 332 -18.86 -10.68 -22.18
C GLY A 332 -19.46 -10.93 -23.56
N GLU A 333 -19.23 -12.10 -24.19
CA GLU A 333 -19.91 -12.46 -25.44
C GLU A 333 -21.38 -12.83 -25.14
N ALA A 334 -22.31 -11.96 -25.56
CA ALA A 334 -23.72 -12.02 -25.17
C ALA A 334 -24.51 -13.06 -26.00
N ILE A 335 -24.60 -14.29 -25.49
CA ILE A 335 -25.66 -15.24 -25.87
C ILE A 335 -26.86 -14.97 -24.95
N SER A 336 -28.09 -15.01 -25.48
CA SER A 336 -29.29 -14.80 -24.65
C SER A 336 -29.31 -15.79 -23.48
N ALA A 337 -29.55 -15.27 -22.27
CA ALA A 337 -29.71 -16.07 -21.05
C ALA A 337 -30.82 -17.12 -21.17
N ASP A 338 -31.77 -16.93 -22.10
CA ASP A 338 -32.87 -17.86 -22.38
C ASP A 338 -32.40 -19.23 -22.92
N PHE A 339 -31.18 -19.31 -23.49
CA PHE A 339 -30.65 -20.54 -24.11
C PHE A 339 -29.53 -21.21 -23.31
N ILE A 340 -29.15 -20.65 -22.16
CA ILE A 340 -28.06 -21.16 -21.31
C ILE A 340 -28.63 -21.61 -19.97
N ASP A 341 -28.50 -22.90 -19.67
CA ASP A 341 -28.99 -23.46 -18.40
C ASP A 341 -28.02 -23.21 -17.24
N MET A 342 -26.72 -23.19 -17.54
CA MET A 342 -25.66 -22.97 -16.56
C MET A 342 -24.46 -22.24 -17.17
N VAL A 343 -23.94 -21.25 -16.43
CA VAL A 343 -22.67 -20.57 -16.73
C VAL A 343 -21.62 -21.03 -15.75
N THR A 344 -20.48 -21.45 -16.28
CA THR A 344 -19.27 -21.76 -15.52
C THR A 344 -18.15 -20.81 -15.94
N GLU A 345 -17.22 -20.57 -15.04
CA GLU A 345 -16.08 -19.69 -15.26
C GLU A 345 -14.78 -20.43 -15.00
N VAL A 346 -13.90 -20.48 -16.01
CA VAL A 346 -12.51 -20.95 -15.87
C VAL A 346 -11.66 -19.78 -15.39
N ARG A 347 -11.17 -19.87 -14.16
CA ARG A 347 -10.42 -18.80 -13.50
C ARG A 347 -8.92 -18.89 -13.74
N GLY A 348 -8.38 -20.09 -13.92
CA GLY A 348 -6.95 -20.33 -14.14
C GLY A 348 -6.39 -21.30 -13.09
N PHE A 349 -5.18 -21.06 -12.62
CA PHE A 349 -4.50 -21.88 -11.61
C PHE A 349 -4.58 -21.26 -10.21
N THR A 350 -5.04 -22.04 -9.25
CA THR A 350 -4.78 -21.80 -7.82
C THR A 350 -3.28 -21.83 -7.53
N GLU A 351 -2.86 -21.39 -6.34
CA GLU A 351 -1.45 -21.49 -5.94
C GLU A 351 -0.90 -22.91 -6.02
N LEU A 352 -1.68 -23.91 -5.58
CA LEU A 352 -1.30 -25.32 -5.63
C LEU A 352 -1.15 -25.81 -7.07
N GLN A 353 -2.12 -25.50 -7.93
CA GLN A 353 -2.07 -25.86 -9.35
C GLN A 353 -0.89 -25.17 -10.06
N ARG A 354 -0.59 -23.92 -9.71
CA ARG A 354 0.59 -23.22 -10.26
C ARG A 354 1.88 -23.95 -9.90
N GLU A 355 2.06 -24.32 -8.63
CA GLU A 355 3.23 -25.10 -8.21
C GLU A 355 3.31 -26.45 -8.91
N GLU A 356 2.17 -27.14 -9.06
CA GLU A 356 2.06 -28.39 -9.80
C GLU A 356 2.50 -28.22 -11.25
N TYR A 357 2.05 -27.16 -11.93
CA TYR A 357 2.46 -26.85 -13.30
C TYR A 357 3.99 -26.72 -13.42
N PHE A 358 4.64 -25.92 -12.54
CA PHE A 358 6.09 -25.77 -12.57
C PHE A 358 6.82 -27.08 -12.19
N ARG A 359 6.30 -27.87 -11.26
CA ARG A 359 6.83 -29.21 -10.92
C ARG A 359 6.75 -30.18 -12.10
N LYS A 360 5.66 -30.17 -12.86
CA LYS A 360 5.50 -30.99 -14.08
C LYS A 360 6.46 -30.53 -15.18
N ARG A 361 6.68 -29.21 -15.29
CA ARG A 361 7.47 -28.61 -16.37
C ARG A 361 8.98 -28.77 -16.22
N PHE A 362 9.49 -28.84 -14.99
CA PHE A 362 10.92 -28.92 -14.66
C PHE A 362 11.23 -30.20 -13.87
N ARG A 363 12.27 -30.94 -14.28
CA ARG A 363 12.64 -32.22 -13.64
C ARG A 363 13.49 -32.09 -12.37
N ASP A 364 14.11 -30.94 -12.17
CA ASP A 364 15.09 -30.69 -11.11
C ASP A 364 14.41 -29.96 -9.94
N GLU A 365 14.29 -30.64 -8.80
CA GLU A 365 13.60 -30.12 -7.60
C GLU A 365 14.26 -28.87 -7.02
N GLU A 366 15.57 -28.69 -7.16
CA GLU A 366 16.27 -27.48 -6.69
C GLU A 366 15.90 -26.29 -7.58
N LYS A 367 15.90 -26.48 -8.90
CA LYS A 367 15.45 -25.46 -9.85
C LYS A 367 13.97 -25.13 -9.66
N VAL A 368 13.11 -26.13 -9.48
CA VAL A 368 11.68 -25.95 -9.21
C VAL A 368 11.48 -25.12 -7.94
N SER A 369 12.16 -25.48 -6.85
CA SER A 369 12.06 -24.77 -5.58
C SER A 369 12.51 -23.32 -5.71
N ARG A 370 13.60 -23.06 -6.45
CA ARG A 370 14.09 -21.71 -6.76
C ARG A 370 13.08 -20.91 -7.60
N ILE A 371 12.46 -21.52 -8.61
CA ILE A 371 11.44 -20.89 -9.47
C ILE A 371 10.18 -20.55 -8.66
N ILE A 372 9.65 -21.51 -7.90
CA ILE A 372 8.46 -21.30 -7.06
C ILE A 372 8.72 -20.18 -6.04
N SER A 373 9.89 -20.20 -5.39
CA SER A 373 10.29 -19.14 -4.46
C SER A 373 10.35 -17.78 -5.15
N HIS A 374 10.96 -17.70 -6.33
CA HIS A 374 11.07 -16.45 -7.10
C HIS A 374 9.71 -15.89 -7.53
N ILE A 375 8.81 -16.76 -8.00
CA ILE A 375 7.45 -16.35 -8.37
C ILE A 375 6.69 -15.84 -7.14
N LYS A 376 6.84 -16.49 -5.98
CA LYS A 376 6.22 -16.06 -4.72
C LYS A 376 6.78 -14.74 -4.19
N SER A 377 8.06 -14.44 -4.43
CA SER A 377 8.68 -13.19 -4.00
C SER A 377 8.44 -12.01 -4.94
N SER A 378 7.91 -12.25 -6.14
CA SER A 378 7.67 -11.17 -7.13
C SER A 378 6.18 -10.80 -7.20
N PRO A 379 5.78 -9.56 -6.84
CA PRO A 379 4.44 -9.01 -7.04
C PRO A 379 3.84 -9.32 -8.41
N SER A 380 4.55 -8.93 -9.47
CA SER A 380 4.06 -9.02 -10.85
C SER A 380 3.91 -10.47 -11.31
N LEU A 381 4.92 -11.32 -11.12
CA LEU A 381 4.86 -12.71 -11.57
C LEU A 381 3.81 -13.55 -10.83
N HIS A 382 3.62 -13.33 -9.54
CA HIS A 382 2.63 -14.07 -8.78
C HIS A 382 1.19 -13.82 -9.25
N PHE A 383 0.79 -12.58 -9.53
CA PHE A 383 -0.56 -12.33 -10.05
C PHE A 383 -0.72 -12.89 -11.45
N MET A 384 0.28 -12.71 -12.30
CA MET A 384 0.20 -13.10 -13.70
C MET A 384 0.19 -14.63 -13.86
N CYS A 385 1.00 -15.37 -13.09
CA CYS A 385 1.02 -16.84 -13.11
C CYS A 385 -0.27 -17.49 -12.54
N HIS A 386 -1.34 -16.73 -12.29
CA HIS A 386 -2.68 -17.30 -12.18
C HIS A 386 -3.19 -17.80 -13.55
N ILE A 387 -2.87 -17.12 -14.65
CA ILE A 387 -3.31 -17.53 -15.97
C ILE A 387 -2.25 -18.45 -16.60
N PRO A 388 -2.61 -19.66 -17.05
CA PRO A 388 -1.67 -20.67 -17.56
C PRO A 388 -0.72 -20.16 -18.65
N VAL A 389 -1.17 -19.28 -19.54
CA VAL A 389 -0.31 -18.71 -20.59
C VAL A 389 0.91 -17.97 -20.02
N TYR A 390 0.76 -17.25 -18.90
CA TYR A 390 1.88 -16.56 -18.27
C TYR A 390 2.80 -17.54 -17.54
N CYS A 391 2.27 -18.63 -16.98
CA CYS A 391 3.11 -19.70 -16.44
C CYS A 391 4.00 -20.29 -17.52
N TRP A 392 3.46 -20.52 -18.72
CA TRP A 392 4.22 -21.03 -19.84
C TRP A 392 5.30 -20.06 -20.34
N ILE A 393 4.97 -18.77 -20.49
CA ILE A 393 5.95 -17.73 -20.85
C ILE A 393 7.07 -17.67 -19.79
N THR A 394 6.69 -17.61 -18.52
CA THR A 394 7.62 -17.53 -17.39
C THR A 394 8.49 -18.78 -17.31
N ALA A 395 7.92 -19.98 -17.46
CA ALA A 395 8.68 -21.23 -17.49
C ALA A 395 9.68 -21.26 -18.65
N THR A 396 9.28 -20.81 -19.84
CA THR A 396 10.17 -20.74 -21.01
C THR A 396 11.36 -19.82 -20.76
N VAL A 397 11.11 -18.64 -20.18
CA VAL A 397 12.16 -17.66 -19.85
C VAL A 397 13.07 -18.18 -18.74
N LEU A 398 12.50 -18.66 -17.64
CA LEU A 398 13.29 -19.13 -16.50
C LEU A 398 14.10 -20.38 -16.84
N GLN A 399 13.61 -21.25 -17.72
CA GLN A 399 14.37 -22.40 -18.23
C GLN A 399 15.66 -21.93 -18.91
N GLU A 400 15.56 -21.02 -19.88
CA GLU A 400 16.73 -20.51 -20.60
C GLU A 400 17.67 -19.71 -19.69
N VAL A 401 17.15 -18.87 -18.80
CA VAL A 401 17.97 -18.04 -17.90
C VAL A 401 18.75 -18.91 -16.91
N LEU A 402 18.13 -19.95 -16.36
CA LEU A 402 18.78 -20.88 -15.42
C LEU A 402 19.78 -21.81 -16.11
N GLU A 403 19.58 -22.13 -17.40
CA GLU A 403 20.52 -22.94 -18.19
C GLU A 403 21.72 -22.11 -18.69
N SER A 404 21.54 -20.81 -18.95
CA SER A 404 22.57 -19.92 -19.52
C SER A 404 23.37 -19.12 -18.49
N LYS A 405 22.84 -18.88 -17.28
CA LYS A 405 23.50 -18.11 -16.22
C LYS A 405 23.61 -18.92 -14.93
N GLU A 406 24.77 -19.52 -14.66
CA GLU A 406 25.00 -20.28 -13.40
C GLU A 406 24.86 -19.42 -12.13
N ARG A 407 24.90 -18.07 -12.22
CA ARG A 407 24.74 -17.12 -11.09
C ARG A 407 24.10 -15.77 -11.45
N GLY A 408 23.21 -15.71 -12.44
CA GLY A 408 22.49 -14.47 -12.77
C GLY A 408 21.21 -14.26 -11.93
N ASP A 409 20.85 -12.99 -11.72
CA ASP A 409 19.54 -12.62 -11.12
C ASP A 409 18.40 -12.99 -12.07
N LEU A 410 17.30 -13.49 -11.50
CA LEU A 410 16.09 -13.86 -12.24
C LEU A 410 15.25 -12.59 -12.52
N PRO A 411 14.54 -12.51 -13.66
CA PRO A 411 13.72 -11.35 -13.99
C PRO A 411 12.64 -11.12 -12.93
N GLU A 412 12.58 -9.91 -12.35
CA GLU A 412 11.71 -9.59 -11.21
C GLU A 412 10.39 -8.96 -11.65
N THR A 413 10.38 -8.27 -12.80
CA THR A 413 9.19 -7.58 -13.32
C THR A 413 8.57 -8.35 -14.49
N LEU A 414 7.29 -8.06 -14.77
CA LEU A 414 6.62 -8.67 -15.92
C LEU A 414 7.31 -8.24 -17.23
N THR A 415 7.71 -6.97 -17.31
CA THR A 415 8.38 -6.45 -18.50
C THR A 415 9.74 -7.09 -18.71
N GLU A 416 10.50 -7.39 -17.65
CA GLU A 416 11.76 -8.12 -17.74
C GLU A 416 11.55 -9.54 -18.28
N VAL A 417 10.51 -10.26 -17.83
CA VAL A 417 10.15 -11.58 -18.37
C VAL A 417 9.84 -11.51 -19.87
N TYR A 418 9.02 -10.55 -20.30
CA TYR A 418 8.68 -10.41 -21.72
C TYR A 418 9.86 -9.94 -22.59
N THR A 419 10.72 -9.09 -22.03
CA THR A 419 11.96 -8.64 -22.68
C THR A 419 12.89 -9.82 -22.93
N GLU A 420 13.09 -10.67 -21.93
CA GLU A 420 13.92 -11.87 -22.09
C GLU A 420 13.25 -12.89 -23.03
N PHE A 421 11.92 -13.05 -22.95
CA PHE A 421 11.17 -13.89 -23.89
C PHE A 421 11.40 -13.43 -25.34
N LEU A 422 11.28 -12.13 -25.62
CA LEU A 422 11.54 -11.58 -26.95
C LEU A 422 13.02 -11.76 -27.36
N ASN A 423 13.96 -11.56 -26.45
CA ASN A 423 15.39 -11.77 -26.71
C ASN A 423 15.69 -13.22 -27.12
N ILE A 424 15.06 -14.21 -26.45
CA ILE A 424 15.14 -15.63 -26.84
C ILE A 424 14.66 -15.82 -28.28
N GLN A 425 13.50 -15.23 -28.62
CA GLN A 425 12.97 -15.33 -29.98
C GLN A 425 13.86 -14.64 -31.02
N ILE A 426 14.42 -13.47 -30.70
CA ILE A 426 15.39 -12.77 -31.56
C ILE A 426 16.59 -13.68 -31.82
N ARG A 427 17.21 -14.27 -30.80
CA ARG A 427 18.36 -15.17 -30.96
C ARG A 427 18.07 -16.33 -31.92
N ASN A 428 16.90 -16.97 -31.76
CA ASN A 428 16.46 -18.06 -32.62
C ASN A 428 16.23 -17.61 -34.08
N LEU A 429 15.62 -16.44 -34.28
CA LEU A 429 15.39 -15.87 -35.61
C LEU A 429 16.70 -15.45 -36.29
N LYS A 430 17.62 -14.83 -35.54
CA LYS A 430 18.95 -14.43 -36.04
C LYS A 430 19.74 -15.63 -36.57
N GLN A 431 19.67 -16.77 -35.91
CA GLN A 431 20.32 -18.00 -36.39
C GLN A 431 19.71 -18.52 -37.71
N LYS A 432 18.42 -18.27 -37.95
CA LYS A 432 17.69 -18.84 -39.09
C LYS A 432 17.64 -17.92 -40.32
N TYR A 433 17.58 -16.60 -40.13
CA TYR A 433 17.39 -15.61 -41.20
C TYR A 433 18.42 -14.47 -41.23
N GLY A 434 19.37 -14.46 -40.30
CA GLY A 434 20.37 -13.40 -40.15
C GLY A 434 19.88 -12.21 -39.29
N PRO A 435 20.82 -11.38 -38.79
CA PRO A 435 20.51 -10.34 -37.80
C PRO A 435 19.59 -9.22 -38.31
N GLU A 436 19.91 -8.65 -39.47
CA GLU A 436 19.19 -7.47 -40.01
C GLU A 436 17.73 -7.79 -40.34
N LYS A 437 17.49 -8.84 -41.14
CA LYS A 437 16.14 -9.28 -41.53
C LYS A 437 15.26 -9.65 -40.34
N SER A 438 15.83 -10.29 -39.32
CA SER A 438 15.09 -10.69 -38.12
C SER A 438 14.60 -9.47 -37.34
N LEU A 439 15.45 -8.46 -37.17
CA LEU A 439 15.10 -7.22 -36.46
C LEU A 439 14.05 -6.40 -37.22
N GLU A 440 14.19 -6.32 -38.55
CA GLU A 440 13.20 -5.65 -39.42
C GLU A 440 11.82 -6.31 -39.30
N CYS A 441 11.75 -7.64 -39.37
CA CYS A 441 10.48 -8.37 -39.20
C CYS A 441 9.84 -8.10 -37.83
N ILE A 442 10.63 -8.04 -36.76
CA ILE A 442 10.10 -7.78 -35.40
C ILE A 442 9.53 -6.37 -35.30
N LYS A 443 10.20 -5.35 -35.87
CA LYS A 443 9.67 -3.98 -35.91
C LYS A 443 8.33 -3.91 -36.64
N MET A 444 8.20 -4.63 -37.75
CA MET A 444 6.94 -4.71 -38.49
C MET A 444 5.83 -5.40 -37.69
N ILE A 445 6.14 -6.52 -37.02
CA ILE A 445 5.18 -7.21 -36.15
C ILE A 445 4.76 -6.32 -34.98
N ALA A 446 5.68 -5.54 -34.41
CA ALA A 446 5.39 -4.57 -33.36
C ALA A 446 4.43 -3.45 -33.83
N LYS A 447 4.67 -2.89 -35.03
CA LYS A 447 3.75 -1.93 -35.67
C LYS A 447 2.35 -2.55 -35.90
N LEU A 448 2.30 -3.80 -36.37
CA LEU A 448 1.04 -4.51 -36.55
C LEU A 448 0.30 -4.70 -35.22
N ALA A 449 1.01 -5.11 -34.17
CA ALA A 449 0.44 -5.28 -32.83
C ALA A 449 -0.14 -3.96 -32.30
N PHE A 450 0.54 -2.84 -32.50
CA PHE A 450 0.02 -1.51 -32.15
C PHE A 450 -1.30 -1.19 -32.87
N ASN A 451 -1.36 -1.41 -34.19
CA ASN A 451 -2.58 -1.19 -34.97
C ASN A 451 -3.73 -2.12 -34.54
N GLN A 452 -3.42 -3.35 -34.14
CA GLN A 452 -4.42 -4.32 -33.65
C GLN A 452 -4.92 -3.98 -32.24
N LEU A 453 -4.06 -3.43 -31.38
CA LEU A 453 -4.45 -2.92 -30.07
C LEU A 453 -5.47 -1.78 -30.21
N GLU A 454 -5.27 -0.84 -31.15
CA GLU A 454 -6.24 0.24 -31.42
C GLU A 454 -7.58 -0.25 -31.98
N LYS A 455 -7.57 -1.39 -32.69
CA LYS A 455 -8.78 -2.03 -33.26
C LYS A 455 -9.45 -2.99 -32.28
N SER A 456 -8.86 -3.24 -31.10
CA SER A 456 -9.29 -4.26 -30.13
C SER A 456 -9.53 -5.64 -30.75
N SER A 457 -8.68 -6.05 -31.71
CA SER A 457 -8.80 -7.31 -32.44
C SER A 457 -7.50 -8.10 -32.39
N LEU A 458 -7.57 -9.40 -32.07
CA LEU A 458 -6.42 -10.30 -32.20
C LEU A 458 -6.23 -10.82 -33.63
N ILE A 459 -7.27 -10.73 -34.46
CA ILE A 459 -7.33 -11.33 -35.79
C ILE A 459 -6.97 -10.29 -36.84
N PHE A 460 -6.13 -10.68 -37.79
CA PHE A 460 -5.75 -9.87 -38.95
C PHE A 460 -5.61 -10.74 -40.21
N SER A 461 -5.80 -10.13 -41.37
CA SER A 461 -5.66 -10.79 -42.67
C SER A 461 -4.64 -10.06 -43.54
N GLU A 462 -4.21 -10.71 -44.62
CA GLU A 462 -3.30 -10.12 -45.62
C GLU A 462 -3.83 -8.81 -46.26
N GLU A 463 -5.13 -8.49 -46.17
CA GLU A 463 -5.73 -7.28 -46.76
C GLU A 463 -6.04 -6.16 -45.75
N LEU A 464 -6.12 -6.46 -44.44
CA LEU A 464 -6.50 -5.47 -43.42
C LEU A 464 -5.34 -4.54 -43.02
N THR A 465 -4.16 -4.74 -43.59
CA THR A 465 -3.02 -3.83 -43.51
C THR A 465 -3.07 -2.88 -44.70
N GLU A 466 -3.52 -1.64 -44.49
CA GLU A 466 -3.61 -0.58 -45.52
C GLU A 466 -2.25 -0.26 -46.21
N ASP A 467 -1.13 -0.81 -45.71
CA ASP A 467 0.22 -0.75 -46.28
C ASP A 467 0.56 -2.05 -47.05
N GLU A 468 0.06 -2.24 -48.28
CA GLU A 468 0.28 -3.46 -49.09
C GLU A 468 1.75 -3.73 -49.49
N SER A 469 2.66 -2.76 -49.36
CA SER A 469 4.04 -2.90 -49.84
C SER A 469 5.05 -3.39 -48.79
N THR A 470 4.73 -3.30 -47.50
CA THR A 470 5.72 -3.56 -46.42
C THR A 470 5.57 -4.94 -45.79
N PHE A 471 4.35 -5.49 -45.65
CA PHE A 471 4.08 -6.61 -44.72
C PHE A 471 4.24 -8.04 -45.27
N THR A 472 4.67 -8.21 -46.53
CA THR A 472 4.71 -9.54 -47.14
C THR A 472 5.83 -10.46 -46.63
N GLU A 473 6.92 -9.93 -46.07
CA GLU A 473 8.10 -10.75 -45.72
C GLU A 473 7.94 -11.57 -44.42
N PRO A 474 7.42 -11.03 -43.29
CA PRO A 474 7.12 -11.83 -42.10
C PRO A 474 6.02 -12.89 -42.34
N LEU A 475 5.03 -12.56 -43.18
CA LEU A 475 3.91 -13.44 -43.53
C LEU A 475 4.34 -14.60 -44.45
N LYS A 476 5.31 -14.37 -45.35
CA LYS A 476 5.95 -15.42 -46.17
C LYS A 476 6.70 -16.46 -45.32
N HIS A 477 7.16 -16.07 -44.13
CA HIS A 477 7.89 -16.91 -43.19
C HIS A 477 7.09 -17.19 -41.90
N SER A 478 5.75 -17.22 -41.96
CA SER A 478 4.84 -17.41 -40.82
C SER A 478 5.27 -18.53 -39.84
N ASN A 479 5.78 -19.65 -40.35
CA ASN A 479 6.28 -20.78 -39.55
C ASN A 479 7.46 -20.43 -38.61
N ALA A 480 8.16 -19.31 -38.82
CA ALA A 480 9.21 -18.83 -37.94
C ALA A 480 8.70 -17.94 -36.80
N PHE A 481 7.51 -17.37 -36.94
CA PHE A 481 6.91 -16.40 -36.04
C PHE A 481 5.69 -16.97 -35.29
N LEU A 482 5.56 -18.29 -35.22
CA LEU A 482 4.47 -19.00 -34.52
C LEU A 482 4.30 -18.55 -33.06
N TRP A 483 5.39 -18.07 -32.45
CA TRP A 483 5.43 -17.49 -31.12
C TRP A 483 4.62 -16.19 -30.95
N PHE A 484 4.41 -15.43 -32.02
CA PHE A 484 3.68 -14.17 -32.00
C PHE A 484 2.26 -14.33 -32.51
N PHE A 485 2.05 -15.13 -33.56
CA PHE A 485 0.74 -15.34 -34.15
C PHE A 485 0.60 -16.76 -34.70
N LYS A 486 -0.62 -17.28 -34.64
CA LYS A 486 -1.03 -18.54 -35.25
C LYS A 486 -1.50 -18.27 -36.67
N GLU A 487 -1.07 -19.13 -37.59
CA GLU A 487 -1.70 -19.26 -38.90
C GLU A 487 -2.89 -20.21 -38.75
N ASP A 488 -4.08 -19.75 -39.13
CA ASP A 488 -5.25 -20.62 -39.11
C ASP A 488 -5.13 -21.58 -40.31
N HIS A 489 -4.51 -22.74 -40.07
CA HIS A 489 -4.25 -23.74 -41.09
C HIS A 489 -5.59 -24.30 -41.59
N GLN A 490 -6.02 -23.87 -42.79
CA GLN A 490 -6.50 -24.73 -43.88
C GLN A 490 -7.46 -24.03 -44.87
N LEU A 491 -7.04 -22.90 -45.43
CA LEU A 491 -7.64 -22.45 -46.68
C LEU A 491 -7.01 -23.25 -47.84
N LYS A 492 -7.82 -24.12 -48.47
CA LYS A 492 -7.46 -24.80 -49.74
C LYS A 492 -6.90 -23.76 -50.72
N LYS A 493 -5.90 -24.17 -51.51
CA LYS A 493 -5.26 -23.38 -52.59
C LYS A 493 -6.26 -22.41 -53.24
N GLY A 494 -6.09 -21.11 -52.99
CA GLY A 494 -6.88 -20.04 -53.63
C GLY A 494 -7.65 -19.07 -52.72
N ARG A 495 -7.62 -19.20 -51.38
CA ARG A 495 -8.16 -18.17 -50.45
C ARG A 495 -7.08 -17.60 -49.51
N LYS A 496 -7.26 -16.32 -49.15
CA LYS A 496 -6.35 -15.41 -48.43
C LYS A 496 -6.12 -15.84 -46.98
N LYS A 497 -4.89 -15.80 -46.49
CA LYS A 497 -4.55 -16.29 -45.14
C LYS A 497 -5.05 -15.33 -44.04
N VAL A 498 -5.59 -15.91 -42.96
CA VAL A 498 -6.00 -15.19 -41.74
C VAL A 498 -5.09 -15.64 -40.60
N PHE A 499 -4.63 -14.67 -39.82
CA PHE A 499 -3.72 -14.87 -38.70
C PHE A 499 -4.34 -14.30 -37.43
N SER A 500 -3.98 -14.87 -36.29
CA SER A 500 -4.35 -14.33 -34.98
C SER A 500 -3.15 -14.27 -34.05
N PHE A 501 -2.99 -13.17 -33.32
CA PHE A 501 -1.97 -13.11 -32.27
C PHE A 501 -2.22 -14.17 -31.20
N VAL A 502 -1.15 -14.74 -30.65
CA VAL A 502 -1.26 -15.88 -29.72
C VAL A 502 -1.97 -15.52 -28.42
N HIS A 503 -1.82 -14.27 -27.96
CA HIS A 503 -2.42 -13.76 -26.74
C HIS A 503 -2.41 -12.22 -26.72
N GLN A 504 -3.39 -11.60 -26.06
CA GLN A 504 -3.52 -10.15 -25.92
C GLN A 504 -2.27 -9.49 -25.29
N SER A 505 -1.69 -10.12 -24.26
CA SER A 505 -0.49 -9.57 -23.61
C SER A 505 0.73 -9.48 -24.51
N VAL A 506 0.83 -10.36 -25.51
CA VAL A 506 1.91 -10.31 -26.51
C VAL A 506 1.68 -9.11 -27.44
N VAL A 507 0.42 -8.84 -27.81
CA VAL A 507 0.04 -7.65 -28.58
C VAL A 507 0.38 -6.38 -27.80
N GLU A 508 -0.03 -6.30 -26.52
CA GLU A 508 0.22 -5.13 -25.67
C GLU A 508 1.72 -4.87 -25.45
N PHE A 509 2.51 -5.94 -25.22
CA PHE A 509 3.95 -5.82 -25.08
C PHE A 509 4.63 -5.33 -26.37
N LEU A 510 4.27 -5.92 -27.52
CA LEU A 510 4.82 -5.54 -28.81
C LEU A 510 4.39 -4.14 -29.24
N ALA A 511 3.16 -3.74 -28.92
CA ALA A 511 2.67 -2.38 -29.13
C ALA A 511 3.48 -1.39 -28.28
N ALA A 512 3.75 -1.70 -27.01
CA ALA A 512 4.59 -0.87 -26.15
C ALA A 512 6.02 -0.78 -26.70
N LEU A 513 6.58 -1.89 -27.19
CA LEU A 513 7.87 -1.92 -27.87
C LEU A 513 7.89 -0.98 -29.08
N PHE A 514 6.86 -1.02 -29.93
CA PHE A 514 6.74 -0.13 -31.09
C PHE A 514 6.75 1.36 -30.69
N VAL A 515 6.00 1.74 -29.65
CA VAL A 515 5.98 3.11 -29.15
C VAL A 515 7.37 3.54 -28.68
N VAL A 516 8.10 2.68 -27.96
CA VAL A 516 9.46 3.02 -27.50
C VAL A 516 10.49 3.01 -28.63
N SER A 517 10.37 2.10 -29.60
CA SER A 517 11.35 1.92 -30.67
C SER A 517 11.23 2.88 -31.83
N ASP A 518 10.02 3.37 -32.14
CA ASP A 518 9.70 4.11 -33.38
C ASP A 518 9.19 5.54 -33.10
N ILE A 519 8.34 5.73 -32.07
CA ILE A 519 7.77 7.05 -31.73
C ILE A 519 8.73 7.89 -30.90
N ILE A 520 9.53 7.26 -30.03
CA ILE A 520 10.44 7.95 -29.10
C ILE A 520 11.83 8.22 -29.73
N THR A 521 12.13 7.66 -30.91
CA THR A 521 13.47 7.60 -31.51
C THR A 521 13.76 8.53 -32.69
N GLU A 522 12.77 8.95 -33.50
CA GLU A 522 13.04 9.75 -34.70
C GLU A 522 12.90 11.28 -34.51
N ASP A 523 13.94 12.01 -34.91
CA ASP A 523 13.92 13.46 -35.21
C ASP A 523 13.08 13.80 -36.47
N ASN A 524 12.43 12.82 -37.12
CA ASN A 524 11.58 13.00 -38.30
C ASN A 524 10.09 13.10 -37.94
N LEU A 525 9.75 14.16 -37.20
CA LEU A 525 8.35 14.59 -36.98
C LEU A 525 7.60 14.98 -38.27
N ALA A 526 8.23 14.91 -39.45
CA ALA A 526 7.62 15.27 -40.74
C ALA A 526 6.90 14.09 -41.42
N GLN A 527 7.32 12.83 -41.23
CA GLN A 527 6.67 11.66 -41.85
C GLN A 527 5.65 10.98 -40.92
N SER A 528 5.86 11.00 -39.60
CA SER A 528 4.88 10.50 -38.61
C SER A 528 3.61 11.35 -38.51
N GLN A 529 3.64 12.58 -39.06
CA GLN A 529 2.48 13.48 -39.13
C GLN A 529 1.31 12.97 -39.98
N ASN A 530 1.51 11.98 -40.86
CA ASN A 530 0.41 11.42 -41.66
C ASN A 530 -0.34 10.28 -40.97
N CYS A 531 0.30 9.50 -40.08
CA CYS A 531 -0.38 8.46 -39.30
C CYS A 531 -1.15 9.01 -38.08
N LEU A 532 -0.85 10.24 -37.64
CA LEU A 532 -1.33 10.82 -36.38
C LEU A 532 -2.43 11.90 -36.53
N LYS A 533 -2.99 12.12 -37.72
CA LYS A 533 -4.06 13.11 -37.99
C LYS A 533 -5.48 12.55 -37.88
N ARG A 534 -5.79 11.77 -36.83
CA ARG A 534 -7.19 11.55 -36.43
C ARG A 534 -7.49 12.35 -35.15
N PRO A 535 -8.63 13.05 -35.04
CA PRO A 535 -9.00 13.75 -33.81
C PRO A 535 -9.21 12.70 -32.71
N GLY A 536 -8.26 12.58 -31.77
CA GLY A 536 -8.31 11.60 -30.66
C GLY A 536 -6.96 10.97 -30.25
N ASN A 537 -5.93 11.02 -31.11
CA ASN A 537 -4.68 10.25 -30.90
C ASN A 537 -3.70 10.88 -29.86
N VAL A 538 -2.92 10.01 -29.18
CA VAL A 538 -2.06 10.31 -27.99
C VAL A 538 -0.71 10.94 -28.33
N PHE A 539 -0.19 10.74 -29.55
CA PHE A 539 1.26 10.80 -29.83
C PHE A 539 1.71 12.01 -30.67
N SER A 540 1.01 13.13 -30.64
CA SER A 540 1.32 14.32 -31.46
C SER A 540 2.28 15.35 -30.80
N GLN A 541 2.96 15.01 -29.69
CA GLN A 541 3.75 15.95 -28.88
C GLN A 541 5.27 15.72 -28.94
N THR A 542 6.04 16.77 -28.63
CA THR A 542 7.47 16.93 -28.93
C THR A 542 8.45 16.48 -27.82
N TYR A 543 7.99 16.08 -26.62
CA TYR A 543 8.88 15.74 -25.49
C TYR A 543 8.58 14.36 -24.86
N ILE A 544 9.62 13.53 -24.69
CA ILE A 544 9.51 12.12 -24.25
C ILE A 544 8.75 11.95 -22.92
N PRO A 545 9.05 12.69 -21.82
CA PRO A 545 8.25 12.64 -20.60
C PRO A 545 6.76 12.93 -20.79
N GLU A 546 6.38 13.81 -21.73
CA GLU A 546 4.97 14.14 -21.98
C GLU A 546 4.23 12.96 -22.63
N ILE A 547 4.89 12.17 -23.48
CA ILE A 547 4.31 10.96 -24.08
C ILE A 547 3.96 9.94 -22.99
N TYR A 548 4.89 9.68 -22.07
CA TYR A 548 4.65 8.77 -20.94
C TYR A 548 3.54 9.31 -20.02
N SER A 549 3.59 10.59 -19.64
CA SER A 549 2.60 11.21 -18.77
C SER A 549 1.20 11.23 -19.39
N ASN A 550 1.08 11.52 -20.69
CA ASN A 550 -0.20 11.50 -21.40
C ASN A 550 -0.77 10.09 -21.51
N THR A 551 0.09 9.08 -21.68
CA THR A 551 -0.32 7.68 -21.72
C THR A 551 -0.87 7.26 -20.36
N VAL A 552 -0.16 7.57 -19.27
CA VAL A 552 -0.66 7.37 -17.89
C VAL A 552 -2.04 8.04 -17.71
N ASP A 553 -2.18 9.30 -18.15
CA ASP A 553 -3.42 10.06 -18.01
C ASP A 553 -4.59 9.48 -18.80
N LYS A 554 -4.34 8.88 -19.97
CA LYS A 554 -5.38 8.21 -20.77
C LYS A 554 -5.75 6.85 -20.20
N THR A 555 -4.78 6.04 -19.79
CA THR A 555 -5.05 4.73 -19.15
C THR A 555 -5.86 4.91 -17.88
N VAL A 556 -5.54 5.91 -17.07
CA VAL A 556 -6.30 6.26 -15.86
C VAL A 556 -7.76 6.62 -16.17
N LYS A 557 -8.04 7.22 -17.33
CA LYS A 557 -9.40 7.59 -17.77
C LYS A 557 -10.17 6.45 -18.43
N SER A 558 -9.50 5.37 -18.85
CA SER A 558 -10.15 4.19 -19.42
C SER A 558 -10.95 3.49 -18.32
N LEU A 559 -12.24 3.24 -18.58
CA LEU A 559 -13.14 2.59 -17.62
C LEU A 559 -12.93 1.07 -17.58
N ASP A 560 -12.54 0.47 -18.70
CA ASP A 560 -12.45 -0.97 -18.94
C ASP A 560 -11.07 -1.59 -18.65
N GLY A 561 -10.02 -0.78 -18.52
CA GLY A 561 -8.67 -1.23 -18.11
C GLY A 561 -7.87 -1.95 -19.19
N HIS A 562 -8.34 -1.96 -20.44
CA HIS A 562 -7.68 -2.62 -21.57
C HIS A 562 -6.27 -2.06 -21.90
N LEU A 563 -5.84 -0.95 -21.28
CA LEU A 563 -4.52 -0.35 -21.47
C LEU A 563 -3.60 -0.49 -20.25
N ASP A 564 -4.03 -1.18 -19.18
CA ASP A 564 -3.24 -1.30 -17.95
C ASP A 564 -1.94 -2.10 -18.21
N LEU A 565 -2.03 -3.22 -18.92
CA LEU A 565 -0.86 -4.04 -19.23
C LEU A 565 0.07 -3.37 -20.24
N PHE A 566 -0.51 -2.73 -21.26
CA PHE A 566 0.24 -1.88 -22.20
C PHE A 566 1.02 -0.78 -21.47
N LEU A 567 0.39 -0.07 -20.51
CA LEU A 567 1.06 0.96 -19.72
C LEU A 567 2.21 0.38 -18.88
N ARG A 568 1.98 -0.77 -18.22
CA ARG A 568 3.02 -1.47 -17.45
C ARG A 568 4.24 -1.79 -18.30
N PHE A 569 4.04 -2.37 -19.50
CA PHE A 569 5.12 -2.68 -20.42
C PHE A 569 5.83 -1.42 -20.92
N LEU A 570 5.08 -0.37 -21.27
CA LEU A 570 5.65 0.89 -21.73
C LEU A 570 6.57 1.52 -20.67
N LEU A 571 6.11 1.54 -19.41
CA LEU A 571 6.87 2.05 -18.28
C LEU A 571 8.07 1.15 -17.95
N GLY A 572 7.90 -0.17 -17.96
CA GLY A 572 8.99 -1.12 -17.72
C GLY A 572 10.08 -1.05 -18.80
N LEU A 573 9.73 -0.88 -20.08
CA LEU A 573 10.69 -0.73 -21.18
C LEU A 573 11.51 0.58 -21.08
N SER A 574 11.04 1.56 -20.30
CA SER A 574 11.81 2.78 -20.01
C SER A 574 13.01 2.52 -19.08
N GLN A 575 12.99 1.43 -18.31
CA GLN A 575 14.05 1.05 -17.37
C GLN A 575 15.36 0.68 -18.08
N GLN A 576 16.49 1.00 -17.44
CA GLN A 576 17.80 0.70 -18.00
C GLN A 576 18.11 -0.81 -18.03
N THR A 577 17.51 -1.61 -17.14
CA THR A 577 17.75 -3.07 -17.06
C THR A 577 17.31 -3.82 -18.31
N ASN A 578 16.27 -3.33 -19.00
CA ASN A 578 15.73 -3.97 -20.21
C ASN A 578 16.50 -3.61 -21.49
N LYS A 579 17.34 -2.56 -21.45
CA LYS A 579 18.01 -2.04 -22.65
C LYS A 579 19.13 -2.93 -23.21
N PRO A 580 20.02 -3.53 -22.42
CA PRO A 580 21.09 -4.38 -22.96
C PRO A 580 20.57 -5.57 -23.76
N LEU A 581 19.43 -6.15 -23.35
CA LEU A 581 18.83 -7.32 -23.98
C LEU A 581 18.21 -7.00 -25.36
N LEU A 582 17.72 -5.77 -25.53
CA LEU A 582 17.07 -5.31 -26.77
C LEU A 582 17.81 -4.12 -27.40
N GLN A 583 19.12 -4.03 -27.24
CA GLN A 583 19.93 -2.88 -27.68
C GLN A 583 19.81 -2.61 -29.19
N ASP A 584 19.54 -3.65 -29.98
CA ASP A 584 19.34 -3.54 -31.43
C ASP A 584 17.96 -2.98 -31.82
N LEU A 585 17.00 -2.94 -30.88
CA LEU A 585 15.62 -2.48 -31.09
C LEU A 585 15.30 -1.20 -30.31
N LEU A 586 15.94 -0.97 -29.17
CA LEU A 586 15.67 0.14 -28.27
C LEU A 586 16.80 1.19 -28.30
N PRO A 587 16.47 2.49 -28.25
CA PRO A 587 17.47 3.55 -28.21
C PRO A 587 18.21 3.61 -26.86
N THR A 588 19.47 4.05 -26.91
CA THR A 588 20.34 4.22 -25.72
C THR A 588 19.87 5.34 -24.77
N ARG A 589 18.98 6.25 -25.20
CA ARG A 589 18.67 7.53 -24.52
C ARG A 589 17.46 7.50 -23.56
N SER A 590 17.57 6.80 -22.43
CA SER A 590 16.66 7.08 -21.28
C SER A 590 17.51 7.60 -20.14
N SER A 591 17.40 8.90 -19.87
CA SER A 591 18.09 9.52 -18.75
C SER A 591 17.44 9.10 -17.43
N SER A 592 18.21 8.94 -16.36
CA SER A 592 17.67 8.72 -15.01
C SER A 592 16.67 9.83 -14.61
N GLN A 593 16.87 11.04 -15.14
CA GLN A 593 15.97 12.18 -14.95
C GLN A 593 14.56 11.93 -15.53
N THR A 594 14.47 11.31 -16.70
CA THR A 594 13.20 10.96 -17.36
C THR A 594 12.39 9.99 -16.51
N ILE A 595 13.03 8.93 -16.00
CA ILE A 595 12.38 7.93 -15.13
C ILE A 595 11.87 8.58 -13.85
N ARG A 596 12.67 9.46 -13.22
CA ARG A 596 12.24 10.20 -12.01
C ARG A 596 10.98 11.05 -12.27
N LEU A 597 10.92 11.77 -13.40
CA LEU A 597 9.74 12.57 -13.76
C LEU A 597 8.49 11.70 -13.97
N ILE A 598 8.65 10.53 -14.59
CA ILE A 598 7.56 9.58 -14.81
C ILE A 598 7.07 9.01 -13.47
N VAL A 599 7.97 8.59 -12.58
CA VAL A 599 7.64 8.09 -11.24
C VAL A 599 6.84 9.13 -10.44
N GLU A 600 7.30 10.38 -10.42
CA GLU A 600 6.58 11.48 -9.76
C GLU A 600 5.19 11.72 -10.36
N HIS A 601 5.05 11.62 -11.69
CA HIS A 601 3.75 11.74 -12.36
C HIS A 601 2.80 10.58 -12.01
N VAL A 602 3.30 9.34 -11.97
CA VAL A 602 2.52 8.16 -11.53
C VAL A 602 2.05 8.32 -10.09
N LYS A 603 2.93 8.71 -9.16
CA LYS A 603 2.59 8.97 -7.75
C LYS A 603 1.56 10.09 -7.61
N LYS A 604 1.68 11.15 -8.41
CA LYS A 604 0.67 12.21 -8.48
C LYS A 604 -0.70 11.64 -8.89
N LYS A 605 -0.74 10.79 -9.91
CA LYS A 605 -1.98 10.16 -10.36
C LYS A 605 -2.57 9.20 -9.34
N VAL A 606 -1.75 8.43 -8.62
CA VAL A 606 -2.22 7.61 -7.48
C VAL A 606 -3.02 8.46 -6.49
N ARG A 607 -2.48 9.64 -6.12
CA ARG A 607 -3.14 10.55 -5.17
C ARG A 607 -4.41 11.21 -5.71
N GLU A 608 -4.43 11.54 -7.00
CA GLU A 608 -5.58 12.20 -7.65
C GLU A 608 -6.74 11.23 -7.96
N ASN A 609 -6.46 9.95 -8.17
CA ASN A 609 -7.46 8.98 -8.65
C ASN A 609 -8.38 8.48 -7.54
N PRO A 610 -9.70 8.46 -7.71
CA PRO A 610 -10.60 7.95 -6.67
C PRO A 610 -10.81 6.43 -6.70
N SER A 611 -10.63 5.76 -7.85
CA SER A 611 -10.90 4.32 -8.00
C SER A 611 -9.81 3.46 -7.35
N PRO A 612 -10.18 2.52 -6.44
CA PRO A 612 -9.25 1.54 -5.86
C PRO A 612 -8.54 0.70 -6.91
N GLU A 613 -9.27 0.30 -7.95
CA GLU A 613 -8.77 -0.48 -9.07
C GLU A 613 -7.61 0.25 -9.74
N ARG A 614 -7.86 1.50 -10.17
CA ARG A 614 -6.85 2.30 -10.86
C ARG A 614 -5.62 2.55 -10.00
N ARG A 615 -5.76 2.74 -8.68
CA ARG A 615 -4.62 2.88 -7.76
C ARG A 615 -3.77 1.61 -7.70
N ILE A 616 -4.39 0.44 -7.59
CA ILE A 616 -3.68 -0.86 -7.59
C ILE A 616 -2.90 -1.07 -8.90
N SER A 617 -3.51 -0.77 -10.05
CA SER A 617 -2.81 -0.81 -11.35
C SER A 617 -1.59 0.10 -11.38
N LEU A 618 -1.70 1.31 -10.81
CA LEU A 618 -0.58 2.25 -10.71
C LEU A 618 0.50 1.80 -9.70
N PHE A 619 0.15 1.11 -8.61
CA PHE A 619 1.14 0.47 -7.72
C PHE A 619 1.95 -0.60 -8.47
N LEU A 620 1.29 -1.40 -9.30
CA LEU A 620 1.99 -2.35 -10.18
C LEU A 620 2.89 -1.63 -11.20
N CYS A 621 2.49 -0.46 -11.70
CA CYS A 621 3.36 0.37 -12.54
C CYS A 621 4.61 0.87 -11.79
N LEU A 622 4.48 1.24 -10.51
CA LEU A 622 5.63 1.60 -9.67
C LEU A 622 6.58 0.40 -9.46
N ASN A 623 6.03 -0.81 -9.30
CA ASN A 623 6.82 -2.05 -9.27
C ASN A 623 7.56 -2.29 -10.60
N GLU A 624 6.92 -2.10 -11.76
CA GLU A 624 7.61 -2.21 -13.06
C GLU A 624 8.72 -1.17 -13.23
N LEU A 625 8.58 -0.01 -12.57
CA LEU A 625 9.60 1.03 -12.53
C LEU A 625 10.69 0.79 -11.47
N LYS A 626 10.61 -0.32 -10.72
CA LYS A 626 11.46 -0.64 -9.56
C LYS A 626 11.58 0.51 -8.56
N ASP A 627 10.49 1.26 -8.40
CA ASP A 627 10.40 2.30 -7.38
C ASP A 627 10.20 1.63 -6.02
N GLY A 628 10.99 2.03 -5.02
CA GLY A 628 10.96 1.43 -3.68
C GLY A 628 9.83 1.95 -2.77
N SER A 629 8.92 2.78 -3.28
CA SER A 629 7.84 3.39 -2.51
C SER A 629 6.41 2.79 -2.58
N PRO A 630 6.12 1.67 -3.28
CA PRO A 630 4.77 1.11 -3.33
C PRO A 630 4.13 0.87 -1.95
N VAL A 631 4.91 0.43 -0.95
CA VAL A 631 4.39 0.18 0.40
C VAL A 631 3.95 1.49 1.06
N GLU A 632 4.75 2.55 0.94
CA GLU A 632 4.45 3.89 1.45
C GLU A 632 3.22 4.49 0.75
N GLU A 633 3.09 4.32 -0.56
CA GLU A 633 1.94 4.79 -1.32
C GLU A 633 0.67 3.97 -0.98
N ILE A 634 0.78 2.66 -0.71
CA ILE A 634 -0.32 1.82 -0.20
C ILE A 634 -0.72 2.25 1.21
N GLN A 635 0.25 2.52 2.08
CA GLN A 635 0.01 3.04 3.43
C GLN A 635 -0.73 4.38 3.38
N GLN A 636 -0.29 5.31 2.52
CA GLN A 636 -0.97 6.58 2.29
C GLN A 636 -2.37 6.41 1.71
N PHE A 637 -2.55 5.45 0.80
CA PHE A 637 -3.84 5.11 0.23
C PHE A 637 -4.84 4.66 1.32
N LEU A 638 -4.42 3.73 2.18
CA LEU A 638 -5.29 3.18 3.22
C LEU A 638 -5.50 4.16 4.38
N ARG A 639 -4.58 5.09 4.64
CA ARG A 639 -4.68 6.13 5.69
C ARG A 639 -5.92 7.01 5.61
N SER A 640 -6.42 7.31 4.40
CA SER A 640 -7.55 8.25 4.26
C SER A 640 -8.86 7.69 4.83
N GLY A 641 -8.95 6.38 5.05
CA GLY A 641 -10.11 5.68 5.64
C GLY A 641 -11.36 5.61 4.73
N THR A 642 -11.57 6.62 3.90
CA THR A 642 -12.74 6.79 3.02
C THR A 642 -12.93 5.70 1.97
N VAL A 643 -11.85 5.01 1.58
CA VAL A 643 -11.86 4.04 0.47
C VAL A 643 -11.89 2.59 0.97
N LEU A 644 -11.83 2.37 2.28
CA LEU A 644 -11.82 1.01 2.85
C LEU A 644 -13.13 0.28 2.57
N ASP A 645 -14.24 1.02 2.50
CA ASP A 645 -15.55 0.43 2.26
C ASP A 645 -15.77 -0.07 0.83
N ASP A 646 -15.03 0.50 -0.11
CA ASP A 646 -15.08 0.17 -1.53
C ASP A 646 -14.14 -0.98 -1.91
N LEU A 647 -13.24 -1.40 -1.00
CA LEU A 647 -12.26 -2.46 -1.28
C LEU A 647 -12.88 -3.87 -1.23
N SER A 648 -12.84 -4.58 -2.35
CA SER A 648 -13.25 -5.99 -2.42
C SER A 648 -12.19 -6.93 -1.81
N PRO A 649 -12.55 -8.17 -1.43
CA PRO A 649 -11.60 -9.16 -0.90
C PRO A 649 -10.38 -9.41 -1.81
N ALA A 650 -10.63 -9.30 -3.12
CA ALA A 650 -9.63 -9.24 -4.16
C ALA A 650 -8.54 -8.21 -3.86
N GLN A 651 -8.98 -6.96 -3.78
CA GLN A 651 -8.12 -5.81 -3.73
C GLN A 651 -7.33 -5.83 -2.42
N TRP A 652 -7.95 -6.27 -1.32
CA TRP A 652 -7.24 -6.57 -0.09
C TRP A 652 -6.12 -7.58 -0.29
N SER A 653 -6.40 -8.71 -0.92
CA SER A 653 -5.40 -9.75 -1.19
C SER A 653 -4.25 -9.22 -2.06
N ALA A 654 -4.54 -8.37 -3.06
CA ALA A 654 -3.50 -7.74 -3.85
C ALA A 654 -2.61 -6.79 -3.04
N LEU A 655 -3.21 -5.92 -2.24
CA LEU A 655 -2.48 -4.98 -1.40
C LEU A 655 -1.60 -5.73 -0.37
N VAL A 656 -2.16 -6.75 0.28
CA VAL A 656 -1.43 -7.63 1.21
C VAL A 656 -0.23 -8.27 0.51
N PHE A 657 -0.44 -8.88 -0.66
CA PHE A 657 0.63 -9.54 -1.38
C PHE A 657 1.71 -8.57 -1.85
N MET A 658 1.34 -7.38 -2.31
CA MET A 658 2.29 -6.31 -2.66
C MET A 658 3.12 -5.86 -1.46
N ILE A 659 2.51 -5.77 -0.26
CA ILE A 659 3.23 -5.44 0.98
C ILE A 659 4.18 -6.58 1.36
N LEU A 660 3.69 -7.82 1.43
CA LEU A 660 4.47 -9.00 1.83
C LEU A 660 5.63 -9.32 0.89
N SER A 661 5.47 -9.05 -0.40
CA SER A 661 6.49 -9.29 -1.43
C SER A 661 7.44 -8.12 -1.62
N SER A 662 7.24 -7.02 -0.90
CA SER A 662 8.19 -5.91 -0.93
C SER A 662 9.51 -6.35 -0.27
N GLN A 663 10.65 -5.88 -0.79
CA GLN A 663 11.96 -6.11 -0.16
C GLN A 663 12.14 -5.34 1.16
N LYS A 664 11.06 -4.75 1.71
CA LYS A 664 11.08 -3.94 2.92
C LYS A 664 10.91 -4.85 4.12
N ASP A 665 11.75 -4.68 5.14
CA ASP A 665 11.66 -5.43 6.40
C ASP A 665 10.32 -5.14 7.10
N LEU A 666 9.38 -6.09 7.05
CA LEU A 666 8.08 -6.02 7.73
C LEU A 666 8.17 -6.38 9.22
N THR A 667 9.28 -6.05 9.88
CA THR A 667 9.52 -6.40 11.29
C THR A 667 8.48 -5.79 12.23
N VAL A 668 7.96 -4.61 11.89
CA VAL A 668 6.97 -3.87 12.67
C VAL A 668 5.76 -3.55 11.80
N PHE A 669 4.61 -4.07 12.19
CA PHE A 669 3.30 -3.68 11.66
C PHE A 669 2.67 -2.66 12.60
N ASP A 670 2.42 -1.45 12.10
CA ASP A 670 1.66 -0.43 12.83
C ASP A 670 0.36 -0.12 12.07
N LEU A 671 -0.78 -0.41 12.68
CA LEU A 671 -2.08 -0.19 12.07
C LEU A 671 -2.37 1.31 11.83
N LYS A 672 -1.74 2.23 12.58
CA LYS A 672 -1.85 3.68 12.37
C LYS A 672 -1.09 4.18 11.14
N GLU A 673 -0.10 3.42 10.66
CA GLU A 673 0.54 3.71 9.37
C GLU A 673 -0.40 3.41 8.18
N TYR A 674 -1.56 2.81 8.46
CA TYR A 674 -2.70 2.66 7.56
C TYR A 674 -3.85 3.52 8.11
N SER A 675 -5.09 3.01 8.20
CA SER A 675 -6.21 3.83 8.73
C SER A 675 -6.40 3.80 10.25
N GLY A 676 -5.72 2.90 10.97
CA GLY A 676 -6.05 2.67 12.38
C GLY A 676 -7.41 1.96 12.62
N SER A 677 -8.09 1.49 11.57
CA SER A 677 -9.46 0.95 11.66
C SER A 677 -9.53 -0.58 11.75
N GLU A 678 -10.63 -1.10 12.30
CA GLU A 678 -10.93 -2.54 12.29
C GLU A 678 -10.92 -3.13 10.88
N LYS A 679 -11.51 -2.44 9.90
CA LYS A 679 -11.59 -2.96 8.53
C LYS A 679 -10.20 -3.13 7.91
N ALA A 680 -9.30 -2.18 8.13
CA ALA A 680 -7.92 -2.31 7.70
C ALA A 680 -7.19 -3.43 8.44
N LEU A 681 -7.43 -3.62 9.74
CA LEU A 681 -6.86 -4.74 10.48
C LEU A 681 -7.29 -6.08 9.86
N LEU A 682 -8.59 -6.26 9.65
CA LEU A 682 -9.13 -7.50 9.08
C LEU A 682 -8.61 -7.76 7.66
N GLY A 683 -8.49 -6.71 6.84
CA GLY A 683 -7.93 -6.80 5.49
C GLY A 683 -6.42 -7.09 5.44
N LEU A 684 -5.68 -6.71 6.50
CA LEU A 684 -4.22 -6.84 6.57
C LEU A 684 -3.73 -7.93 7.54
N LEU A 685 -4.61 -8.81 8.03
CA LEU A 685 -4.25 -9.92 8.93
C LEU A 685 -3.04 -10.74 8.44
N PRO A 686 -2.91 -11.09 7.14
CA PRO A 686 -1.74 -11.86 6.71
C PRO A 686 -0.42 -11.07 6.85
N VAL A 687 -0.47 -9.74 6.74
CA VAL A 687 0.70 -8.89 7.01
C VAL A 687 1.05 -8.91 8.49
N VAL A 688 0.04 -8.86 9.37
CA VAL A 688 0.22 -9.01 10.82
C VAL A 688 0.85 -10.37 11.15
N GLU A 689 0.38 -11.46 10.52
CA GLU A 689 0.88 -12.82 10.77
C GLU A 689 2.38 -12.96 10.44
N ALA A 690 2.83 -12.27 9.38
CA ALA A 690 4.21 -12.25 8.94
C ALA A 690 5.13 -11.32 9.76
N SER A 691 4.57 -10.38 10.52
CA SER A 691 5.34 -9.41 11.30
C SER A 691 5.77 -9.93 12.68
N ASN A 692 6.93 -9.46 13.17
CA ASN A 692 7.43 -9.81 14.50
C ASN A 692 6.76 -9.00 15.61
N LYS A 693 6.38 -7.75 15.30
CA LYS A 693 5.79 -6.79 16.22
C LYS A 693 4.53 -6.17 15.61
N ALA A 694 3.43 -6.18 16.35
CA ALA A 694 2.15 -5.65 15.93
C ALA A 694 1.67 -4.54 16.90
N LEU A 695 1.46 -3.34 16.37
CA LEU A 695 1.06 -2.15 17.10
C LEU A 695 -0.38 -1.75 16.73
N PHE A 696 -1.27 -1.87 17.71
CA PHE A 696 -2.70 -1.58 17.57
C PHE A 696 -3.19 -0.60 18.64
N SER A 697 -2.30 0.23 19.17
CA SER A 697 -2.66 1.15 20.24
C SER A 697 -3.67 2.20 19.75
N CYS A 698 -4.70 2.54 20.53
CA CYS A 698 -5.73 3.52 20.13
C CYS A 698 -6.49 3.21 18.81
N CYS A 699 -6.63 1.95 18.41
CA CYS A 699 -7.24 1.57 17.11
C CYS A 699 -8.74 1.22 17.17
N ASN A 700 -9.45 1.57 18.25
CA ASN A 700 -10.87 1.31 18.47
C ASN A 700 -11.35 -0.09 18.05
N LEU A 701 -10.58 -1.12 18.43
CA LEU A 701 -10.83 -2.50 18.03
C LEU A 701 -12.15 -3.05 18.61
N SER A 702 -12.91 -3.81 17.81
CA SER A 702 -14.15 -4.47 18.23
C SER A 702 -13.91 -5.92 18.66
N GLU A 703 -14.89 -6.59 19.27
CA GLU A 703 -14.77 -8.01 19.66
C GLU A 703 -14.38 -8.90 18.47
N ARG A 704 -14.89 -8.59 17.27
CA ARG A 704 -14.53 -9.26 16.03
C ARG A 704 -13.04 -9.11 15.68
N SER A 705 -12.43 -7.94 15.92
CA SER A 705 -10.98 -7.74 15.79
C SER A 705 -10.22 -8.72 16.70
N TYR A 706 -10.66 -8.88 17.95
CA TYR A 706 -10.01 -9.78 18.92
C TYR A 706 -10.17 -11.24 18.53
N GLU A 707 -11.34 -11.67 18.05
CA GLU A 707 -11.56 -13.02 17.52
C GLU A 707 -10.62 -13.33 16.34
N ALA A 708 -10.46 -12.38 15.42
CA ALA A 708 -9.57 -12.50 14.29
C ALA A 708 -8.09 -12.58 14.73
N LEU A 709 -7.66 -11.71 15.65
CA LEU A 709 -6.33 -11.76 16.24
C LEU A 709 -6.08 -13.07 17.02
N CYS A 710 -7.08 -13.57 17.73
CA CYS A 710 -7.03 -14.84 18.45
C CYS A 710 -6.84 -16.02 17.48
N SER A 711 -7.56 -16.01 16.36
CA SER A 711 -7.42 -17.02 15.31
C SER A 711 -6.01 -16.97 14.70
N LEU A 712 -5.49 -15.76 14.45
CA LEU A 712 -4.16 -15.54 13.92
C LEU A 712 -3.06 -15.98 14.90
N LEU A 713 -3.12 -15.60 16.17
CA LEU A 713 -2.13 -15.97 17.19
C LEU A 713 -2.14 -17.47 17.53
N SER A 714 -3.23 -18.17 17.20
CA SER A 714 -3.33 -19.64 17.32
C SER A 714 -2.64 -20.36 16.16
N SER A 715 -2.35 -19.67 15.05
CA SER A 715 -1.69 -20.22 13.86
C SER A 715 -0.24 -20.58 14.16
N GLN A 716 0.20 -21.75 13.68
CA GLN A 716 1.60 -22.16 13.73
C GLN A 716 2.53 -21.26 12.90
N PHE A 717 1.96 -20.55 11.91
CA PHE A 717 2.69 -19.68 10.99
C PHE A 717 2.85 -18.25 11.52
N CYS A 718 2.15 -17.89 12.61
CA CYS A 718 2.28 -16.59 13.23
C CYS A 718 3.70 -16.34 13.74
N SER A 719 4.25 -15.17 13.39
CA SER A 719 5.58 -14.72 13.80
C SER A 719 5.55 -13.63 14.88
N VAL A 720 4.36 -13.17 15.27
CA VAL A 720 4.18 -12.11 16.26
C VAL A 720 4.73 -12.53 17.61
N SER A 721 5.74 -11.80 18.06
CA SER A 721 6.40 -11.94 19.35
C SER A 721 6.09 -10.78 20.30
N GLU A 722 5.74 -9.61 19.76
CA GLU A 722 5.30 -8.43 20.51
C GLU A 722 3.94 -7.94 20.01
N LEU A 723 2.98 -7.77 20.92
CA LEU A 723 1.65 -7.28 20.63
C LEU A 723 1.30 -6.12 21.55
N ASP A 724 1.00 -4.96 20.97
CA ASP A 724 0.55 -3.77 21.69
C ASP A 724 -0.92 -3.46 21.36
N LEU A 725 -1.78 -3.61 22.36
CA LEU A 725 -3.21 -3.35 22.30
C LEU A 725 -3.63 -2.17 23.20
N SER A 726 -2.67 -1.36 23.63
CA SER A 726 -2.89 -0.29 24.62
C SER A 726 -3.94 0.74 24.16
N ASN A 727 -4.64 1.36 25.10
CA ASN A 727 -5.63 2.43 24.86
C ASN A 727 -6.79 2.03 23.92
N ASN A 728 -7.14 0.74 23.86
CA ASN A 728 -8.38 0.28 23.25
C ASN A 728 -9.46 0.14 24.33
N ARG A 729 -10.67 0.68 24.09
CA ARG A 729 -11.77 0.81 25.06
C ARG A 729 -12.46 -0.52 25.46
N GLN A 730 -11.80 -1.66 25.26
CA GLN A 730 -12.38 -2.99 25.45
C GLN A 730 -12.20 -3.51 26.88
N GLN A 731 -13.29 -4.02 27.45
CA GLN A 731 -13.39 -4.54 28.82
C GLN A 731 -12.77 -5.95 28.96
N ASP A 732 -12.93 -6.56 30.14
CA ASP A 732 -12.33 -7.84 30.55
C ASP A 732 -12.57 -9.05 29.60
N SER A 733 -13.56 -8.97 28.70
CA SER A 733 -13.88 -10.02 27.70
C SER A 733 -12.77 -10.21 26.66
N GLY A 734 -12.16 -9.14 26.16
CA GLY A 734 -11.05 -9.23 25.19
C GLY A 734 -9.82 -9.93 25.79
N VAL A 735 -9.52 -9.66 27.07
CA VAL A 735 -8.45 -10.35 27.81
C VAL A 735 -8.75 -11.83 27.98
N LYS A 736 -10.02 -12.20 28.19
CA LYS A 736 -10.44 -13.60 28.28
C LYS A 736 -10.20 -14.35 26.96
N LEU A 737 -10.53 -13.74 25.82
CA LEU A 737 -10.28 -14.32 24.49
C LEU A 737 -8.78 -14.52 24.23
N ILE A 738 -7.98 -13.46 24.42
CA ILE A 738 -6.52 -13.52 24.23
C ILE A 738 -5.89 -14.56 25.17
N SER A 739 -6.27 -14.58 26.45
CA SER A 739 -5.71 -15.52 27.43
C SER A 739 -5.97 -16.98 27.06
N ALA A 740 -7.11 -17.29 26.44
CA ALA A 740 -7.40 -18.64 25.98
C ALA A 740 -6.44 -19.09 24.87
N VAL A 741 -6.09 -18.19 23.94
CA VAL A 741 -5.17 -18.46 22.83
C VAL A 741 -3.71 -18.51 23.25
N LEU A 742 -3.29 -17.67 24.19
CA LEU A 742 -1.90 -17.66 24.68
C LEU A 742 -1.51 -18.95 25.45
N ASN A 743 -2.49 -19.80 25.78
CA ASN A 743 -2.26 -21.16 26.26
C ASN A 743 -1.92 -22.17 25.14
N ASN A 744 -1.94 -21.76 23.88
CA ASN A 744 -1.56 -22.61 22.76
C ASN A 744 -0.02 -22.74 22.69
N PRO A 745 0.54 -23.97 22.66
CA PRO A 745 1.98 -24.18 22.58
C PRO A 745 2.64 -23.61 21.31
N HIS A 746 1.87 -23.34 20.25
CA HIS A 746 2.36 -22.73 19.02
C HIS A 746 2.47 -21.20 19.11
N CYS A 747 1.90 -20.57 20.14
CA CYS A 747 1.95 -19.12 20.29
C CYS A 747 3.37 -18.65 20.67
N LYS A 748 3.95 -17.78 19.83
CA LYS A 748 5.30 -17.22 20.01
C LYS A 748 5.33 -15.90 20.79
N LEU A 749 4.18 -15.41 21.26
CA LEU A 749 4.06 -14.11 21.91
C LEU A 749 4.86 -14.06 23.22
N GLN A 750 5.77 -13.10 23.32
CA GLN A 750 6.62 -12.85 24.49
C GLN A 750 6.28 -11.54 25.19
N THR A 751 5.77 -10.55 24.46
CA THR A 751 5.40 -9.24 25.02
C THR A 751 3.95 -8.91 24.70
N LEU A 752 3.19 -8.59 25.73
CA LEU A 752 1.80 -8.15 25.63
C LEU A 752 1.62 -6.83 26.37
N ARG A 753 1.18 -5.78 25.67
CA ARG A 753 0.85 -4.48 26.26
C ARG A 753 -0.65 -4.23 26.19
N LEU A 754 -1.26 -4.00 27.35
CA LEU A 754 -2.68 -3.74 27.57
C LEU A 754 -2.86 -2.45 28.40
N ASN A 755 -1.94 -1.51 28.25
CA ASN A 755 -1.94 -0.27 29.02
C ASN A 755 -3.18 0.56 28.68
N GLY A 756 -3.93 1.07 29.67
CA GLY A 756 -5.04 1.99 29.43
C GLY A 756 -6.26 1.35 28.73
N CYS A 757 -6.45 0.02 28.85
CA CYS A 757 -7.57 -0.70 28.24
C CYS A 757 -8.88 -0.68 29.08
N ASN A 758 -8.92 0.05 30.20
CA ASN A 758 -10.06 0.06 31.14
C ASN A 758 -10.42 -1.35 31.70
N LEU A 759 -9.39 -2.16 31.96
CA LEU A 759 -9.54 -3.47 32.59
C LEU A 759 -9.91 -3.36 34.07
N SER A 760 -10.67 -4.32 34.57
CA SER A 760 -11.04 -4.46 35.98
C SER A 760 -10.38 -5.69 36.61
N GLU A 761 -10.63 -5.92 37.91
CA GLU A 761 -10.21 -7.14 38.62
C GLU A 761 -10.64 -8.44 37.92
N ARG A 762 -11.71 -8.43 37.10
CA ARG A 762 -12.20 -9.63 36.39
C ARG A 762 -11.25 -10.11 35.30
N SER A 763 -10.44 -9.22 34.71
CA SER A 763 -9.40 -9.60 33.75
C SER A 763 -8.27 -10.42 34.39
N CYS A 764 -8.09 -10.32 35.72
CA CYS A 764 -6.97 -10.95 36.43
C CYS A 764 -7.12 -12.48 36.59
N GLU A 765 -8.33 -13.01 36.59
CA GLU A 765 -8.57 -14.46 36.68
C GLU A 765 -8.14 -15.22 35.40
N PRO A 766 -8.53 -14.79 34.18
CA PRO A 766 -7.98 -15.33 32.94
C PRO A 766 -6.45 -15.20 32.85
N LEU A 767 -5.89 -14.04 33.23
CA LEU A 767 -4.44 -13.81 33.22
C LEU A 767 -3.70 -14.70 34.24
N CYS A 768 -4.26 -14.91 35.43
CA CYS A 768 -3.72 -15.84 36.42
C CYS A 768 -3.65 -17.27 35.86
N SER A 769 -4.73 -17.71 35.21
CA SER A 769 -4.79 -19.03 34.57
C SER A 769 -3.74 -19.16 33.46
N LEU A 770 -3.56 -18.12 32.65
CA LEU A 770 -2.53 -18.05 31.62
C LEU A 770 -1.11 -18.13 32.20
N LEU A 771 -0.77 -17.31 33.19
CA LEU A 771 0.56 -17.28 33.82
C LEU A 771 0.90 -18.60 34.53
N SER A 772 -0.12 -19.36 34.94
CA SER A 772 0.05 -20.67 35.57
C SER A 772 0.30 -21.80 34.56
N SER A 773 0.06 -21.57 33.27
CA SER A 773 0.12 -22.59 32.24
C SER A 773 1.55 -22.89 31.78
N LYS A 774 1.83 -24.18 31.50
CA LYS A 774 3.13 -24.65 31.00
C LYS A 774 3.46 -24.12 29.59
N SER A 775 2.44 -23.87 28.78
CA SER A 775 2.59 -23.44 27.39
C SER A 775 2.77 -21.93 27.23
N CYS A 776 2.57 -21.14 28.28
CA CYS A 776 2.75 -19.70 28.22
C CYS A 776 4.22 -19.33 27.96
N ASN A 777 4.46 -18.44 27.00
CA ASN A 777 5.79 -17.95 26.60
C ASN A 777 6.02 -16.47 26.93
N LEU A 778 5.06 -15.85 27.64
CA LEU A 778 5.08 -14.42 27.96
C LEU A 778 6.23 -14.08 28.92
N ARG A 779 7.01 -13.07 28.56
CA ARG A 779 8.13 -12.51 29.32
C ARG A 779 7.87 -11.09 29.80
N GLU A 780 7.15 -10.27 29.03
CA GLU A 780 6.75 -8.91 29.40
C GLU A 780 5.23 -8.75 29.34
N LEU A 781 4.65 -8.24 30.42
CA LEU A 781 3.23 -7.91 30.52
C LEU A 781 3.08 -6.50 31.09
N ASP A 782 2.44 -5.63 30.31
CA ASP A 782 2.10 -4.27 30.73
C ASP A 782 0.59 -4.14 30.92
N LEU A 783 0.16 -3.95 32.17
CA LEU A 783 -1.23 -3.74 32.58
C LEU A 783 -1.45 -2.34 33.16
N SER A 784 -0.52 -1.41 32.94
CA SER A 784 -0.56 -0.08 33.55
C SER A 784 -1.83 0.70 33.16
N ASN A 785 -2.23 1.66 33.98
CA ASN A 785 -3.42 2.50 33.78
C ASN A 785 -4.74 1.71 33.68
N ASN A 786 -4.86 0.59 34.41
CA ASN A 786 -6.10 -0.21 34.49
C ASN A 786 -6.61 -0.32 35.93
N LYS A 787 -7.92 -0.43 36.14
CA LYS A 787 -8.53 -0.43 37.49
C LYS A 787 -8.57 -1.83 38.10
N LEU A 788 -7.42 -2.48 38.22
CA LEU A 788 -7.30 -3.87 38.71
C LEU A 788 -7.60 -4.03 40.21
N GLN A 789 -7.29 -3.00 41.00
CA GLN A 789 -7.48 -2.98 42.47
C GLN A 789 -6.70 -4.09 43.22
N ASP A 790 -6.80 -4.09 44.55
CA ASP A 790 -6.11 -5.08 45.39
C ASP A 790 -6.61 -6.52 45.16
N SER A 791 -7.90 -6.68 44.88
CA SER A 791 -8.55 -7.94 44.52
C SER A 791 -7.96 -8.54 43.24
N GLY A 792 -7.76 -7.73 42.20
CA GLY A 792 -7.10 -8.16 40.97
C GLY A 792 -5.64 -8.59 41.20
N MET A 793 -4.89 -7.81 42.00
CA MET A 793 -3.51 -8.19 42.36
C MET A 793 -3.46 -9.51 43.14
N LYS A 794 -4.38 -9.73 44.07
CA LYS A 794 -4.49 -11.00 44.79
C LYS A 794 -4.69 -12.18 43.84
N LEU A 795 -5.53 -12.05 42.81
CA LEU A 795 -5.72 -13.06 41.77
C LEU A 795 -4.44 -13.28 40.96
N LEU A 796 -3.82 -12.21 40.43
CA LEU A 796 -2.56 -12.30 39.67
C LEU A 796 -1.43 -12.94 40.48
N SER A 797 -1.39 -12.70 41.79
CA SER A 797 -0.35 -13.25 42.69
C SER A 797 -0.30 -14.77 42.69
N ALA A 798 -1.45 -15.45 42.51
CA ALA A 798 -1.51 -16.90 42.46
C ALA A 798 -0.82 -17.43 41.19
N GLY A 799 -1.04 -16.78 40.04
CA GLY A 799 -0.41 -17.15 38.77
C GLY A 799 1.08 -16.86 38.75
N LEU A 800 1.51 -15.71 39.29
CA LEU A 800 2.93 -15.34 39.38
C LEU A 800 3.75 -16.26 40.29
N LYS A 801 3.11 -16.96 41.25
CA LYS A 801 3.76 -17.96 42.11
C LYS A 801 3.88 -19.34 41.44
N SER A 802 3.25 -19.56 40.28
CA SER A 802 3.34 -20.83 39.58
C SER A 802 4.79 -21.12 39.16
N PRO A 803 5.28 -22.37 39.30
CA PRO A 803 6.59 -22.78 38.76
C PRO A 803 6.66 -22.72 37.23
N HIS A 804 5.52 -22.50 36.55
CA HIS A 804 5.44 -22.38 35.11
C HIS A 804 5.46 -20.93 34.61
N CYS A 805 5.41 -19.94 35.51
CA CYS A 805 5.45 -18.54 35.16
C CYS A 805 6.85 -18.14 34.65
N LYS A 806 6.95 -17.73 33.39
CA LYS A 806 8.19 -17.25 32.75
C LYS A 806 8.32 -15.72 32.70
N LEU A 807 7.37 -15.00 33.29
CA LEU A 807 7.29 -13.56 33.22
C LEU A 807 8.51 -12.91 33.90
N GLU A 808 9.22 -12.06 33.17
CA GLU A 808 10.43 -11.36 33.61
C GLU A 808 10.13 -9.89 33.94
N THR A 809 9.23 -9.25 33.21
CA THR A 809 8.84 -7.86 33.40
C THR A 809 7.33 -7.75 33.58
N LEU A 810 6.90 -7.12 34.67
CA LEU A 810 5.51 -6.81 34.95
C LEU A 810 5.35 -5.32 35.25
N ARG A 811 4.53 -4.63 34.46
CA ARG A 811 4.17 -3.23 34.72
C ARG A 811 2.73 -3.13 35.19
N LEU A 812 2.56 -2.51 36.35
CA LEU A 812 1.30 -2.30 37.06
C LEU A 812 1.18 -0.84 37.49
N SER A 813 1.73 0.09 36.72
CA SER A 813 1.68 1.51 37.06
C SER A 813 0.24 2.01 37.06
N ASN A 814 -0.15 2.82 38.04
CA ASN A 814 -1.50 3.40 38.13
C ASN A 814 -2.63 2.35 38.06
N CYS A 815 -2.51 1.25 38.83
CA CYS A 815 -3.47 0.14 38.83
C CYS A 815 -4.50 0.16 39.97
N ASN A 816 -4.61 1.28 40.70
CA ASN A 816 -5.39 1.42 41.94
C ASN A 816 -4.99 0.44 43.06
N LEU A 817 -3.71 0.06 43.13
CA LEU A 817 -3.19 -0.79 44.20
C LEU A 817 -2.99 0.02 45.50
N SER A 818 -3.33 -0.59 46.63
CA SER A 818 -3.12 -0.05 47.98
C SER A 818 -2.10 -0.88 48.76
N GLU A 819 -1.79 -0.48 50.00
CA GLU A 819 -0.90 -1.24 50.90
C GLU A 819 -1.34 -2.70 51.09
N ARG A 820 -2.62 -3.05 50.89
CA ARG A 820 -3.10 -4.44 50.96
C ARG A 820 -2.45 -5.33 49.90
N SER A 821 -2.19 -4.78 48.70
CA SER A 821 -1.50 -5.47 47.61
C SER A 821 -0.04 -5.78 47.91
N CYS A 822 0.60 -5.04 48.84
CA CYS A 822 2.00 -5.26 49.19
C CYS A 822 2.23 -6.67 49.72
N ASN A 823 1.34 -7.21 50.56
CA ASN A 823 1.48 -8.56 51.11
C ASN A 823 1.43 -9.63 50.00
N ASP A 824 0.52 -9.48 49.05
CA ASP A 824 0.40 -10.39 47.90
C ASP A 824 1.65 -10.30 47.01
N LEU A 825 2.14 -9.09 46.71
CA LEU A 825 3.39 -8.88 45.95
C LEU A 825 4.62 -9.45 46.67
N PHE A 826 4.79 -9.19 47.97
CA PHE A 826 5.89 -9.75 48.76
C PHE A 826 5.90 -11.28 48.73
N SER A 827 4.72 -11.89 48.82
CA SER A 827 4.60 -13.33 48.76
C SER A 827 4.95 -13.91 47.39
N VAL A 828 4.74 -13.16 46.29
CA VAL A 828 5.24 -13.53 44.95
C VAL A 828 6.76 -13.45 44.91
N LEU A 829 7.34 -12.34 45.37
CA LEU A 829 8.79 -12.10 45.28
C LEU A 829 9.63 -13.03 46.17
N ARG A 830 9.06 -13.51 47.28
CA ARG A 830 9.67 -14.54 48.13
C ARG A 830 9.53 -15.96 47.56
N SER A 831 8.67 -16.16 46.57
CA SER A 831 8.48 -17.47 45.96
C SER A 831 9.73 -17.88 45.18
N GLN A 832 10.20 -19.12 45.39
CA GLN A 832 11.35 -19.66 44.66
C GLN A 832 11.09 -19.78 43.15
N SER A 833 9.82 -19.90 42.75
CA SER A 833 9.34 -19.97 41.38
C SER A 833 9.23 -18.62 40.66
N CYS A 834 9.43 -17.49 41.34
CA CYS A 834 9.24 -16.17 40.74
C CYS A 834 10.34 -15.86 39.69
N SER A 835 9.95 -15.62 38.45
CA SER A 835 10.85 -15.30 37.34
C SER A 835 11.06 -13.79 37.11
N LEU A 836 10.34 -12.93 37.86
CA LEU A 836 10.38 -11.48 37.69
C LEU A 836 11.77 -10.90 37.99
N LYS A 837 12.21 -10.03 37.10
CA LYS A 837 13.43 -9.21 37.17
C LYS A 837 13.08 -7.73 37.31
N GLU A 838 12.01 -7.28 36.65
CA GLU A 838 11.54 -5.90 36.67
C GLU A 838 10.06 -5.84 37.08
N LEU A 839 9.75 -4.93 38.00
CA LEU A 839 8.39 -4.73 38.50
C LEU A 839 8.14 -3.23 38.66
N ASP A 840 7.30 -2.67 37.79
CA ASP A 840 6.88 -1.28 37.87
C ASP A 840 5.55 -1.15 38.62
N LEU A 841 5.58 -0.46 39.75
CA LEU A 841 4.42 -0.17 40.60
C LEU A 841 4.19 1.34 40.78
N SER A 842 4.80 2.15 39.92
CA SER A 842 4.67 3.60 39.97
C SER A 842 3.20 4.05 39.97
N ASN A 843 2.92 5.24 40.50
CA ASN A 843 1.57 5.84 40.50
C ASN A 843 0.46 5.01 41.18
N ASN A 844 0.80 4.04 42.04
CA ASN A 844 -0.14 3.37 42.94
C ASN A 844 -0.14 4.02 44.34
N LYS A 845 -1.21 3.81 45.11
CA LYS A 845 -1.36 4.35 46.48
C LYS A 845 -0.62 3.48 47.53
N LEU A 846 0.62 3.11 47.23
CA LEU A 846 1.47 2.29 48.10
C LEU A 846 2.17 3.21 49.11
N ARG A 847 1.61 3.35 50.32
CA ARG A 847 2.35 3.94 51.44
C ARG A 847 3.35 2.91 51.96
N LEU A 848 4.58 2.95 51.46
CA LEU A 848 5.67 2.18 52.04
C LEU A 848 5.96 2.74 53.43
N SER A 849 5.42 2.13 54.48
CA SER A 849 5.93 2.31 55.83
C SER A 849 7.35 1.73 55.85
N GLY A 850 8.35 2.61 55.95
CA GLY A 850 9.78 2.28 55.79
C GLY A 850 10.39 1.40 56.89
N LYS A 851 9.74 0.30 57.28
CA LYS A 851 10.26 -0.63 58.30
C LYS A 851 10.39 -2.10 57.92
N ASN A 852 9.99 -2.55 56.72
CA ASN A 852 10.02 -3.99 56.38
C ASN A 852 10.72 -4.38 55.06
N LEU A 853 11.58 -3.52 54.48
CA LEU A 853 12.22 -3.80 53.18
C LEU A 853 13.74 -4.10 53.22
N HIS A 854 14.36 -4.13 54.39
CA HIS A 854 15.70 -4.71 54.53
C HIS A 854 15.58 -6.10 55.15
N GLU A 855 16.21 -7.08 54.51
CA GLU A 855 16.38 -8.49 54.89
C GLU A 855 15.27 -9.45 54.43
N SER A 856 15.38 -9.98 53.20
CA SER A 856 15.46 -11.45 52.95
C SER A 856 15.35 -11.90 51.47
N SER A 857 15.53 -11.06 50.45
CA SER A 857 15.43 -11.52 49.05
C SER A 857 16.68 -11.15 48.23
N THR A 858 17.42 -12.16 47.78
CA THR A 858 18.67 -12.07 47.00
C THR A 858 18.47 -11.69 45.52
N LYS A 859 17.29 -11.22 45.12
CA LYS A 859 17.00 -10.78 43.74
C LYS A 859 16.95 -9.25 43.68
N THR A 860 17.85 -8.66 42.89
CA THR A 860 17.83 -7.22 42.56
C THR A 860 16.62 -6.92 41.71
N ILE A 861 15.49 -6.63 42.35
CA ILE A 861 14.27 -6.13 41.68
C ILE A 861 14.39 -4.61 41.68
N VAL A 862 14.40 -4.00 40.50
CA VAL A 862 14.34 -2.54 40.37
C VAL A 862 12.91 -2.12 40.71
N TRP A 863 12.72 -1.52 41.88
CA TRP A 863 11.45 -0.93 42.30
C TRP A 863 11.38 0.51 41.83
N THR A 864 10.51 0.81 40.87
CA THR A 864 10.07 2.18 40.58
C THR A 864 8.84 2.52 41.43
N SER A 865 8.99 2.50 42.76
CA SER A 865 7.96 3.06 43.63
C SER A 865 8.06 4.59 43.58
N ASN A 866 7.06 5.23 42.97
CA ASN A 866 6.86 6.67 43.12
C ASN A 866 6.45 6.98 44.57
N ILE A 867 7.45 7.11 45.45
CA ILE A 867 7.47 8.30 46.30
C ILE A 867 7.47 9.43 45.26
N SER A 868 6.41 10.24 45.19
CA SER A 868 6.29 11.30 44.18
C SER A 868 7.67 11.92 44.00
N LYS A 869 8.25 11.77 42.79
CA LYS A 869 9.63 12.15 42.48
C LYS A 869 10.02 13.54 43.00
N TYR A 870 9.01 14.37 43.23
CA TYR A 870 9.07 15.74 43.73
C TYR A 870 8.42 15.97 45.10
N LYS A 871 8.28 14.96 45.97
CA LYS A 871 7.50 15.07 47.24
C LYS A 871 7.92 16.27 48.09
N ASP A 872 9.23 16.43 48.27
CA ASP A 872 9.80 17.50 49.08
C ASP A 872 9.60 18.87 48.42
N ILE A 873 9.62 18.91 47.09
CA ILE A 873 9.40 20.13 46.28
C ILE A 873 7.92 20.52 46.31
N ILE A 874 7.01 19.57 46.09
CA ILE A 874 5.56 19.75 46.16
C ILE A 874 5.15 20.25 47.55
N SER A 875 5.74 19.69 48.62
CA SER A 875 5.47 20.14 50.00
C SER A 875 5.90 21.59 50.28
N ASN A 876 6.82 22.11 49.47
CA ASN A 876 7.34 23.48 49.51
C ASN A 876 6.85 24.34 48.32
N SER A 877 5.72 23.99 47.71
CA SER A 877 5.15 24.68 46.55
C SER A 877 3.65 24.90 46.71
N ASP A 878 3.09 25.86 45.99
CA ASP A 878 1.66 26.20 46.02
C ASP A 878 0.98 25.68 44.74
N LEU A 879 -0.10 24.89 44.88
CA LEU A 879 -0.83 24.35 43.73
C LEU A 879 -1.52 25.48 42.95
N ILE A 880 -1.20 25.62 41.65
CA ILE A 880 -1.85 26.57 40.73
C ILE A 880 -3.01 25.89 39.99
N ARG A 881 -2.77 24.69 39.46
CA ARG A 881 -3.72 23.94 38.63
C ARG A 881 -3.69 22.46 38.97
N SER A 882 -4.86 21.84 39.15
CA SER A 882 -5.00 20.44 39.58
C SER A 882 -5.11 19.41 38.45
N GLY A 883 -5.35 19.82 37.20
CA GLY A 883 -5.49 18.92 36.04
C GLY A 883 -4.15 18.38 35.55
N PRO A 884 -4.09 17.31 34.73
CA PRO A 884 -2.83 16.69 34.29
C PRO A 884 -2.10 17.55 33.23
N PRO A 885 -0.81 17.92 33.45
CA PRO A 885 -0.05 17.74 34.68
C PRO A 885 -0.40 18.84 35.69
N ALA A 886 -0.46 18.46 36.97
CA ALA A 886 -0.74 19.39 38.05
C ALA A 886 0.41 20.40 38.14
N VAL A 887 0.08 21.69 38.11
CA VAL A 887 1.08 22.76 38.06
C VAL A 887 1.21 23.40 39.43
N TYR A 888 2.44 23.42 39.96
CA TYR A 888 2.77 23.98 41.26
C TYR A 888 3.70 25.19 41.10
N GLN A 889 3.40 26.29 41.78
CA GLN A 889 4.29 27.42 41.95
C GLN A 889 5.36 27.08 42.98
N LEU A 890 6.63 27.10 42.59
CA LEU A 890 7.75 26.93 43.50
C LEU A 890 7.82 28.13 44.46
N ARG A 891 7.98 27.88 45.77
CA ARG A 891 8.31 28.94 46.72
C ARG A 891 9.78 29.29 46.60
N THR A 892 10.07 30.49 46.11
CA THR A 892 11.44 30.97 45.92
C THR A 892 11.89 31.86 47.07
N LYS A 893 13.19 31.85 47.39
CA LYS A 893 13.80 32.85 48.28
C LYS A 893 14.00 34.14 47.48
N LYS A 894 13.15 35.14 47.74
CA LYS A 894 13.20 36.45 47.07
C LYS A 894 14.12 37.40 47.82
N GLN A 895 15.23 37.79 47.18
CA GLN A 895 16.19 38.76 47.72
C GLN A 895 16.28 39.97 46.81
N LYS A 896 16.09 41.17 47.37
CA LYS A 896 16.38 42.42 46.66
C LYS A 896 17.84 42.81 46.92
N PHE A 897 18.59 43.09 45.86
CA PHE A 897 19.95 43.61 45.97
C PHE A 897 20.11 44.81 45.02
N GLY A 898 20.35 45.98 45.61
CA GLY A 898 20.24 47.25 44.90
C GLY A 898 18.84 47.42 44.29
N THR A 899 18.84 47.58 42.97
CA THR A 899 17.66 47.81 42.13
C THR A 899 17.09 46.51 41.52
N LEU A 900 17.68 45.35 41.83
CA LEU A 900 17.39 44.08 41.16
C LEU A 900 16.74 43.07 42.11
N THR A 901 16.04 42.09 41.54
CA THR A 901 15.43 40.99 42.29
C THR A 901 16.10 39.67 41.93
N ARG A 902 16.50 38.92 42.96
CA ARG A 902 17.00 37.55 42.86
C ARG A 902 15.95 36.60 43.41
N MET A 903 15.69 35.52 42.67
CA MET A 903 14.78 34.45 43.02
C MET A 903 15.58 33.15 43.05
N THR A 904 15.75 32.57 44.24
CA THR A 904 16.56 31.36 44.39
C THR A 904 15.69 30.17 44.77
N VAL A 905 15.89 29.04 44.08
CA VAL A 905 15.31 27.72 44.41
C VAL A 905 16.45 26.76 44.70
N GLY A 906 16.32 26.00 45.79
CA GLY A 906 17.33 25.04 46.26
C GLY A 906 18.55 25.69 46.92
N GLU A 907 19.62 24.90 47.08
CA GLU A 907 20.89 25.32 47.69
C GLU A 907 22.04 25.10 46.71
N LYS A 908 22.92 26.10 46.58
CA LYS A 908 24.03 26.06 45.63
C LYS A 908 25.04 25.01 46.05
N ASN A 909 25.36 24.08 45.15
CA ASN A 909 26.47 23.16 45.33
C ASN A 909 27.80 23.89 44.99
N PRO A 910 28.70 24.12 45.96
CA PRO A 910 29.96 24.83 45.70
C PRO A 910 30.94 24.04 44.83
N ASP A 911 30.79 22.72 44.74
CA ASP A 911 31.68 21.83 43.97
C ASP A 911 31.27 21.72 42.49
N LYS A 912 30.11 22.30 42.12
CA LYS A 912 29.60 22.27 40.75
C LYS A 912 29.80 23.64 40.08
N PRO A 913 30.18 23.68 38.79
CA PRO A 913 30.28 24.94 38.07
C PRO A 913 28.90 25.59 37.92
N ASN A 914 28.86 26.91 37.74
CA ASN A 914 27.62 27.66 37.52
C ASN A 914 27.59 28.26 36.11
N LYS A 915 26.54 27.98 35.34
CA LYS A 915 26.34 28.53 33.99
C LYS A 915 25.32 29.66 34.03
N THR A 916 25.65 30.78 33.40
CA THR A 916 24.83 31.99 33.38
C THR A 916 24.27 32.25 31.99
N ILE A 917 22.96 32.42 31.87
CA ILE A 917 22.28 32.75 30.63
C ILE A 917 21.66 34.15 30.75
N LEU A 918 21.83 34.99 29.74
CA LEU A 918 21.12 36.26 29.61
C LEU A 918 20.07 36.16 28.51
N LEU A 919 18.81 36.37 28.84
CA LEU A 919 17.69 36.29 27.90
C LEU A 919 17.29 37.68 27.41
N VAL A 920 17.17 37.86 26.09
CA VAL A 920 16.75 39.11 25.45
C VAL A 920 15.68 38.78 24.41
N GLY A 921 14.54 39.49 24.42
CA GLY A 921 13.45 39.25 23.47
C GLY A 921 12.28 40.22 23.68
N GLU A 922 11.42 40.36 22.68
CA GLU A 922 10.25 41.25 22.76
C GLU A 922 9.22 40.81 23.82
N THR A 923 8.28 41.72 24.13
CA THR A 923 7.09 41.34 24.91
C THR A 923 6.37 40.20 24.17
N GLU A 924 5.87 39.22 24.93
CA GLU A 924 5.24 37.99 24.39
C GLU A 924 6.15 37.05 23.57
N ALA A 925 7.46 37.30 23.45
CA ALA A 925 8.37 36.40 22.75
C ALA A 925 8.50 35.00 23.40
N GLY A 926 7.97 34.80 24.61
CA GLY A 926 7.93 33.51 25.31
C GLY A 926 9.05 33.28 26.34
N LYS A 927 9.71 34.35 26.83
CA LYS A 927 10.83 34.28 27.78
C LYS A 927 10.45 33.55 29.09
N SER A 928 9.37 33.97 29.75
CA SER A 928 8.91 33.39 31.02
C SER A 928 8.58 31.91 30.90
N THR A 929 7.90 31.52 29.82
CA THR A 929 7.58 30.11 29.53
C THR A 929 8.84 29.28 29.32
N MET A 930 9.83 29.83 28.62
CA MET A 930 11.12 29.15 28.43
C MET A 930 11.90 29.00 29.76
N ILE A 931 11.82 29.97 30.67
CA ILE A 931 12.42 29.87 32.01
C ILE A 931 11.75 28.74 32.81
N ASN A 932 10.42 28.65 32.79
CA ASN A 932 9.69 27.54 33.42
C ASN A 932 10.07 26.19 32.79
N ALA A 933 10.18 26.12 31.46
CA ALA A 933 10.59 24.90 30.76
C ALA A 933 12.01 24.47 31.12
N LEU A 934 12.95 25.41 31.19
CA LEU A 934 14.34 25.14 31.56
C LEU A 934 14.46 24.73 33.05
N CYS A 935 13.61 25.31 33.92
CA CYS A 935 13.50 24.91 35.33
C CYS A 935 13.03 23.45 35.45
N ASN A 936 11.91 23.09 34.83
CA ASN A 936 11.39 21.72 34.80
C ASN A 936 12.43 20.73 34.22
N TYR A 937 13.09 21.11 33.12
CA TYR A 937 14.17 20.31 32.53
C TYR A 937 15.30 20.07 33.54
N SER A 938 15.79 21.13 34.22
CA SER A 938 16.87 21.02 35.22
C SER A 938 16.50 20.12 36.40
N MET A 939 15.24 20.13 36.82
CA MET A 939 14.70 19.27 37.88
C MET A 939 14.45 17.82 37.42
N GLY A 940 14.64 17.55 36.13
CA GLY A 940 14.44 16.24 35.51
C GLY A 940 13.00 15.85 35.28
N VAL A 941 12.09 16.82 35.16
CA VAL A 941 10.67 16.61 34.82
C VAL A 941 10.55 16.02 33.42
N LYS A 942 9.76 14.95 33.32
CA LYS A 942 9.46 14.23 32.08
C LYS A 942 8.01 14.44 31.66
N TRP A 943 7.69 14.04 30.43
CA TRP A 943 6.32 14.07 29.93
C TRP A 943 5.38 13.28 30.83
N GLU A 944 5.78 12.08 31.25
CA GLU A 944 4.96 11.15 32.03
C GLU A 944 4.75 11.61 33.48
N ASP A 945 5.48 12.65 33.93
CA ASP A 945 5.28 13.22 35.25
C ASP A 945 3.95 14.00 35.27
N GLU A 946 3.03 13.62 36.15
CA GLU A 946 1.75 14.31 36.38
C GLU A 946 1.93 15.65 37.14
N THR A 947 3.16 16.17 37.22
CA THR A 947 3.50 17.35 38.03
C THR A 947 4.50 18.24 37.32
N TRP A 948 4.14 19.51 37.12
CA TRP A 948 4.98 20.56 36.57
C TRP A 948 5.17 21.70 37.56
N PHE A 949 6.25 22.47 37.38
CA PHE A 949 6.65 23.54 38.29
C PHE A 949 6.78 24.89 37.58
N TYR A 950 6.24 25.94 38.17
CA TYR A 950 6.48 27.32 37.76
C TYR A 950 7.43 28.00 38.74
N ILE A 951 8.48 28.63 38.21
CA ILE A 951 9.40 29.47 38.99
C ILE A 951 9.12 30.95 38.78
N VAL A 952 8.61 31.32 37.61
CA VAL A 952 8.20 32.69 37.29
C VAL A 952 6.84 32.95 37.95
N GLU A 953 6.76 33.95 38.83
CA GLU A 953 5.51 34.41 39.45
C GLU A 953 4.75 35.31 38.45
N GLU A 954 3.66 34.82 37.86
CA GLU A 954 2.84 35.63 36.94
C GLU A 954 1.79 36.48 37.71
N GLU A 955 1.86 37.81 37.59
CA GLU A 955 0.78 38.69 38.05
C GLU A 955 -0.34 38.70 37.00
N LYS A 956 -1.59 38.40 37.37
CA LYS A 956 -2.76 38.44 36.47
C LYS A 956 -2.93 39.80 35.77
N LYS A 957 -2.24 40.04 34.66
CA LYS A 957 -2.29 41.26 33.82
C LYS A 957 -2.60 40.91 32.37
N SER A 958 -3.09 41.91 31.62
CA SER A 958 -3.53 41.75 30.22
C SER A 958 -2.41 41.26 29.30
N GLN A 959 -2.76 40.53 28.23
CA GLN A 959 -1.78 39.95 27.29
C GLN A 959 -0.83 41.01 26.68
N ALA A 960 -1.29 42.25 26.51
CA ALA A 960 -0.52 43.36 25.93
C ALA A 960 0.55 43.98 26.87
N GLU A 961 0.70 43.47 28.10
CA GLU A 961 1.60 44.00 29.13
C GLU A 961 2.74 43.02 29.44
N SER A 962 3.99 43.50 29.51
CA SER A 962 5.14 42.68 29.93
C SER A 962 4.91 42.10 31.33
N GLN A 963 4.97 40.77 31.44
CA GLN A 963 4.84 40.07 32.72
C GLN A 963 6.03 40.37 33.65
N THR A 964 7.23 40.54 33.08
CA THR A 964 8.45 40.94 33.80
C THR A 964 8.61 42.47 33.77
N LEU A 965 8.51 43.13 34.94
CA LEU A 965 8.58 44.59 35.09
C LEU A 965 9.99 45.15 35.31
N ASP A 966 10.96 44.31 35.67
CA ASP A 966 12.34 44.67 35.99
C ASP A 966 13.29 43.50 35.67
N VAL A 967 14.61 43.70 35.68
CA VAL A 967 15.55 42.59 35.47
C VAL A 967 15.55 41.64 36.68
N ILE A 968 15.23 40.37 36.45
CA ILE A 968 15.13 39.33 37.49
C ILE A 968 16.22 38.28 37.27
N VAL A 969 16.91 37.90 38.35
CA VAL A 969 17.89 36.81 38.34
C VAL A 969 17.27 35.57 38.97
N TYR A 970 17.10 34.51 38.19
CA TYR A 970 16.65 33.20 38.67
C TYR A 970 17.86 32.30 38.91
N GLU A 971 17.98 31.82 40.14
CA GLU A 971 19.00 30.87 40.57
C GLU A 971 18.35 29.52 40.84
N ILE A 972 18.67 28.53 40.01
CA ILE A 972 18.11 27.19 40.06
C ILE A 972 19.22 26.24 40.50
N PHE A 973 19.19 25.88 41.78
CA PHE A 973 20.24 25.12 42.46
C PHE A 973 19.67 23.85 43.12
N GLY A 974 20.54 22.92 43.50
CA GLY A 974 20.17 21.67 44.18
C GLY A 974 19.63 20.58 43.25
N PHE A 975 19.70 20.82 41.94
CA PHE A 975 19.31 19.87 40.88
C PHE A 975 20.48 19.46 39.99
N GLU A 976 21.71 19.80 40.41
CA GLU A 976 22.92 19.33 39.77
C GLU A 976 22.94 17.79 39.81
N ASP A 977 23.34 17.15 38.72
CA ASP A 977 23.32 15.69 38.50
C ASP A 977 21.93 15.06 38.29
N LYS A 978 20.85 15.84 38.16
CA LYS A 978 19.57 15.35 37.63
C LYS A 978 19.61 15.27 36.12
N THR A 979 19.63 16.42 35.45
CA THR A 979 19.77 16.53 33.99
C THR A 979 20.95 17.41 33.59
N LEU A 980 21.40 18.30 34.48
CA LEU A 980 22.49 19.22 34.24
C LEU A 980 23.69 18.90 35.16
N PRO A 981 24.93 18.90 34.64
CA PRO A 981 26.13 18.70 35.46
C PRO A 981 26.60 19.97 36.20
N TYR A 982 25.81 21.05 36.16
CA TYR A 982 26.16 22.39 36.66
C TYR A 982 24.95 23.11 37.25
N SER A 983 25.20 24.08 38.13
CA SER A 983 24.21 25.02 38.63
C SER A 983 23.79 26.02 37.55
N LEU A 984 22.55 26.51 37.58
CA LEU A 984 22.02 27.38 36.54
C LEU A 984 21.59 28.74 37.09
N THR A 985 22.08 29.81 36.46
CA THR A 985 21.64 31.19 36.70
C THR A 985 21.07 31.78 35.42
N ILE A 986 19.84 32.31 35.47
CA ILE A 986 19.17 32.93 34.32
C ILE A 986 18.87 34.39 34.64
N ILE A 987 19.33 35.30 33.77
CA ILE A 987 19.03 36.73 33.83
C ILE A 987 17.90 37.00 32.85
N ASP A 988 16.70 37.24 33.38
CA ASP A 988 15.51 37.58 32.60
C ASP A 988 15.42 39.10 32.42
N THR A 989 15.32 39.55 31.17
CA THR A 989 15.14 40.97 30.86
C THR A 989 13.67 41.26 30.54
N PRO A 990 13.15 42.47 30.86
CA PRO A 990 11.78 42.84 30.50
C PRO A 990 11.51 42.75 29.00
N GLY A 991 10.28 42.40 28.62
CA GLY A 991 9.87 42.45 27.21
C GLY A 991 9.89 43.87 26.64
N TYR A 992 10.52 44.02 25.49
CA TYR A 992 10.59 45.29 24.78
C TYR A 992 9.38 45.42 23.84
N GLY A 993 8.66 46.55 23.89
CA GLY A 993 7.46 46.80 23.07
C GLY A 993 6.21 47.27 23.84
N ASP A 994 6.21 47.12 25.17
CA ASP A 994 5.08 47.46 26.06
C ASP A 994 4.75 48.98 26.08
N ILE A 995 3.44 49.29 26.11
CA ILE A 995 2.82 50.62 26.19
C ILE A 995 3.21 51.39 27.47
N ARG A 996 3.76 50.70 28.49
CA ARG A 996 4.17 51.27 29.78
C ARG A 996 5.52 52.02 29.77
N GLY A 997 6.28 51.95 28.68
CA GLY A 997 7.37 52.90 28.41
C GLY A 997 8.54 52.88 29.39
N ILE A 998 9.09 51.71 29.72
CA ILE A 998 10.41 51.64 30.36
C ILE A 998 11.44 52.14 29.34
N LYS A 999 12.12 53.24 29.64
CA LYS A 999 13.16 53.79 28.76
C LYS A 999 14.32 52.80 28.65
N HIS A 1000 14.83 52.59 27.42
CA HIS A 1000 16.00 51.75 27.10
C HIS A 1000 17.18 51.97 28.08
N ASP A 1001 17.40 53.21 28.49
CA ASP A 1001 18.44 53.61 29.45
C ASP A 1001 18.30 52.93 30.82
N ILE A 1002 17.06 52.67 31.28
CA ILE A 1002 16.81 52.08 32.60
C ILE A 1002 17.23 50.61 32.61
N ILE A 1003 16.90 49.83 31.58
CA ILE A 1003 17.26 48.40 31.54
C ILE A 1003 18.77 48.24 31.35
N SER A 1004 19.39 49.07 30.51
CA SER A 1004 20.84 49.12 30.38
C SER A 1004 21.50 49.45 31.72
N GLN A 1005 20.97 50.41 32.47
CA GLN A 1005 21.46 50.76 33.81
C GLN A 1005 21.25 49.62 34.83
N ARG A 1006 20.13 48.89 34.79
CA ARG A 1006 19.88 47.73 35.66
C ARG A 1006 20.83 46.57 35.37
N LEU A 1007 21.13 46.31 34.10
CA LEU A 1007 22.15 45.33 33.73
C LEU A 1007 23.55 45.78 34.19
N LEU A 1008 23.86 47.08 34.12
CA LEU A 1008 25.11 47.60 34.68
C LEU A 1008 25.21 47.41 36.19
N ASP A 1009 24.12 47.70 36.92
CA ASP A 1009 24.05 47.45 38.37
C ASP A 1009 24.25 45.94 38.67
N LEU A 1010 23.72 45.06 37.82
CA LEU A 1010 23.85 43.61 37.95
C LEU A 1010 25.29 43.12 37.77
N PHE A 1011 25.97 43.60 36.73
CA PHE A 1011 27.34 43.17 36.40
C PHE A 1011 28.42 43.94 37.16
N GLY A 1012 28.09 45.09 37.76
CA GLY A 1012 29.02 45.95 38.50
C GLY A 1012 28.95 45.82 40.03
N SER A 1013 27.96 45.11 40.57
CA SER A 1013 27.82 44.90 42.02
C SER A 1013 28.72 43.75 42.51
N GLU A 1014 29.33 43.87 43.70
CA GLU A 1014 30.09 42.78 44.34
C GLU A 1014 29.24 41.51 44.50
N ASN A 1015 27.97 41.68 44.86
CA ASN A 1015 26.99 40.59 44.98
C ASN A 1015 26.29 40.26 43.65
N GLY A 1016 26.75 40.83 42.53
CA GLY A 1016 26.19 40.69 41.19
C GLY A 1016 26.59 39.41 40.45
N VAL A 1017 26.31 39.38 39.14
CA VAL A 1017 26.73 38.30 38.25
C VAL A 1017 27.94 38.79 37.45
N HIS A 1018 29.05 38.06 37.46
CA HIS A 1018 30.33 38.56 36.91
C HIS A 1018 30.69 38.01 35.52
N GLU A 1019 29.94 37.01 35.04
CA GLU A 1019 30.20 36.35 33.77
C GLU A 1019 28.93 35.77 33.14
N VAL A 1020 28.88 35.74 31.80
CA VAL A 1020 27.77 35.20 31.00
C VAL A 1020 28.29 34.10 30.09
N HIS A 1021 27.59 32.97 30.05
CA HIS A 1021 27.95 31.81 29.23
C HIS A 1021 27.16 31.76 27.92
N ALA A 1022 25.93 32.26 27.89
CA ALA A 1022 25.17 32.43 26.66
C ALA A 1022 24.26 33.65 26.72
N VAL A 1023 24.06 34.27 25.55
CA VAL A 1023 23.00 35.27 25.34
C VAL A 1023 21.97 34.67 24.41
N GLY A 1024 20.79 34.38 24.95
CA GLY A 1024 19.67 33.82 24.21
C GLY A 1024 18.80 34.94 23.64
N LEU A 1025 18.78 35.07 22.31
CA LEU A 1025 17.82 35.93 21.62
C LEU A 1025 16.52 35.15 21.40
N VAL A 1026 15.49 35.46 22.19
CA VAL A 1026 14.21 34.77 22.19
C VAL A 1026 13.27 35.39 21.18
N MET A 1027 12.79 34.59 20.21
CA MET A 1027 11.95 35.03 19.08
C MET A 1027 10.91 33.98 18.71
N LYS A 1028 9.80 34.39 18.08
CA LYS A 1028 8.73 33.46 17.67
C LYS A 1028 9.06 32.83 16.31
N MET A 1029 8.61 31.60 16.07
CA MET A 1029 8.77 30.89 14.79
C MET A 1029 8.20 31.68 13.59
N SER A 1030 7.13 32.44 13.81
CA SER A 1030 6.43 33.24 12.79
C SER A 1030 7.04 34.62 12.53
N GLU A 1031 8.16 34.96 13.16
CA GLU A 1031 8.72 36.31 13.14
C GLU A 1031 9.56 36.54 11.87
N TYR A 1032 9.16 37.51 11.04
CA TYR A 1032 9.81 37.82 9.75
C TYR A 1032 10.80 38.99 9.82
N ARG A 1033 10.71 39.82 10.87
CA ARG A 1033 11.58 41.00 11.10
C ARG A 1033 11.71 41.27 12.58
N LEU A 1034 12.91 41.63 13.03
CA LEU A 1034 13.15 42.12 14.39
C LEU A 1034 12.88 43.62 14.44
N SER A 1035 12.26 44.11 15.52
CA SER A 1035 12.03 45.55 15.65
C SER A 1035 13.34 46.31 15.86
N ASP A 1036 13.38 47.57 15.37
CA ASP A 1036 14.51 48.48 15.65
C ASP A 1036 14.76 48.63 17.16
N ARG A 1037 13.71 48.50 17.99
CA ARG A 1037 13.84 48.56 19.45
C ARG A 1037 14.59 47.34 20.00
N LEU A 1038 14.23 46.13 19.57
CA LEU A 1038 14.92 44.92 19.97
C LEU A 1038 16.39 44.95 19.51
N ILE A 1039 16.65 45.37 18.27
CA ILE A 1039 18.01 45.49 17.72
C ILE A 1039 18.84 46.48 18.55
N ASN A 1040 18.30 47.68 18.84
CA ASN A 1040 19.02 48.69 19.64
C ASN A 1040 19.31 48.22 21.07
N VAL A 1041 18.39 47.47 21.68
CA VAL A 1041 18.60 46.87 23.00
C VAL A 1041 19.67 45.80 22.93
N PHE A 1042 19.56 44.89 21.98
CA PHE A 1042 20.49 43.80 21.78
C PHE A 1042 21.92 44.35 21.57
N ASP A 1043 22.08 45.35 20.71
CA ASP A 1043 23.35 46.06 20.49
C ASP A 1043 23.90 46.69 21.78
N SER A 1044 23.02 47.24 22.62
CA SER A 1044 23.41 47.86 23.88
C SER A 1044 23.90 46.81 24.88
N VAL A 1045 23.22 45.66 24.96
CA VAL A 1045 23.67 44.51 25.76
C VAL A 1045 25.00 43.98 25.22
N MET A 1046 25.14 43.80 23.90
CA MET A 1046 26.38 43.33 23.27
C MET A 1046 27.55 44.29 23.55
N SER A 1047 27.28 45.60 23.57
CA SER A 1047 28.30 46.61 23.86
C SER A 1047 28.94 46.46 25.24
N LEU A 1048 28.25 45.86 26.22
CA LEU A 1048 28.76 45.66 27.57
C LEU A 1048 29.88 44.60 27.65
N PHE A 1049 29.84 43.61 26.76
CA PHE A 1049 30.74 42.45 26.77
C PHE A 1049 31.82 42.47 25.68
N GLY A 1050 31.76 43.43 24.73
CA GLY A 1050 32.79 43.64 23.71
C GLY A 1050 32.68 42.75 22.46
N LYS A 1051 33.69 42.79 21.56
CA LYS A 1051 33.64 42.20 20.20
C LYS A 1051 33.63 40.67 20.13
N ASN A 1052 33.83 39.95 21.24
CA ASN A 1052 33.99 38.47 21.24
C ASN A 1052 32.72 37.68 21.63
N MET A 1053 31.55 38.32 21.67
CA MET A 1053 30.29 37.67 22.08
C MET A 1053 29.65 36.77 21.02
N GLU A 1054 30.07 36.86 19.75
CA GLU A 1054 29.42 36.14 18.63
C GLU A 1054 29.30 34.63 18.90
N LYS A 1055 30.30 33.99 19.52
CA LYS A 1055 30.28 32.55 19.83
C LYS A 1055 29.34 32.15 20.97
N ASN A 1056 28.85 33.12 21.75
CA ASN A 1056 27.99 32.93 22.91
C ASN A 1056 26.55 33.37 22.65
N VAL A 1057 26.26 33.99 21.49
CA VAL A 1057 24.91 34.41 21.10
C VAL A 1057 24.22 33.28 20.34
N VAL A 1058 23.02 32.90 20.80
CA VAL A 1058 22.21 31.84 20.17
C VAL A 1058 20.76 32.28 19.99
N ALA A 1059 20.09 31.74 18.99
CA ALA A 1059 18.66 31.98 18.75
C ALA A 1059 17.80 30.95 19.51
N LEU A 1060 16.83 31.42 20.28
CA LEU A 1060 15.90 30.57 21.02
C LEU A 1060 14.50 30.78 20.42
N ILE A 1061 14.05 29.81 19.60
CA ILE A 1061 12.84 29.93 18.80
C ILE A 1061 11.67 29.33 19.56
N THR A 1062 10.67 30.15 19.91
CA THR A 1062 9.45 29.74 20.60
C THR A 1062 8.29 29.50 19.63
N HIS A 1063 7.25 28.79 20.08
CA HIS A 1063 6.08 28.39 19.26
C HIS A 1063 6.49 27.61 18.00
N SER A 1064 7.48 26.74 18.13
CA SER A 1064 8.00 25.95 17.03
C SER A 1064 7.20 24.67 16.81
N ASP A 1065 6.79 24.39 15.58
CA ASP A 1065 6.20 23.11 15.16
C ASP A 1065 7.26 22.03 14.83
N GLY A 1066 8.51 22.25 15.24
CA GLY A 1066 9.65 21.37 14.96
C GLY A 1066 10.24 21.50 13.54
N ARG A 1067 9.70 22.39 12.69
CA ARG A 1067 10.25 22.65 11.35
C ARG A 1067 11.42 23.64 11.39
N HIS A 1068 12.18 23.68 10.31
CA HIS A 1068 13.32 24.58 10.15
C HIS A 1068 12.88 26.07 10.13
N PRO A 1069 13.43 26.94 11.01
CA PRO A 1069 12.93 28.30 11.24
C PRO A 1069 13.44 29.30 10.19
N LYS A 1070 12.97 29.16 8.93
CA LYS A 1070 13.41 29.98 7.79
C LYS A 1070 13.18 31.49 8.01
N ASN A 1071 12.04 31.86 8.59
CA ASN A 1071 11.65 33.25 8.79
C ASN A 1071 12.54 33.93 9.84
N ALA A 1072 12.79 33.25 10.95
CA ALA A 1072 13.70 33.71 12.00
C ALA A 1072 15.12 33.95 11.46
N PHE A 1073 15.62 33.07 10.59
CA PHE A 1073 16.95 33.25 9.98
C PHE A 1073 17.00 34.46 9.05
N GLN A 1074 15.96 34.66 8.23
CA GLN A 1074 15.85 35.86 7.40
C GLN A 1074 15.78 37.13 8.25
N ALA A 1075 15.08 37.10 9.38
CA ALA A 1075 14.99 38.22 10.32
C ALA A 1075 16.36 38.55 10.95
N LEU A 1076 17.13 37.53 11.36
CA LEU A 1076 18.49 37.69 11.90
C LEU A 1076 19.46 38.24 10.86
N GLU A 1077 19.41 37.73 9.63
CA GLU A 1077 20.24 38.17 8.51
C GLU A 1077 19.92 39.62 8.13
N ALA A 1078 18.64 39.97 8.02
CA ALA A 1078 18.19 41.33 7.73
C ALA A 1078 18.58 42.33 8.83
N ALA A 1079 18.61 41.89 10.09
CA ALA A 1079 19.04 42.69 11.24
C ALA A 1079 20.57 42.75 11.42
N ASN A 1080 21.34 42.00 10.62
CA ASN A 1080 22.80 41.87 10.74
C ASN A 1080 23.28 41.45 12.14
N ILE A 1081 22.50 40.59 12.82
CA ILE A 1081 22.85 40.06 14.14
C ILE A 1081 23.82 38.89 13.98
N LYS A 1082 24.99 38.99 14.62
CA LYS A 1082 26.02 37.96 14.59
C LYS A 1082 25.82 36.94 15.71
N CYS A 1083 25.27 35.78 15.36
CA CYS A 1083 25.12 34.63 16.26
C CYS A 1083 26.22 33.59 16.05
N ALA A 1084 26.36 32.67 17.01
CA ALA A 1084 27.22 31.52 16.88
C ALA A 1084 26.82 30.72 15.64
N LYS A 1085 27.79 30.12 14.94
CA LYS A 1085 27.54 29.36 13.71
C LYS A 1085 27.82 27.88 13.92
N ASN A 1086 26.97 27.04 13.34
CA ASN A 1086 27.16 25.59 13.30
C ASN A 1086 28.09 25.17 12.14
N GLU A 1087 28.36 23.87 12.00
CA GLU A 1087 29.22 23.30 10.95
C GLU A 1087 28.76 23.61 9.52
N LYS A 1088 27.47 23.93 9.34
CA LYS A 1088 26.87 24.33 8.05
C LYS A 1088 26.88 25.85 7.84
N ASN A 1089 27.61 26.61 8.66
CA ASN A 1089 27.70 28.08 8.63
C ASN A 1089 26.36 28.79 8.86
N GLN A 1090 25.39 28.13 9.51
CA GLN A 1090 24.09 28.69 9.88
C GLN A 1090 24.06 29.14 11.35
N PRO A 1091 23.21 30.10 11.74
CA PRO A 1091 23.01 30.47 13.14
C PRO A 1091 22.65 29.27 14.02
N VAL A 1092 23.35 29.10 15.13
CA VAL A 1092 23.01 28.13 16.19
C VAL A 1092 21.68 28.55 16.79
N HIS A 1093 20.74 27.63 16.77
CA HIS A 1093 19.37 27.86 17.22
C HIS A 1093 18.83 26.62 17.93
N PHE A 1094 17.87 26.83 18.82
CA PHE A 1094 17.18 25.79 19.54
C PHE A 1094 15.67 26.03 19.47
N LEU A 1095 14.90 24.98 19.26
CA LEU A 1095 13.46 25.04 19.06
C LEU A 1095 12.73 24.68 20.36
N PHE A 1096 11.72 25.48 20.70
CA PHE A 1096 10.88 25.32 21.88
C PHE A 1096 9.43 25.55 21.50
N ASP A 1097 8.54 24.80 22.11
CA ASP A 1097 7.11 25.06 22.02
C ASP A 1097 6.49 25.22 23.42
N ASN A 1098 5.72 26.29 23.57
CA ASN A 1098 5.44 26.95 24.84
C ASN A 1098 4.12 26.48 25.48
N CYS A 1099 3.55 25.35 25.05
CA CYS A 1099 2.25 24.82 25.51
C CYS A 1099 2.25 24.27 26.95
N GLN A 1100 3.19 24.67 27.80
CA GLN A 1100 3.25 24.25 29.22
C GLN A 1100 2.03 24.68 30.06
N HIS A 1101 1.24 25.61 29.53
CA HIS A 1101 0.03 26.14 30.13
C HIS A 1101 -1.24 25.41 29.68
N GLU A 1102 -1.14 24.48 28.72
CA GLU A 1102 -2.28 23.68 28.28
C GLU A 1102 -2.53 22.51 29.23
N GLU A 1103 -3.79 22.20 29.45
CA GLU A 1103 -4.20 20.99 30.18
C GLU A 1103 -4.21 19.83 29.19
N ARG A 1104 -3.69 18.68 29.61
CA ARG A 1104 -3.74 17.47 28.78
C ARG A 1104 -5.16 16.93 28.85
N THR A 1105 -5.86 17.05 27.73
CA THR A 1105 -7.19 16.47 27.52
C THR A 1105 -7.07 15.34 26.50
N GLU A 1106 -8.06 14.44 26.47
CA GLU A 1106 -8.08 13.32 25.52
C GLU A 1106 -7.96 13.78 24.05
N GLU A 1107 -8.37 15.02 23.73
CA GLU A 1107 -8.39 15.57 22.38
C GLU A 1107 -7.05 16.20 21.95
N ASN A 1108 -6.26 16.74 22.88
CA ASN A 1108 -5.02 17.48 22.57
C ASN A 1108 -3.73 16.77 23.04
N GLU A 1109 -3.82 15.68 23.80
CA GLU A 1109 -2.67 15.01 24.43
C GLU A 1109 -1.59 14.60 23.42
N ILE A 1110 -1.98 14.04 22.26
CA ILE A 1110 -1.04 13.64 21.20
C ILE A 1110 -0.31 14.85 20.61
N GLY A 1111 -1.04 15.96 20.41
CA GLY A 1111 -0.45 17.21 19.95
C GLY A 1111 0.54 17.76 20.97
N LEU A 1112 0.16 17.76 22.25
CA LEU A 1112 1.00 18.24 23.35
C LEU A 1112 2.23 17.36 23.59
N GLU A 1113 2.14 16.04 23.38
CA GLU A 1113 3.27 15.11 23.48
C GLU A 1113 4.33 15.36 22.39
N PHE A 1114 3.88 15.62 21.15
CA PHE A 1114 4.77 16.03 20.07
C PHE A 1114 5.48 17.36 20.39
N VAL A 1115 4.72 18.35 20.86
CA VAL A 1115 5.22 19.66 21.31
C VAL A 1115 6.25 19.52 22.45
N TRP A 1116 5.97 18.65 23.42
CA TRP A 1116 6.91 18.31 24.48
C TRP A 1116 8.20 17.72 23.92
N THR A 1117 8.10 16.75 23.01
CA THR A 1117 9.26 16.08 22.40
C THR A 1117 10.17 17.06 21.66
N VAL A 1118 9.59 18.03 20.95
CA VAL A 1118 10.34 19.13 20.31
C VAL A 1118 11.07 19.96 21.35
N THR A 1119 10.38 20.35 22.44
CA THR A 1119 10.93 21.17 23.52
C THR A 1119 12.04 20.45 24.30
N GLU A 1120 11.87 19.16 24.62
CA GLU A 1120 12.87 18.37 25.33
C GLU A 1120 14.15 18.21 24.49
N ARG A 1121 14.00 17.96 23.19
CA ARG A 1121 15.12 17.93 22.24
C ARG A 1121 15.87 19.27 22.22
N GLY A 1122 15.14 20.38 22.09
CA GLY A 1122 15.71 21.72 22.12
C GLY A 1122 16.45 22.03 23.42
N MET A 1123 15.89 21.64 24.58
CA MET A 1123 16.52 21.81 25.89
C MET A 1123 17.81 20.99 26.03
N ARG A 1124 17.81 19.74 25.58
CA ARG A 1124 18.99 18.88 25.59
C ARG A 1124 20.12 19.46 24.73
N GLU A 1125 19.80 19.93 23.53
CA GLU A 1125 20.78 20.53 22.63
C GLU A 1125 21.31 21.87 23.17
N PHE A 1126 20.44 22.71 23.73
CA PHE A 1126 20.82 23.99 24.32
C PHE A 1126 21.72 23.83 25.55
N THR A 1127 21.39 22.87 26.43
CA THR A 1127 22.18 22.60 27.63
C THR A 1127 23.53 21.96 27.31
N ALA A 1128 23.60 21.08 26.31
CA ALA A 1128 24.87 20.59 25.77
C ALA A 1128 25.76 21.70 25.18
N PHE A 1129 25.14 22.72 24.56
CA PHE A 1129 25.87 23.92 24.13
C PHE A 1129 26.42 24.72 25.33
N LEU A 1130 25.60 24.93 26.37
CA LEU A 1130 26.00 25.67 27.58
C LEU A 1130 27.14 25.00 28.35
N GLU A 1131 27.16 23.66 28.39
CA GLU A 1131 28.24 22.89 29.00
C GLU A 1131 29.59 23.27 28.39
N LYS A 1132 29.64 23.37 27.06
CA LYS A 1132 30.83 23.68 26.26
C LYS A 1132 31.11 25.18 26.12
N ALA A 1133 30.15 26.05 26.43
CA ALA A 1133 30.28 27.48 26.24
C ALA A 1133 31.31 28.11 27.20
N THR A 1134 32.16 28.99 26.66
CA THR A 1134 33.17 29.73 27.42
C THR A 1134 32.58 30.97 28.08
N ALA A 1135 32.84 31.18 29.37
CA ALA A 1135 32.37 32.36 30.10
C ALA A 1135 32.95 33.67 29.52
N GLN A 1136 32.10 34.67 29.32
CA GLN A 1136 32.48 36.02 28.90
C GLN A 1136 32.34 36.99 30.07
N LYS A 1137 33.42 37.72 30.36
CA LYS A 1137 33.49 38.74 31.41
C LYS A 1137 33.23 40.13 30.84
N LEU A 1138 32.72 41.03 31.68
CA LEU A 1138 32.48 42.43 31.29
C LEU A 1138 33.81 43.14 30.94
N MET A 1139 33.85 43.87 29.82
CA MET A 1139 35.08 44.51 29.32
C MET A 1139 35.19 46.00 29.68
N ILE A 1140 34.08 46.67 30.06
CA ILE A 1140 34.04 48.14 30.16
C ILE A 1140 34.03 48.62 31.61
N THR A 1141 35.00 49.47 31.99
CA THR A 1141 35.00 50.18 33.28
C THR A 1141 33.80 51.13 33.38
N VAL A 1142 33.08 51.07 34.51
CA VAL A 1142 31.87 51.84 34.84
C VAL A 1142 31.95 53.34 34.48
N GLU A 1143 33.14 53.95 34.56
CA GLU A 1143 33.37 55.36 34.19
C GLU A 1143 33.09 55.69 32.71
N VAL A 1144 33.43 54.79 31.79
CA VAL A 1144 33.27 55.01 30.34
C VAL A 1144 31.79 54.96 29.96
N LEU A 1145 31.02 54.05 30.58
CA LEU A 1145 29.57 53.92 30.39
C LEU A 1145 28.79 55.11 30.95
N ASN A 1146 29.14 55.60 32.14
CA ASN A 1146 28.51 56.80 32.72
C ASN A 1146 28.70 58.04 31.84
N LYS A 1147 29.86 58.16 31.18
CA LYS A 1147 30.12 59.25 30.22
C LYS A 1147 29.27 59.12 28.95
N ARG A 1148 29.08 57.90 28.42
CA ARG A 1148 28.21 57.64 27.25
C ARG A 1148 26.75 57.97 27.55
N ILE A 1149 26.22 57.52 28.68
CA ILE A 1149 24.85 57.81 29.11
C ILE A 1149 24.62 59.32 29.26
N ARG A 1150 25.59 60.04 29.86
CA ARG A 1150 25.55 61.51 29.97
C ARG A 1150 25.53 62.19 28.60
N LEU A 1151 26.38 61.76 27.67
CA LEU A 1151 26.39 62.32 26.31
C LEU A 1151 25.05 62.11 25.59
N THR A 1152 24.50 60.90 25.63
CA THR A 1152 23.21 60.57 25.02
C THR A 1152 22.07 61.38 25.64
N THR A 1153 22.08 61.55 26.97
CA THR A 1153 21.09 62.37 27.68
C THR A 1153 21.18 63.84 27.29
N CYS A 1154 22.38 64.41 27.21
CA CYS A 1154 22.57 65.80 26.77
C CYS A 1154 22.09 66.01 25.33
N ILE A 1155 22.37 65.06 24.41
CA ILE A 1155 21.93 65.14 23.02
C ILE A 1155 20.40 64.95 22.89
N GLN A 1156 19.79 64.05 23.67
CA GLN A 1156 18.34 63.89 23.66
C GLN A 1156 17.64 65.14 24.20
N ASN A 1157 18.18 65.75 25.26
CA ASN A 1157 17.66 67.02 25.78
C ASN A 1157 17.78 68.16 24.76
N LEU A 1158 18.82 68.16 23.91
CA LEU A 1158 18.92 69.08 22.77
C LEU A 1158 17.83 68.78 21.73
N LYS A 1159 17.69 67.53 21.28
CA LYS A 1159 16.69 67.12 20.27
C LYS A 1159 15.25 67.39 20.71
N ASP A 1160 14.90 67.08 21.95
CA ASP A 1160 13.56 67.31 22.52
C ASP A 1160 13.22 68.82 22.58
N ARG A 1161 14.24 69.68 22.71
CA ARG A 1161 14.08 71.14 22.66
C ARG A 1161 13.91 71.66 21.22
N PHE A 1162 14.64 71.12 20.24
CA PHE A 1162 14.44 71.47 18.82
C PHE A 1162 13.08 71.01 18.26
N GLY A 1163 12.55 69.87 18.73
CA GLY A 1163 11.21 69.40 18.36
C GLY A 1163 10.07 70.32 18.82
N LEU A 1164 10.32 71.26 19.75
CA LEU A 1164 9.35 72.30 20.13
C LEU A 1164 9.26 73.44 19.10
N THR A 1165 10.26 73.60 18.22
CA THR A 1165 10.32 74.70 17.24
C THR A 1165 9.58 74.36 15.94
N GLU A 1166 9.47 73.07 15.57
CA GLU A 1166 8.81 72.60 14.34
C GLU A 1166 7.29 72.37 14.47
N LEU A 1167 6.73 72.36 15.69
CA LEU A 1167 5.30 72.13 15.95
C LEU A 1167 4.41 73.39 15.78
N LYS A 1168 4.68 74.23 14.77
CA LYS A 1168 3.79 75.33 14.38
C LYS A 1168 2.73 74.95 13.33
N GLN A 1169 2.71 73.70 12.85
CA GLN A 1169 1.70 73.25 11.88
C GLN A 1169 1.12 71.89 12.30
N PHE A 1170 -0.22 71.83 12.37
CA PHE A 1170 -1.13 70.72 12.69
C PHE A 1170 -1.63 70.58 14.15
N PRO A 1171 -2.97 70.68 14.36
CA PRO A 1171 -3.62 70.31 15.60
C PRO A 1171 -4.19 68.88 15.57
N GLU A 1172 -4.36 68.35 16.78
CA GLU A 1172 -5.13 67.15 17.19
C GLU A 1172 -4.35 65.84 17.43
N GLY A 1173 -4.43 65.38 18.67
CA GLY A 1173 -3.81 64.15 19.18
C GLY A 1173 -3.28 64.26 20.62
N LEU A 1174 -4.07 64.77 21.56
CA LEU A 1174 -3.66 65.04 22.95
C LEU A 1174 -3.66 63.77 23.82
N LYS A 1175 -2.50 63.43 24.42
CA LYS A 1175 -2.39 62.88 25.80
C LYS A 1175 -0.95 62.94 26.35
N LYS A 1176 -0.58 64.06 26.99
CA LYS A 1176 0.36 64.18 28.13
C LYS A 1176 0.27 65.59 28.72
N LYS A 1177 -0.68 65.81 29.66
CA LYS A 1177 -0.91 67.09 30.34
C LYS A 1177 -0.32 67.08 31.76
N LYS A 1178 0.76 67.82 31.97
CA LYS A 1178 1.00 68.61 33.21
C LYS A 1178 2.11 69.67 33.03
N ASN A 1179 3.21 69.35 32.35
CA ASN A 1179 4.28 70.34 32.07
C ASN A 1179 3.99 71.28 30.89
N TYR A 1180 3.11 70.86 29.96
CA TYR A 1180 2.75 71.65 28.77
C TYR A 1180 1.91 72.90 29.09
N ARG A 1181 1.11 72.88 30.18
CA ARG A 1181 0.31 74.06 30.58
C ARG A 1181 1.21 75.13 31.21
N LYS A 1182 2.05 74.76 32.17
CA LYS A 1182 2.96 75.70 32.86
C LYS A 1182 3.91 76.45 31.93
N ARG A 1183 4.41 75.81 30.86
CA ARG A 1183 5.32 76.45 29.88
C ARG A 1183 4.58 77.27 28.82
N LYS A 1184 3.38 76.86 28.43
CA LYS A 1184 2.54 77.65 27.50
C LYS A 1184 2.07 78.96 28.15
N ASP A 1185 1.77 78.91 29.45
CA ASP A 1185 1.31 80.07 30.21
C ASP A 1185 2.44 81.11 30.39
N ASN A 1186 3.71 80.69 30.56
CA ASN A 1186 4.86 81.60 30.63
C ASN A 1186 5.25 82.24 29.28
N LEU A 1187 5.17 81.49 28.17
CA LEU A 1187 5.49 81.97 26.82
C LEU A 1187 4.54 83.07 26.32
N LEU A 1188 3.33 83.15 26.91
CA LEU A 1188 2.33 84.18 26.62
C LEU A 1188 2.58 85.47 27.42
N GLU A 1189 3.34 85.43 28.52
CA GLU A 1189 3.58 86.59 29.38
C GLU A 1189 4.85 87.38 29.00
N ASN A 1190 5.92 86.76 28.46
CA ASN A 1190 7.13 87.49 28.04
C ASN A 1190 8.04 86.74 27.03
N PRO A 1191 7.72 86.75 25.72
CA PRO A 1191 8.34 85.85 24.74
C PRO A 1191 9.82 86.12 24.46
N GLU A 1192 10.29 87.37 24.51
CA GLU A 1192 11.69 87.71 24.21
C GLU A 1192 12.67 87.16 25.27
N LYS A 1193 12.28 87.22 26.55
CA LYS A 1193 13.11 86.77 27.67
C LYS A 1193 13.25 85.25 27.68
N GLU A 1194 12.19 84.54 27.30
CA GLU A 1194 12.16 83.08 27.24
C GLU A 1194 12.94 82.56 26.02
N ILE A 1195 12.90 83.25 24.87
CA ILE A 1195 13.72 82.91 23.69
C ILE A 1195 15.22 83.10 23.97
N ILE A 1196 15.62 84.20 24.60
CA ILE A 1196 17.04 84.45 24.96
C ILE A 1196 17.53 83.41 25.97
N GLN A 1197 16.72 83.08 26.98
CA GLN A 1197 17.07 82.05 27.95
C GLN A 1197 17.16 80.66 27.30
N GLN A 1198 16.26 80.32 26.39
CA GLN A 1198 16.30 79.05 25.65
C GLN A 1198 17.55 78.97 24.76
N THR A 1199 17.90 80.03 24.05
CA THR A 1199 19.09 80.06 23.17
C THR A 1199 20.40 79.95 23.97
N ALA A 1200 20.44 80.53 25.18
CA ALA A 1200 21.58 80.43 26.09
C ALA A 1200 21.74 79.02 26.69
N GLU A 1201 20.63 78.40 27.14
CA GLU A 1201 20.64 77.04 27.67
C GLU A 1201 20.97 76.00 26.58
N GLU A 1202 20.46 76.18 25.35
CA GLU A 1202 20.80 75.35 24.19
C GLU A 1202 22.30 75.43 23.86
N SER A 1203 22.84 76.66 23.85
CA SER A 1203 24.27 76.90 23.65
C SER A 1203 25.15 76.24 24.72
N GLN A 1204 24.67 76.17 25.96
CA GLN A 1204 25.36 75.53 27.07
C GLN A 1204 25.35 74.00 26.93
N LEU A 1205 24.18 73.41 26.66
CA LEU A 1205 24.01 71.97 26.47
C LEU A 1205 24.79 71.46 25.25
N LEU A 1206 24.86 72.24 24.17
CA LEU A 1206 25.62 71.89 22.98
C LEU A 1206 27.13 71.84 23.25
N ASN A 1207 27.65 72.81 24.02
CA ASN A 1207 29.05 72.84 24.44
C ASN A 1207 29.41 71.73 25.44
N GLU A 1208 28.50 71.39 26.36
CA GLU A 1208 28.68 70.29 27.30
C GLU A 1208 28.70 68.93 26.58
N SER A 1209 27.80 68.74 25.62
CA SER A 1209 27.75 67.55 24.75
C SER A 1209 29.05 67.37 23.97
N TYR A 1210 29.60 68.45 23.40
CA TYR A 1210 30.88 68.41 22.71
C TYR A 1210 32.05 67.99 23.63
N LYS A 1211 32.14 68.55 24.84
CA LYS A 1211 33.20 68.19 25.81
C LYS A 1211 33.11 66.73 26.23
N LEU A 1212 31.89 66.21 26.41
CA LEU A 1212 31.66 64.80 26.72
C LEU A 1212 32.05 63.89 25.56
N ALA A 1213 31.74 64.27 24.32
CA ALA A 1213 32.11 63.54 23.12
C ALA A 1213 33.64 63.43 22.94
N VAL A 1214 34.37 64.53 23.14
CA VAL A 1214 35.85 64.56 23.03
C VAL A 1214 36.50 63.69 24.11
N LYS A 1215 36.05 63.81 25.37
CA LYS A 1215 36.57 62.98 26.47
C LYS A 1215 36.28 61.48 26.29
N LEU A 1216 35.19 61.14 25.62
CA LEU A 1216 34.83 59.75 25.33
C LEU A 1216 35.77 59.11 24.29
N ASP A 1217 36.20 59.88 23.29
CA ASP A 1217 37.17 59.43 22.27
C ASP A 1217 38.57 59.26 22.85
N GLU A 1218 39.00 60.16 23.74
CA GLU A 1218 40.32 60.09 24.40
C GLU A 1218 40.45 58.89 25.36
N GLN A 1219 39.36 58.45 25.99
CA GLN A 1219 39.38 57.39 27.01
C GLN A 1219 39.01 55.99 26.50
N ALA A 1220 38.27 55.90 25.39
CA ALA A 1220 37.92 54.63 24.77
C ALA A 1220 38.80 54.44 23.52
N LEU A 1221 39.89 53.68 23.64
CA LEU A 1221 40.69 53.23 22.49
C LEU A 1221 39.75 52.55 21.46
N LYS A 1222 39.36 53.32 20.43
CA LYS A 1222 38.41 53.01 19.34
C LYS A 1222 36.95 52.82 19.78
N ALA A 1223 36.16 53.89 19.65
CA ALA A 1223 34.70 53.86 19.83
C ALA A 1223 33.96 53.23 18.63
N ASP A 1224 33.94 51.91 18.53
CA ASP A 1224 33.23 51.16 17.47
C ASP A 1224 31.73 50.96 17.78
N SER A 1225 31.00 52.04 18.05
CA SER A 1225 29.54 52.00 18.27
C SER A 1225 28.80 52.90 17.28
N ALA A 1226 27.82 52.34 16.55
CA ALA A 1226 26.98 53.08 15.61
C ALA A 1226 26.21 54.24 16.28
N SER A 1227 25.84 54.09 17.56
CA SER A 1227 25.13 55.15 18.30
C SER A 1227 26.03 56.36 18.59
N THR A 1228 27.33 56.14 18.83
CA THR A 1228 28.29 57.21 19.07
C THR A 1228 28.55 58.02 17.80
N ILE A 1229 28.57 57.38 16.63
CA ILE A 1229 28.72 58.04 15.32
C ILE A 1229 27.52 58.94 15.02
N VAL A 1230 26.30 58.46 15.27
CA VAL A 1230 25.06 59.26 15.09
C VAL A 1230 25.05 60.48 16.00
N HIS A 1231 25.56 60.35 17.23
CA HIS A 1231 25.71 61.47 18.16
C HIS A 1231 26.75 62.50 17.68
N TRP A 1232 27.86 62.05 17.11
CA TRP A 1232 28.84 62.95 16.49
C TRP A 1232 28.29 63.67 15.26
N ASP A 1233 27.56 62.98 14.39
CA ASP A 1233 26.94 63.59 13.19
C ASP A 1233 25.96 64.70 13.58
N PHE A 1234 25.11 64.47 14.59
CA PHE A 1234 24.22 65.50 15.12
C PHE A 1234 24.97 66.70 15.71
N LEU A 1235 26.05 66.47 16.45
CA LEU A 1235 26.87 67.56 17.01
C LEU A 1235 27.62 68.32 15.90
N ILE A 1236 28.11 67.65 14.87
CA ILE A 1236 28.76 68.27 13.71
C ILE A 1236 27.78 69.20 13.00
N GLU A 1237 26.56 68.72 12.73
CA GLU A 1237 25.50 69.50 12.08
C GLU A 1237 25.14 70.76 12.91
N LYS A 1238 24.90 70.60 14.21
CA LYS A 1238 24.53 71.73 15.08
C LYS A 1238 25.67 72.71 15.35
N MET A 1239 26.93 72.25 15.35
CA MET A 1239 28.08 73.15 15.44
C MET A 1239 28.32 73.90 14.11
N LYS A 1240 28.00 73.31 12.95
CA LYS A 1240 28.00 73.99 11.64
C LYS A 1240 26.94 75.08 11.57
N GLU A 1241 25.72 74.83 12.03
CA GLU A 1241 24.65 75.83 12.11
C GLU A 1241 25.04 77.05 12.98
N ARG A 1242 25.92 76.84 13.98
CA ARG A 1242 26.43 77.90 14.87
C ARG A 1242 27.67 78.62 14.32
N GLY A 1243 28.27 78.13 13.23
CA GLY A 1243 29.51 78.67 12.66
C GLY A 1243 30.79 78.37 13.47
N ASP A 1244 30.77 77.38 14.37
CA ASP A 1244 31.88 77.06 15.28
C ASP A 1244 32.85 76.05 14.62
N THR A 1245 33.60 76.53 13.62
CA THR A 1245 34.39 75.71 12.67
C THR A 1245 35.49 74.87 13.32
N GLU A 1246 36.10 75.33 14.41
CA GLU A 1246 37.16 74.61 15.13
C GLU A 1246 36.64 73.32 15.79
N LYS A 1247 35.44 73.36 16.38
CA LYS A 1247 34.80 72.18 16.99
C LYS A 1247 34.30 71.18 15.96
N VAL A 1248 33.80 71.68 14.82
CA VAL A 1248 33.39 70.85 13.68
C VAL A 1248 34.57 70.05 13.15
N GLN A 1249 35.72 70.70 12.94
CA GLN A 1249 36.93 70.04 12.43
C GLN A 1249 37.42 68.94 13.37
N LYS A 1250 37.42 69.18 14.69
CA LYS A 1250 37.83 68.19 15.69
C LYS A 1250 36.87 66.98 15.75
N LEU A 1251 35.55 67.19 15.65
CA LEU A 1251 34.58 66.09 15.57
C LEU A 1251 34.70 65.29 14.27
N GLU A 1252 34.98 65.95 13.14
CA GLU A 1252 35.20 65.27 11.86
C GLU A 1252 36.50 64.44 11.84
N GLU A 1253 37.55 64.89 12.53
CA GLU A 1253 38.79 64.13 12.76
C GLU A 1253 38.60 62.93 13.69
N MET A 1254 37.76 63.05 14.73
CA MET A 1254 37.35 61.90 15.55
C MET A 1254 36.57 60.88 14.71
N ARG A 1255 35.69 61.35 13.82
CA ARG A 1255 34.89 60.52 12.92
C ARG A 1255 35.73 59.76 11.89
N SER A 1256 36.82 60.34 11.39
CA SER A 1256 37.67 59.70 10.37
C SER A 1256 38.48 58.52 10.90
N ARG A 1257 38.69 58.44 12.23
CA ARG A 1257 39.45 57.37 12.90
C ARG A 1257 38.67 56.06 13.15
N VAL A 1258 37.39 55.99 12.77
CA VAL A 1258 36.49 54.84 12.97
C VAL A 1258 36.62 53.78 11.87
N ASP A 1259 36.50 52.49 12.22
CA ASP A 1259 36.64 51.33 11.33
C ASP A 1259 35.68 51.35 10.12
N GLU A 1260 36.13 50.78 9.00
CA GLU A 1260 35.44 50.83 7.70
C GLU A 1260 34.12 50.04 7.69
N GLY A 1261 34.02 48.98 8.51
CA GLY A 1261 32.80 48.18 8.67
C GLY A 1261 31.65 48.94 9.35
N SER A 1262 31.96 49.77 10.36
CA SER A 1262 30.96 50.63 11.03
C SER A 1262 30.49 51.77 10.12
N ARG A 1263 31.35 52.27 9.23
CA ARG A 1263 30.99 53.25 8.19
C ARG A 1263 30.08 52.65 7.12
N ALA A 1264 30.29 51.39 6.74
CA ALA A 1264 29.47 50.68 5.75
C ALA A 1264 28.03 50.45 6.25
N ALA A 1265 27.86 50.03 7.51
CA ALA A 1265 26.54 49.83 8.12
C ALA A 1265 25.73 51.14 8.18
N LEU A 1266 26.39 52.28 8.42
CA LEU A 1266 25.74 53.60 8.45
C LEU A 1266 25.32 54.08 7.05
N ARG A 1267 26.15 53.85 6.02
CA ARG A 1267 25.82 54.19 4.62
C ARG A 1267 24.60 53.41 4.12
N PHE A 1268 24.48 52.15 4.51
CA PHE A 1268 23.32 51.31 4.18
C PHE A 1268 22.03 51.85 4.82
N LYS A 1269 22.11 52.26 6.10
CA LYS A 1269 20.97 52.89 6.83
C LYS A 1269 20.55 54.24 6.22
N GLN A 1270 21.50 55.07 5.79
CA GLN A 1270 21.20 56.34 5.12
C GLN A 1270 20.66 56.16 3.68
N GLN A 1271 21.07 55.12 2.96
CA GLN A 1271 20.49 54.76 1.65
C GLN A 1271 19.05 54.25 1.77
N LEU A 1272 18.74 53.41 2.77
CA LEU A 1272 17.37 52.96 3.04
C LEU A 1272 16.44 54.13 3.42
N GLY A 1273 16.92 55.10 4.19
CA GLY A 1273 16.17 56.32 4.51
C GLY A 1273 15.89 57.25 3.32
N LYS A 1274 16.67 57.14 2.23
CA LYS A 1274 16.38 57.83 0.96
C LYS A 1274 15.38 57.08 0.08
N TYR A 1275 15.39 55.75 0.11
CA TYR A 1275 14.41 54.92 -0.61
C TYR A 1275 13.01 54.96 0.02
N LEU A 1276 12.92 55.15 1.35
CA LEU A 1276 11.65 55.28 2.08
C LEU A 1276 11.03 56.70 2.08
N LYS A 1277 11.54 57.61 1.25
CA LYS A 1277 10.95 58.94 1.01
C LYS A 1277 10.33 59.09 -0.39
N MET A 1278 10.14 57.99 -1.11
CA MET A 1278 9.53 57.95 -2.45
C MET A 1278 8.18 57.22 -2.54
N ASP A 1279 7.51 56.97 -1.41
CA ASP A 1279 6.09 56.60 -1.37
C ASP A 1279 5.33 57.50 -0.39
#